data_AF-A0A9D8WUS2-F1
#
_entry.id   AF-A0A9D8WUS2-F1
#
_cell.length_a   1.000
_cell.length_b   1.000
_cell.length_c   1.000
_cell.angle_alpha   90.00
_cell.angle_beta   90.00
_cell.angle_gamma   90.00
#
_symmetry.space_group_name_H-M   'P 1'
#
loop_
_entity.id
_entity.type
_entity.pdbx_description
1 polymer ?
#
loop_
_entity_poly.entity_id
_entity_poly.type
_entity_poly.pdbx_seq_one_letter_code
_entity_poly.pdbx_strand_id
1 'polypeptide(L)'
;MSVKGFCLKKSFFSKRFITGLFLILLSAFLYAQESDVTVITIENSMQTSYKKSEDGTNDLIELEGAVEISVKKGSNKSYIKADRVTYNRETEILFASGNVEITTEGASAGGEKTTANSLLMNTATLEGIFDGGRVVQTKSDALNLPSGSTLIVFSDLFGKSQSNTISFKNSKLTFCDDEDPHWHIDATRTWLLPGGEFAFFNALLYVGPVPVLYLPAFYYPKDELIFNPVFSKSDRKGFTVQNTYYIIGRKPLQSSSSSSSSSEETTSSAEALKGLYNFMKPTTLKEQERQGLILHNLDENYSGTTNKYLKILADYYSNLGYFVGFDGVFQPSQKTLTNLKFNVDLGFSKTLFSSTGSDGKIKYSFISSPSDGSEGHTYWDKSNFMGVEMPFRYGANLELTLAKPIRTTIQLPLYTDPFFYYDFKVRDESMDWISYLLQGDDTTSTQSEYSNFAWKISNSWSPTLPAVIKPYISSFSVKLDSSLNFGTATAAYEKKDDNGNTITTTDVNNNVITEYRDERANNKDSWSSYTPERKFYYPTEITPATASVSLSGTLFQWPLASSSTKKDKVTYPVQLIQPEELMSEKQLAQKREKELEEQKKAAEAAEAEKGEKADGENTEKTEKENNTENKETTSEASPVEEIDPEKALLKDLIVKLPEFTPAVSSVTVPTGLSYTLGYSIAPTITTKFSYGTTEAYFETDTEGSPKLDSNGNRIEKTRTYLYTQEDFEWSKIKSFMYTYKMPTSLSSSLKYGGNYFTMTNKVSWDPILQDHPNTDGVTTSERKSLILADKKAQSQTISNTNSISFKPFAYVPMFADTGVSWNTTLKLFRKEFKGASTDEDWETYWKTSDAWDSYWLHDYWDEDKWINGDTQWSSYDDNKKDEIQKTYQRKIITTNTVNFTLGANELNNKFKQNFTWSMTLPPQQEKHSLSLNLVFPYVSNSFSWSFQEKAKSSSSTSDSENTEKNDSKYEFNTLSQALSLSLFNSSLKLSESLTLNTDKYKLEEAEREGIDIVDNLKFSLSWKRITAAYTMSYTQGYWLDEKNEKGGGWVPNTKTITTDELDTETNQYKTTEKSYKDFRPYSLSFSWSPETKTYYKWSKKISFAPGLSTSVIADLIRPTNSYLTVSPSLNFKINDLLTLSFSATSRNSTLYWYFQGNDSLYKDCGSWFAPQFFGDLLRSFGIAWGDAAQGSFTANREASGFKLKSLSMTASHDLHDWSFNMTWKFEPKLVKENGQYTYNFDPYISIGIVWKPMDSMKTTIVSEYNKTKEKKVWELNPK
;
A
#
# COMPACT_ATOMS: atom_id res chain seq x y z
N MET A 1 51.30 40.87 46.57
CA MET A 1 50.33 40.01 47.28
C MET A 1 49.91 38.89 46.32
N SER A 2 49.96 37.58 46.61
CA SER A 2 49.48 36.79 47.78
C SER A 2 47.98 36.42 47.61
N VAL A 3 47.56 35.13 47.55
CA VAL A 3 48.29 33.85 47.68
C VAL A 3 47.60 32.68 46.91
N LYS A 4 48.38 31.62 46.57
CA LYS A 4 48.08 30.20 46.15
C LYS A 4 46.62 29.74 45.91
N GLY A 5 46.28 28.85 44.95
CA GLY A 5 47.00 28.26 43.80
C GLY A 5 47.45 26.78 43.92
N PHE A 6 46.81 25.86 43.15
CA PHE A 6 47.26 24.54 42.60
C PHE A 6 46.01 23.78 42.04
N CYS A 7 46.00 22.85 41.06
CA CYS A 7 46.78 22.53 39.83
C CYS A 7 45.94 21.45 39.05
N LEU A 8 46.17 20.95 37.81
CA LEU A 8 47.20 20.99 36.75
C LEU A 8 46.60 21.67 35.45
N LYS A 9 47.07 21.68 34.18
CA LYS A 9 48.02 20.95 33.28
C LYS A 9 47.53 19.54 32.82
N LYS A 10 47.73 19.03 31.58
CA LYS A 10 48.57 19.35 30.37
C LYS A 10 47.78 18.97 29.06
N SER A 11 48.18 19.23 27.79
CA SER A 11 48.81 20.42 27.13
C SER A 11 49.09 20.24 25.61
N PHE A 12 48.59 21.15 24.74
CA PHE A 12 49.24 21.67 23.50
C PHE A 12 49.38 20.73 22.25
N PHE A 13 49.77 21.16 21.02
CA PHE A 13 50.54 22.34 20.55
C PHE A 13 50.20 22.83 19.10
N SER A 14 50.08 24.18 18.91
CA SER A 14 50.23 25.13 17.75
C SER A 14 50.35 24.68 16.25
N LYS A 15 50.26 25.56 15.21
CA LYS A 15 50.56 27.01 15.10
C LYS A 15 49.88 27.69 13.88
N ARG A 16 49.74 29.03 13.91
CA ARG A 16 49.41 29.88 12.74
C ARG A 16 50.70 30.37 12.05
N PHE A 17 50.73 30.48 10.72
CA PHE A 17 51.62 31.38 9.97
C PHE A 17 51.15 31.57 8.50
N ILE A 18 51.48 32.71 7.88
CA ILE A 18 51.35 33.03 6.43
C ILE A 18 49.92 32.96 5.81
N THR A 19 49.04 33.84 6.25
CA THR A 19 47.89 34.32 5.43
C THR A 19 48.35 35.34 4.39
N GLY A 20 49.25 34.94 3.48
CA GLY A 20 49.92 35.92 2.59
C GLY A 20 50.76 35.39 1.41
N LEU A 21 50.66 34.11 1.03
CA LEU A 21 51.42 33.57 -0.12
C LEU A 21 50.61 32.70 -1.10
N PHE A 22 49.39 32.27 -0.74
CA PHE A 22 48.55 31.47 -1.65
C PHE A 22 47.89 32.30 -2.76
N LEU A 23 47.84 33.62 -2.60
CA LEU A 23 47.24 34.58 -3.56
C LEU A 23 48.19 34.94 -4.72
N ILE A 24 49.41 34.37 -4.76
CA ILE A 24 50.43 34.64 -5.78
C ILE A 24 50.88 33.36 -6.50
N LEU A 25 50.86 32.20 -5.85
CA LEU A 25 51.19 30.91 -6.48
C LEU A 25 50.08 30.34 -7.38
N LEU A 26 48.87 30.92 -7.37
CA LEU A 26 47.81 30.59 -8.32
C LEU A 26 48.00 31.24 -9.71
N SER A 27 49.07 32.00 -9.93
CA SER A 27 49.38 32.68 -11.21
C SER A 27 50.37 31.93 -12.11
N ALA A 28 50.81 30.73 -11.70
CA ALA A 28 51.88 29.97 -12.36
C ALA A 28 51.43 28.62 -12.97
N PHE A 29 50.12 28.35 -13.03
CA PHE A 29 49.53 27.25 -13.82
C PHE A 29 48.54 27.79 -14.86
N LEU A 30 48.99 28.78 -15.63
CA LEU A 30 48.58 28.94 -17.03
C LEU A 30 49.13 27.74 -17.83
N TYR A 31 48.57 26.55 -17.58
CA TYR A 31 48.47 25.57 -18.64
C TYR A 31 47.55 26.19 -19.69
N ALA A 32 48.00 26.21 -20.94
CA ALA A 32 47.08 26.50 -22.04
C ALA A 32 45.95 25.48 -21.94
N GLN A 33 44.72 25.95 -21.72
CA GLN A 33 43.55 25.11 -21.85
C GLN A 33 43.55 24.61 -23.29
N GLU A 34 43.81 23.31 -23.48
CA GLU A 34 43.79 22.68 -24.79
C GLU A 34 42.41 22.95 -25.37
N SER A 35 42.36 23.80 -26.39
CA SER A 35 41.13 24.45 -26.81
C SER A 35 40.16 23.39 -27.28
N ASP A 36 39.03 23.21 -26.58
CA ASP A 36 37.98 22.24 -26.91
C ASP A 36 37.61 22.38 -28.40
N VAL A 37 38.20 21.51 -29.22
CA VAL A 37 38.11 21.60 -30.68
C VAL A 37 36.68 21.24 -31.05
N THR A 38 35.92 22.23 -31.53
CA THR A 38 34.57 21.96 -32.02
C THR A 38 34.68 21.08 -33.27
N VAL A 39 34.31 19.80 -33.13
CA VAL A 39 34.29 18.86 -34.26
C VAL A 39 32.93 18.98 -34.93
N ILE A 40 32.92 19.41 -36.19
CA ILE A 40 31.73 19.43 -37.04
C ILE A 40 31.83 18.24 -38.01
N THR A 41 30.99 17.24 -37.80
CA THR A 41 30.86 16.06 -38.67
C THR A 41 29.71 16.27 -39.64
N ILE A 42 29.92 16.03 -40.93
CA ILE A 42 28.85 15.92 -41.91
C ILE A 42 28.38 14.46 -41.90
N GLU A 43 27.16 14.22 -41.43
CA GLU A 43 26.58 12.88 -41.29
C GLU A 43 25.79 12.51 -42.58
N ASN A 44 25.16 13.49 -43.24
CA ASN A 44 24.53 13.37 -44.56
C ASN A 44 24.44 14.71 -45.31
N SER A 45 24.53 14.69 -46.65
CA SER A 45 24.19 15.79 -47.56
C SER A 45 24.08 15.27 -49.00
N MET A 46 23.15 15.78 -49.80
CA MET A 46 23.05 15.42 -51.23
C MET A 46 24.08 16.15 -52.09
N GLN A 47 24.45 17.39 -51.74
CA GLN A 47 25.42 18.20 -52.45
C GLN A 47 26.27 19.03 -51.48
N THR A 48 27.58 18.78 -51.46
CA THR A 48 28.57 19.62 -50.76
C THR A 48 29.31 20.47 -51.78
N SER A 49 29.41 21.78 -51.56
CA SER A 49 30.23 22.67 -52.37
C SER A 49 31.10 23.59 -51.50
N TYR A 50 32.28 23.91 -51.99
CA TYR A 50 33.21 24.87 -51.39
C TYR A 50 33.21 26.12 -52.25
N LYS A 51 32.80 27.24 -51.66
CA LYS A 51 32.67 28.53 -52.35
C LYS A 51 33.36 29.61 -51.53
N LYS A 52 33.73 30.71 -52.16
CA LYS A 52 34.01 31.96 -51.44
C LYS A 52 32.70 32.72 -51.21
N SER A 53 32.68 33.57 -50.18
CA SER A 53 31.57 34.51 -49.94
C SER A 53 31.30 35.40 -51.17
N GLU A 54 30.13 36.02 -51.23
CA GLU A 54 29.77 36.98 -52.30
C GLU A 54 30.74 38.17 -52.35
N ASP A 55 31.32 38.56 -51.20
CA ASP A 55 32.40 39.56 -51.08
C ASP A 55 33.80 39.03 -51.48
N GLY A 56 33.93 37.75 -51.82
CA GLY A 56 35.18 37.10 -52.22
C GLY A 56 36.19 36.82 -51.10
N THR A 57 35.99 37.35 -49.89
CA THR A 57 36.93 37.21 -48.76
C THR A 57 36.94 35.80 -48.17
N ASN A 58 35.83 35.38 -47.54
CA ASN A 58 35.80 34.25 -46.61
C ASN A 58 35.59 32.91 -47.35
N ASP A 59 36.09 31.81 -46.77
CA ASP A 59 35.80 30.43 -47.21
C ASP A 59 34.48 29.91 -46.60
N LEU A 60 33.53 29.54 -47.47
CA LEU A 60 32.25 28.94 -47.12
C LEU A 60 32.19 27.46 -47.51
N ILE A 61 31.74 26.63 -46.56
CA ILE A 61 31.25 25.27 -46.85
C ILE A 61 29.73 25.37 -46.98
N GLU A 62 29.19 24.94 -48.12
CA GLU A 62 27.76 24.94 -48.39
C GLU A 62 27.28 23.50 -48.61
N LEU A 63 26.26 23.11 -47.85
CA LEU A 63 25.63 21.79 -47.86
C LEU A 63 24.17 21.97 -48.27
N GLU A 64 23.71 21.20 -49.25
CA GLU A 64 22.35 21.26 -49.77
C GLU A 64 21.73 19.86 -49.88
N GLY A 65 20.42 19.79 -49.67
CA GLY A 65 19.59 18.60 -49.78
C GLY A 65 19.75 17.63 -48.60
N ALA A 66 18.70 17.54 -47.78
CA ALA A 66 18.59 16.61 -46.65
C ALA A 66 19.82 16.59 -45.72
N VAL A 67 20.33 17.78 -45.38
CA VAL A 67 21.58 17.94 -44.64
C VAL A 67 21.38 17.48 -43.19
N GLU A 68 22.27 16.59 -42.72
CA GLU A 68 22.39 16.20 -41.31
C GLU A 68 23.86 16.35 -40.90
N ILE A 69 24.12 17.17 -39.89
CA ILE A 69 25.45 17.40 -39.34
C ILE A 69 25.42 17.24 -37.83
N SER A 70 26.59 17.01 -37.22
CA SER A 70 26.71 17.06 -35.77
C SER A 70 27.91 17.89 -35.31
N VAL A 71 27.66 18.73 -34.32
CA VAL A 71 28.61 19.67 -33.72
C VAL A 71 28.91 19.17 -32.31
N LYS A 72 30.14 18.76 -32.05
CA LYS A 72 30.58 18.27 -30.73
C LYS A 72 31.59 19.23 -30.10
N LYS A 73 31.37 19.60 -28.84
CA LYS A 73 32.33 20.33 -27.99
C LYS A 73 32.30 19.78 -26.56
N GLY A 74 33.46 19.37 -26.03
CA GLY A 74 33.55 18.68 -24.74
C GLY A 74 32.63 17.45 -24.66
N SER A 75 31.77 17.42 -23.64
CA SER A 75 30.74 16.40 -23.40
C SER A 75 29.49 16.53 -24.26
N ASN A 76 29.28 17.66 -24.93
CA ASN A 76 28.00 18.00 -25.56
C ASN A 76 28.07 17.75 -27.07
N LYS A 77 27.04 17.11 -27.63
CA LYS A 77 26.89 16.87 -29.07
C LYS A 77 25.50 17.32 -29.54
N SER A 78 25.45 18.31 -30.43
CA SER A 78 24.20 18.78 -31.05
C SER A 78 24.12 18.32 -32.50
N TYR A 79 23.04 17.65 -32.87
CA TYR A 79 22.72 17.29 -34.25
C TYR A 79 21.84 18.37 -34.84
N ILE A 80 22.16 18.81 -36.06
CA ILE A 80 21.43 19.85 -36.79
C ILE A 80 21.00 19.28 -38.13
N LYS A 81 19.72 19.45 -38.47
CA LYS A 81 19.14 19.13 -39.78
C LYS A 81 18.65 20.40 -40.44
N ALA A 82 18.76 20.46 -41.77
CA ALA A 82 18.18 21.51 -42.59
C ALA A 82 18.15 21.12 -44.08
N ASP A 83 17.43 21.89 -44.90
CA ASP A 83 17.48 21.78 -46.36
C ASP A 83 18.80 22.33 -46.92
N ARG A 84 19.32 23.42 -46.31
CA ARG A 84 20.59 24.05 -46.64
C ARG A 84 21.33 24.51 -45.38
N VAL A 85 22.64 24.26 -45.33
CA VAL A 85 23.55 24.76 -44.28
C VAL A 85 24.74 25.47 -44.94
N THR A 86 25.14 26.60 -44.38
CA THR A 86 26.34 27.35 -44.77
C THR A 86 27.20 27.57 -43.54
N TYR A 87 28.46 27.11 -43.58
CA TYR A 87 29.44 27.30 -42.52
C TYR A 87 30.59 28.21 -42.99
N ASN A 88 30.77 29.33 -42.30
CA ASN A 88 31.90 30.23 -42.51
C ASN A 88 33.07 29.82 -41.62
N ARG A 89 34.18 29.42 -42.24
CA ARG A 89 35.36 28.89 -41.56
C ARG A 89 36.19 29.96 -40.82
N GLU A 90 36.03 31.23 -41.16
CA GLU A 90 36.79 32.34 -40.56
C GLU A 90 36.08 32.97 -39.35
N THR A 91 34.74 32.95 -39.33
CA THR A 91 33.95 33.50 -38.23
C THR A 91 33.35 32.42 -37.31
N GLU A 92 33.56 31.14 -37.64
CA GLU A 92 33.00 29.97 -36.95
C GLU A 92 31.45 29.98 -36.85
N ILE A 93 30.80 30.74 -37.74
CA ILE A 93 29.34 30.88 -37.81
C ILE A 93 28.76 29.81 -38.72
N LEU A 94 27.75 29.12 -38.19
CA LEU A 94 26.92 28.16 -38.86
C LEU A 94 25.54 28.79 -39.08
N PHE A 95 25.16 28.96 -40.34
CA PHE A 95 23.81 29.35 -40.74
C PHE A 95 23.08 28.13 -41.31
N ALA A 96 21.87 27.85 -40.85
CA ALA A 96 21.02 26.80 -41.41
C ALA A 96 19.64 27.36 -41.76
N SER A 97 19.06 26.90 -42.86
CA SER A 97 17.82 27.44 -43.42
C SER A 97 16.98 26.36 -44.10
N GLY A 98 15.66 26.40 -43.87
CA GLY A 98 14.71 25.40 -44.36
C GLY A 98 14.70 24.16 -43.47
N ASN A 99 13.51 23.82 -42.93
CA ASN A 99 13.27 22.66 -42.07
C ASN A 99 14.32 22.47 -40.95
N VAL A 100 14.71 23.55 -40.26
CA VAL A 100 15.81 23.49 -39.29
C VAL A 100 15.37 22.79 -38.02
N GLU A 101 16.03 21.69 -37.68
CA GLU A 101 15.79 20.91 -36.45
C GLU A 101 17.12 20.67 -35.71
N ILE A 102 17.17 21.05 -34.44
CA ILE A 102 18.28 20.74 -33.52
C ILE A 102 17.82 19.75 -32.45
N THR A 103 18.67 18.77 -32.15
CA THR A 103 18.57 17.89 -30.97
C THR A 103 19.93 17.83 -30.28
N THR A 104 19.99 18.00 -28.96
CA THR A 104 21.26 17.99 -28.20
C THR A 104 21.33 16.81 -27.23
N GLU A 105 22.45 16.07 -27.28
CA GLU A 105 22.82 14.99 -26.35
C GLU A 105 23.95 15.49 -25.41
N GLY A 106 23.74 15.42 -24.09
CA GLY A 106 24.73 15.82 -23.08
C GLY A 106 24.20 15.69 -21.64
N ALA A 107 25.09 15.42 -20.68
CA ALA A 107 24.75 14.97 -19.32
C ALA A 107 24.04 15.99 -18.39
N SER A 108 23.66 17.17 -18.90
CA SER A 108 22.91 18.19 -18.16
C SER A 108 21.87 18.93 -19.03
N ALA A 109 21.57 18.41 -20.21
CA ALA A 109 20.59 18.98 -21.14
C ALA A 109 19.49 17.93 -21.44
N GLY A 110 18.35 18.05 -20.75
CA GLY A 110 17.27 17.08 -20.78
C GLY A 110 16.44 17.09 -22.07
N GLY A 111 16.95 16.46 -23.14
CA GLY A 111 16.16 16.15 -24.34
C GLY A 111 15.47 17.37 -24.97
N GLU A 112 16.23 18.44 -25.17
CA GLU A 112 15.79 19.67 -25.86
C GLU A 112 15.70 19.38 -27.37
N LYS A 113 14.49 19.49 -27.93
CA LYS A 113 14.27 19.54 -29.39
C LYS A 113 13.77 20.92 -29.79
N THR A 114 14.42 21.50 -30.78
CA THR A 114 14.18 22.86 -31.23
C THR A 114 14.01 22.89 -32.74
N THR A 115 12.93 23.52 -33.22
CA THR A 115 12.63 23.69 -34.65
C THR A 115 12.49 25.15 -35.01
N ALA A 116 13.04 25.58 -36.15
CA ALA A 116 13.04 26.98 -36.60
C ALA A 116 13.03 27.10 -38.13
N ASN A 117 12.68 28.28 -38.65
CA ASN A 117 12.79 28.60 -40.08
C ASN A 117 14.26 28.80 -40.50
N SER A 118 15.02 29.49 -39.64
CA SER A 118 16.47 29.61 -39.76
C SER A 118 17.17 29.63 -38.40
N LEU A 119 18.45 29.29 -38.43
CA LEU A 119 19.38 29.26 -37.31
C LEU A 119 20.62 30.06 -37.67
N LEU A 120 21.07 30.93 -36.76
CA LEU A 120 22.40 31.50 -36.76
C LEU A 120 23.12 31.09 -35.46
N MET A 121 24.17 30.28 -35.56
CA MET A 121 24.88 29.73 -34.39
C MET A 121 26.39 29.98 -34.47
N ASN A 122 27.00 30.42 -33.37
CA ASN A 122 28.45 30.43 -33.21
C ASN A 122 28.90 29.05 -32.71
N THR A 123 29.72 28.35 -33.50
CA THR A 123 30.14 26.97 -33.18
C THR A 123 31.22 26.88 -32.09
N ALA A 124 31.81 28.00 -31.68
CA ALA A 124 32.77 28.06 -30.59
C ALA A 124 32.16 28.46 -29.24
N THR A 125 31.24 29.43 -29.19
CA THR A 125 30.54 29.84 -27.95
C THR A 125 29.26 29.05 -27.68
N LEU A 126 28.74 28.31 -28.67
CA LEU A 126 27.44 27.63 -28.65
C LEU A 126 26.23 28.57 -28.46
N GLU A 127 26.43 29.85 -28.72
CA GLU A 127 25.37 30.85 -28.77
C GLU A 127 24.60 30.74 -30.07
N GLY A 128 23.27 30.86 -29.99
CA GLY A 128 22.37 30.64 -31.12
C GLY A 128 21.19 31.58 -31.11
N ILE A 129 20.85 32.10 -32.30
CA ILE A 129 19.65 32.90 -32.58
C ILE A 129 18.76 32.08 -33.52
N PHE A 130 17.48 32.00 -33.17
CA PHE A 130 16.48 31.14 -33.82
C PHE A 130 15.30 31.99 -34.27
N ASP A 131 14.96 31.90 -35.56
CA ASP A 131 13.92 32.70 -36.22
C ASP A 131 12.69 31.83 -36.54
N GLY A 132 11.49 32.29 -36.15
CA GLY A 132 10.25 31.51 -36.22
C GLY A 132 10.33 30.22 -35.41
N GLY A 133 10.70 30.34 -34.14
CA GLY A 133 11.20 29.22 -33.33
C GLY A 133 10.16 28.57 -32.40
N ARG A 134 10.19 27.25 -32.32
CA ARG A 134 9.46 26.42 -31.35
C ARG A 134 10.45 25.53 -30.58
N VAL A 135 10.52 25.73 -29.27
CA VAL A 135 11.30 24.89 -28.35
C VAL A 135 10.36 23.91 -27.67
N VAL A 136 10.69 22.62 -27.71
CA VAL A 136 9.97 21.54 -27.01
C VAL A 136 10.94 20.90 -26.02
N GLN A 137 10.73 21.20 -24.74
CA GLN A 137 11.51 20.61 -23.66
C GLN A 137 10.74 19.41 -23.08
N THR A 138 11.24 18.21 -23.38
CA THR A 138 10.65 16.95 -22.91
C THR A 138 11.05 16.59 -21.47
N LYS A 139 12.05 17.28 -20.90
CA LYS A 139 12.52 17.13 -19.51
C LYS A 139 13.20 18.38 -18.96
N SER A 140 13.08 18.57 -17.65
CA SER A 140 14.03 19.38 -16.88
C SER A 140 14.13 18.85 -15.45
N ASP A 141 15.34 18.61 -14.95
CA ASP A 141 15.56 18.20 -13.55
C ASP A 141 15.19 19.30 -12.54
N ALA A 142 14.95 20.53 -13.03
CA ALA A 142 14.58 21.70 -12.25
C ALA A 142 13.08 22.05 -12.27
N LEU A 143 12.25 21.42 -13.11
CA LEU A 143 10.82 21.76 -13.26
C LEU A 143 9.92 20.58 -12.93
N ASN A 144 8.95 20.78 -12.03
CA ASN A 144 7.94 19.77 -11.71
C ASN A 144 6.79 19.80 -12.73
N LEU A 145 7.14 19.54 -13.99
CA LEU A 145 6.17 19.48 -15.09
C LEU A 145 5.00 18.52 -14.75
N PRO A 146 3.80 18.73 -15.31
CA PRO A 146 2.75 17.73 -15.27
C PRO A 146 3.04 16.58 -16.26
N SER A 147 2.52 15.38 -16.02
CA SER A 147 2.53 14.32 -17.01
C SER A 147 1.69 14.53 -18.24
N GLY A 148 2.05 13.82 -19.31
CA GLY A 148 1.65 14.09 -20.68
C GLY A 148 2.35 15.33 -21.24
N SER A 149 2.53 16.37 -20.42
CA SER A 149 3.10 17.64 -20.86
C SER A 149 4.54 17.55 -21.34
N THR A 150 4.78 18.32 -22.39
CA THR A 150 6.10 18.86 -22.68
C THR A 150 6.01 20.36 -22.48
N LEU A 151 7.08 21.00 -22.00
CA LEU A 151 7.12 22.46 -22.00
C LEU A 151 7.29 22.92 -23.45
N ILE A 152 6.33 23.65 -23.97
CA ILE A 152 6.36 24.20 -25.32
C ILE A 152 6.43 25.71 -25.21
N VAL A 153 7.44 26.29 -25.84
CA VAL A 153 7.60 27.75 -25.99
C VAL A 153 7.72 28.07 -27.47
N PHE A 154 6.68 28.72 -27.99
CA PHE A 154 6.71 29.36 -29.30
C PHE A 154 7.26 30.78 -29.13
N SER A 155 8.04 31.28 -30.10
CA SER A 155 8.56 32.65 -30.09
C SER A 155 8.95 33.10 -31.49
N ASP A 156 8.57 34.33 -31.88
CA ASP A 156 8.99 34.95 -33.14
C ASP A 156 10.51 34.88 -33.33
N LEU A 157 11.26 35.13 -32.24
CA LEU A 157 12.71 35.18 -32.20
C LEU A 157 13.18 34.86 -30.77
N PHE A 158 14.02 33.85 -30.61
CA PHE A 158 14.68 33.60 -29.33
C PHE A 158 16.20 33.42 -29.47
N GLY A 159 16.91 33.70 -28.38
CA GLY A 159 18.37 33.66 -28.33
C GLY A 159 18.87 32.92 -27.11
N LYS A 160 19.88 32.07 -27.31
CA LYS A 160 20.64 31.36 -26.27
C LYS A 160 22.01 32.02 -26.10
N SER A 161 22.30 32.43 -24.87
CA SER A 161 23.53 33.15 -24.49
C SER A 161 24.60 32.22 -23.89
N GLN A 162 25.85 32.69 -23.83
CA GLN A 162 26.97 31.95 -23.23
C GLN A 162 26.70 31.50 -21.77
N SER A 163 25.89 32.23 -20.99
CA SER A 163 25.48 31.85 -19.64
C SER A 163 24.37 30.79 -19.60
N ASN A 164 24.05 30.14 -20.72
CA ASN A 164 22.94 29.20 -20.90
C ASN A 164 21.54 29.80 -20.61
N THR A 165 21.44 31.12 -20.45
CA THR A 165 20.17 31.85 -20.33
C THR A 165 19.51 31.92 -21.69
N ILE A 166 18.22 31.58 -21.77
CA ILE A 166 17.43 31.67 -23.00
C ILE A 166 16.44 32.83 -22.86
N SER A 167 16.42 33.74 -23.83
CA SER A 167 15.48 34.85 -23.89
C SER A 167 14.60 34.76 -25.14
N PHE A 168 13.30 34.78 -24.92
CA PHE A 168 12.27 34.69 -25.96
C PHE A 168 11.63 36.07 -26.17
N LYS A 169 11.27 36.38 -27.41
CA LYS A 169 10.53 37.59 -27.81
C LYS A 169 9.15 37.19 -28.34
N ASN A 170 8.09 37.88 -27.91
CA ASN A 170 6.71 37.57 -28.29
C ASN A 170 6.41 36.06 -28.11
N SER A 171 6.57 35.59 -26.87
CA SER A 171 6.54 34.16 -26.56
C SER A 171 5.16 33.70 -26.10
N LYS A 172 4.67 32.59 -26.65
CA LYS A 172 3.53 31.82 -26.14
C LYS A 172 4.05 30.57 -25.42
N LEU A 173 3.77 30.44 -24.12
CA LEU A 173 4.17 29.30 -23.30
C LEU A 173 2.94 28.46 -22.92
N THR A 174 3.03 27.13 -23.07
CA THR A 174 1.98 26.18 -22.67
C THR A 174 2.53 24.76 -22.42
N PHE A 175 1.65 23.87 -21.95
CA PHE A 175 1.84 22.42 -21.80
C PHE A 175 1.02 21.58 -22.78
N CYS A 176 0.14 22.21 -23.57
CA CYS A 176 -0.62 21.58 -24.66
C CYS A 176 0.15 21.70 -25.98
N ASP A 177 0.17 20.65 -26.80
CA ASP A 177 0.68 20.71 -28.19
C ASP A 177 -0.45 20.90 -29.23
N ASP A 178 -1.63 21.31 -28.75
CA ASP A 178 -2.79 21.66 -29.57
C ASP A 178 -2.66 23.11 -30.09
N GLU A 179 -3.16 23.37 -31.29
CA GLU A 179 -3.07 24.67 -31.99
C GLU A 179 -3.75 25.81 -31.21
N ASP A 180 -4.91 25.53 -30.62
CA ASP A 180 -5.57 26.34 -29.60
C ASP A 180 -5.40 25.67 -28.21
N PRO A 181 -4.34 25.97 -27.45
CA PRO A 181 -4.07 25.30 -26.19
C PRO A 181 -5.06 25.72 -25.09
N HIS A 182 -5.51 24.75 -24.28
CA HIS A 182 -6.48 24.94 -23.19
C HIS A 182 -6.10 26.03 -22.18
N TRP A 183 -4.81 26.38 -22.08
CA TRP A 183 -4.31 27.59 -21.44
C TRP A 183 -2.98 27.99 -22.11
N HIS A 184 -2.64 29.28 -22.08
CA HIS A 184 -1.30 29.74 -22.44
C HIS A 184 -0.93 31.05 -21.74
N ILE A 185 0.36 31.33 -21.62
CA ILE A 185 0.87 32.66 -21.23
C ILE A 185 1.52 33.29 -22.45
N ASP A 186 0.95 34.41 -22.91
CA ASP A 186 1.57 35.25 -23.94
C ASP A 186 2.33 36.39 -23.26
N ALA A 187 3.62 36.50 -23.54
CA ALA A 187 4.49 37.52 -22.95
C ALA A 187 5.39 38.18 -24.00
N THR A 188 5.55 39.50 -23.92
CA THR A 188 6.44 40.23 -24.86
C THR A 188 7.90 39.82 -24.70
N ARG A 189 8.30 39.46 -23.48
CA ARG A 189 9.57 38.81 -23.15
C ARG A 189 9.35 37.71 -22.12
N THR A 190 10.04 36.60 -22.32
CA THR A 190 10.25 35.56 -21.31
C THR A 190 11.74 35.28 -21.20
N TRP A 191 12.24 35.08 -19.99
CA TRP A 191 13.58 34.61 -19.71
C TRP A 191 13.50 33.30 -18.94
N LEU A 192 14.20 32.29 -19.44
CA LEU A 192 14.50 31.05 -18.73
C LEU A 192 15.92 31.19 -18.17
N LEU A 193 16.03 31.31 -16.85
CA LEU A 193 17.29 31.52 -16.14
C LEU A 193 18.01 30.19 -15.86
N PRO A 194 19.36 30.20 -15.73
CA PRO A 194 20.10 29.05 -15.24
C PRO A 194 19.53 28.57 -13.91
N GLY A 195 19.40 27.25 -13.74
CA GLY A 195 18.73 26.67 -12.58
C GLY A 195 17.21 26.52 -12.71
N GLY A 196 16.58 26.96 -13.81
CA GLY A 196 15.18 26.64 -14.17
C GLY A 196 14.12 27.66 -13.76
N GLU A 197 14.50 28.91 -13.47
CA GLU A 197 13.54 29.96 -13.09
C GLU A 197 12.93 30.64 -14.31
N PHE A 198 11.68 31.12 -14.17
CA PHE A 198 10.99 31.92 -15.19
C PHE A 198 10.79 33.36 -14.73
N ALA A 199 11.14 34.30 -15.62
CA ALA A 199 10.72 35.69 -15.55
C ALA A 199 9.96 36.07 -16.83
N PHE A 200 8.87 36.84 -16.69
CA PHE A 200 8.03 37.30 -17.79
C PHE A 200 7.80 38.81 -17.71
N PHE A 201 7.69 39.47 -18.86
CA PHE A 201 7.37 40.91 -18.96
C PHE A 201 6.23 41.18 -19.95
N ASN A 202 5.25 41.98 -19.50
CA ASN A 202 3.96 42.16 -20.14
C ASN A 202 3.34 40.81 -20.53
N ALA A 203 3.05 40.00 -19.53
CA ALA A 203 2.47 38.67 -19.65
C ALA A 203 0.96 38.71 -19.46
N LEU A 204 0.25 37.85 -20.20
CA LEU A 204 -1.20 37.69 -20.11
C LEU A 204 -1.50 36.20 -20.10
N LEU A 205 -2.10 35.72 -19.01
CA LEU A 205 -2.57 34.36 -18.88
C LEU A 205 -3.94 34.22 -19.52
N TYR A 206 -4.04 33.28 -20.45
CA TYR A 206 -5.26 32.88 -21.16
C TYR A 206 -5.71 31.49 -20.71
N VAL A 207 -7.03 31.30 -20.59
CA VAL A 207 -7.68 30.00 -20.45
C VAL A 207 -8.61 29.82 -21.65
N GLY A 208 -8.27 28.86 -22.51
CA GLY A 208 -8.70 28.88 -23.92
C GLY A 208 -8.40 30.26 -24.55
N PRO A 209 -9.35 30.86 -25.30
CA PRO A 209 -9.18 32.19 -25.88
C PRO A 209 -9.40 33.36 -24.89
N VAL A 210 -9.74 33.09 -23.62
CA VAL A 210 -10.16 34.13 -22.66
C VAL A 210 -8.97 34.59 -21.81
N PRO A 211 -8.57 35.87 -21.86
CA PRO A 211 -7.55 36.41 -20.95
C PRO A 211 -8.12 36.53 -19.53
N VAL A 212 -7.50 35.84 -18.56
CA VAL A 212 -7.97 35.79 -17.17
C VAL A 212 -7.12 36.60 -16.19
N LEU A 213 -5.82 36.81 -16.46
CA LEU A 213 -4.93 37.54 -15.57
C LEU A 213 -3.78 38.22 -16.32
N TYR A 214 -3.68 39.55 -16.20
CA TYR A 214 -2.57 40.33 -16.72
C TYR A 214 -1.48 40.53 -15.65
N LEU A 215 -0.22 40.30 -16.04
CA LEU A 215 0.96 40.42 -15.20
C LEU A 215 1.99 41.34 -15.90
N PRO A 216 2.12 42.62 -15.51
CA PRO A 216 3.04 43.55 -16.18
C PRO A 216 4.50 43.11 -16.03
N ALA A 217 4.85 42.49 -14.90
CA ALA A 217 6.05 41.68 -14.74
C ALA A 217 5.75 40.55 -13.74
N PHE A 218 6.33 39.38 -13.95
CA PHE A 218 6.26 38.25 -13.01
C PHE A 218 7.61 37.52 -12.95
N TYR A 219 8.02 37.15 -11.75
CA TYR A 219 9.20 36.34 -11.49
C TYR A 219 8.86 35.36 -10.37
N TYR A 220 9.11 34.08 -10.59
CA TYR A 220 8.96 33.07 -9.55
C TYR A 220 10.34 32.78 -8.94
N PRO A 221 10.63 33.23 -7.71
CA PRO A 221 11.88 32.90 -7.05
C PRO A 221 11.89 31.42 -6.67
N LYS A 222 12.91 30.69 -7.13
CA LYS A 222 13.20 29.34 -6.65
C LYS A 222 13.75 29.35 -5.22
N ASP A 223 14.40 30.45 -4.86
CA ASP A 223 15.03 30.70 -3.56
C ASP A 223 14.03 30.75 -2.40
N GLU A 224 14.32 29.98 -1.35
CA GLU A 224 13.48 29.92 -0.17
C GLU A 224 13.78 31.09 0.77
N LEU A 225 12.79 31.58 1.51
CA LEU A 225 13.04 32.47 2.64
C LEU A 225 13.47 31.64 3.86
N ILE A 226 14.25 32.24 4.79
CA ILE A 226 14.60 31.60 6.07
C ILE A 226 13.37 31.30 6.98
N PHE A 227 12.20 31.80 6.58
CA PHE A 227 10.89 31.55 7.19
C PHE A 227 9.87 31.29 6.09
N ASN A 228 8.89 30.43 6.35
CA ASN A 228 7.89 30.01 5.37
C ASN A 228 6.53 30.61 5.72
N PRO A 229 6.16 31.79 5.18
CA PRO A 229 4.81 32.33 5.31
C PRO A 229 3.83 31.57 4.42
N VAL A 230 2.61 31.37 4.90
CA VAL A 230 1.46 30.83 4.18
C VAL A 230 0.24 31.68 4.52
N PHE A 231 -0.52 32.11 3.50
CA PHE A 231 -1.77 32.82 3.63
C PHE A 231 -2.93 31.90 3.23
N SER A 232 -4.03 31.93 3.97
CA SER A 232 -5.25 31.20 3.61
C SER A 232 -6.50 31.87 4.18
N LYS A 233 -7.68 31.47 3.70
CA LYS A 233 -8.99 31.87 4.22
C LYS A 233 -9.78 30.61 4.61
N SER A 234 -10.59 30.69 5.66
CA SER A 234 -11.55 29.64 6.04
C SER A 234 -12.69 30.21 6.90
N ASP A 235 -13.89 29.63 6.82
CA ASP A 235 -15.05 30.07 7.61
C ASP A 235 -14.75 30.19 9.11
N ARG A 236 -14.09 29.17 9.68
CA ARG A 236 -13.81 29.12 11.13
C ARG A 236 -12.62 30.00 11.53
N LYS A 237 -11.45 29.83 10.91
CA LYS A 237 -10.22 30.52 11.35
C LYS A 237 -10.15 31.97 10.85
N GLY A 238 -10.95 32.31 9.83
CA GLY A 238 -10.94 33.59 9.14
C GLY A 238 -9.78 33.67 8.14
N PHE A 239 -9.21 34.86 7.96
CA PHE A 239 -7.95 35.03 7.26
C PHE A 239 -6.80 34.55 8.15
N THR A 240 -5.88 33.77 7.60
CA THR A 240 -4.76 33.19 8.36
C THR A 240 -3.41 33.56 7.75
N VAL A 241 -2.43 33.77 8.62
CA VAL A 241 -1.01 33.96 8.31
C VAL A 241 -0.26 32.93 9.13
N GLN A 242 0.28 31.90 8.49
CA GLN A 242 0.98 30.80 9.15
C GLN A 242 2.47 30.88 8.82
N ASN A 243 3.37 30.84 9.80
CA ASN A 243 4.82 30.95 9.55
C ASN A 243 5.60 29.78 10.15
N THR A 244 6.47 29.17 9.36
CA THR A 244 7.37 28.10 9.81
C THR A 244 8.84 28.46 9.60
N TYR A 245 9.58 28.60 10.70
CA TYR A 245 11.01 28.93 10.76
C TYR A 245 11.82 27.66 11.04
N TYR A 246 12.79 27.33 10.19
CA TYR A 246 13.67 26.17 10.41
C TYR A 246 14.96 26.62 11.12
N ILE A 247 15.13 26.19 12.38
CA ILE A 247 16.31 26.49 13.22
C ILE A 247 17.38 25.41 13.08
N ILE A 248 16.96 24.15 12.88
CA ILE A 248 17.82 23.00 12.58
C ILE A 248 17.13 22.19 11.48
N GLY A 249 17.92 21.59 10.58
CA GLY A 249 17.39 20.94 9.39
C GLY A 249 16.92 21.96 8.35
N ARG A 250 16.09 21.52 7.41
CA ARG A 250 15.47 22.35 6.38
C ARG A 250 14.09 21.82 6.03
N LYS A 251 13.31 22.63 5.31
CA LYS A 251 12.03 22.24 4.75
C LYS A 251 12.17 21.01 3.83
N PRO A 252 11.33 19.96 4.01
CA PRO A 252 11.24 18.87 3.05
C PRO A 252 10.52 19.36 1.78
N LEU A 253 10.71 18.65 0.66
CA LEU A 253 9.86 18.82 -0.51
C LEU A 253 8.39 18.69 -0.10
N GLN A 254 7.51 19.53 -0.64
CA GLN A 254 6.09 19.46 -0.35
C GLN A 254 5.53 18.15 -0.91
N SER A 255 5.34 17.15 -0.04
CA SER A 255 4.44 16.04 -0.32
C SER A 255 3.08 16.62 -0.68
N SER A 256 2.51 16.24 -1.83
CA SER A 256 1.19 16.69 -2.29
C SER A 256 0.16 16.50 -1.18
N SER A 257 -0.23 17.60 -0.52
CA SER A 257 -0.96 17.55 0.73
C SER A 257 -2.35 16.95 0.51
N SER A 258 -2.71 15.96 1.32
CA SER A 258 -4.04 15.36 1.33
C SER A 258 -5.06 16.24 2.06
N SER A 259 -5.10 17.53 1.71
CA SER A 259 -6.19 18.44 2.04
C SER A 259 -7.38 18.13 1.12
N SER A 260 -8.50 17.75 1.73
CA SER A 260 -9.80 17.49 1.08
C SER A 260 -9.74 16.62 -0.19
N SER A 261 -9.82 15.30 -0.01
CA SER A 261 -10.47 14.42 -0.99
C SER A 261 -12.00 14.60 -0.94
N SER A 262 -12.48 15.84 -1.03
CA SER A 262 -13.85 16.14 -1.44
C SER A 262 -13.89 15.98 -2.95
N SER A 263 -14.43 14.86 -3.40
CA SER A 263 -14.72 14.67 -4.82
C SER A 263 -15.95 15.51 -5.16
N GLU A 264 -15.84 16.51 -6.03
CA GLU A 264 -16.96 17.29 -6.55
C GLU A 264 -16.59 17.88 -7.92
N GLU A 265 -17.39 17.64 -8.97
CA GLU A 265 -17.19 18.29 -10.28
C GLU A 265 -17.38 19.81 -10.14
N THR A 266 -16.29 20.56 -10.15
CA THR A 266 -16.33 21.92 -10.71
C THR A 266 -15.20 22.08 -11.72
N THR A 267 -15.54 21.88 -13.00
CA THR A 267 -14.71 22.20 -14.17
C THR A 267 -14.48 23.70 -14.26
N SER A 268 -13.60 24.17 -13.38
CA SER A 268 -13.27 25.55 -13.12
C SER A 268 -11.78 25.76 -13.35
N SER A 269 -11.39 27.03 -13.56
CA SER A 269 -9.98 27.39 -13.80
C SER A 269 -9.03 26.91 -12.69
N ALA A 270 -9.56 26.60 -11.50
CA ALA A 270 -8.82 26.12 -10.34
C ALA A 270 -7.97 24.86 -10.61
N GLU A 271 -8.36 23.94 -11.50
CA GLU A 271 -7.52 22.78 -11.80
C GLU A 271 -6.30 23.11 -12.67
N ALA A 272 -6.48 23.88 -13.74
CA ALA A 272 -5.37 24.39 -14.54
C ALA A 272 -4.41 25.25 -13.68
N LEU A 273 -4.98 25.98 -12.73
CA LEU A 273 -4.25 26.87 -11.83
C LEU A 273 -3.55 26.10 -10.68
N LYS A 274 -4.12 25.00 -10.16
CA LYS A 274 -3.42 23.99 -9.34
C LYS A 274 -2.27 23.33 -10.13
N GLY A 275 -2.46 23.07 -11.42
CA GLY A 275 -1.43 22.60 -12.34
C GLY A 275 -0.26 23.58 -12.48
N LEU A 276 -0.57 24.87 -12.69
CA LEU A 276 0.41 25.96 -12.76
C LEU A 276 1.17 26.15 -11.43
N TYR A 277 0.50 26.05 -10.29
CA TYR A 277 1.18 26.05 -8.98
C TYR A 277 2.11 24.84 -8.81
N ASN A 278 1.66 23.64 -9.20
CA ASN A 278 2.49 22.44 -9.11
C ASN A 278 3.71 22.48 -10.04
N PHE A 279 3.60 23.09 -11.22
CA PHE A 279 4.72 23.30 -12.15
C PHE A 279 5.89 24.08 -11.54
N MET A 280 5.59 25.14 -10.79
CA MET A 280 6.61 26.02 -10.19
C MET A 280 7.30 25.40 -8.95
N LYS A 281 6.90 24.20 -8.50
CA LYS A 281 7.53 23.56 -7.33
C LYS A 281 8.84 22.87 -7.70
N PRO A 282 9.85 22.88 -6.82
CA PRO A 282 11.06 22.07 -7.02
C PRO A 282 10.74 20.57 -6.90
N THR A 283 11.25 19.78 -7.85
CA THR A 283 11.26 18.31 -7.81
C THR A 283 12.35 17.74 -6.89
N THR A 284 13.42 18.51 -6.71
CA THR A 284 14.67 18.10 -6.05
C THR A 284 15.12 19.17 -5.07
N LEU A 285 15.72 18.78 -3.94
CA LEU A 285 16.34 19.72 -3.02
C LEU A 285 17.72 20.09 -3.55
N LYS A 286 17.95 21.38 -3.80
CA LYS A 286 19.28 21.93 -4.09
C LYS A 286 20.06 22.23 -2.82
N GLU A 287 21.38 22.21 -2.89
CA GLU A 287 22.26 22.83 -1.88
C GLU A 287 21.91 24.33 -1.74
N GLN A 288 22.10 24.92 -0.55
CA GLN A 288 21.64 26.29 -0.27
C GLN A 288 22.69 27.14 0.45
N GLU A 289 22.94 28.35 -0.05
CA GLU A 289 23.71 29.39 0.64
C GLU A 289 22.76 30.46 1.22
N ARG A 290 22.92 30.81 2.50
CA ARG A 290 22.09 31.86 3.11
C ARG A 290 22.63 33.27 2.84
N GLN A 291 22.00 33.97 1.90
CA GLN A 291 22.27 35.37 1.57
C GLN A 291 21.21 36.27 2.26
N GLY A 292 21.53 36.71 3.48
CA GLY A 292 20.63 37.54 4.29
C GLY A 292 19.40 36.79 4.80
N LEU A 293 18.21 37.19 4.32
CA LEU A 293 16.92 36.53 4.62
C LEU A 293 16.56 35.44 3.58
N ILE A 294 17.36 35.30 2.53
CA ILE A 294 17.13 34.39 1.40
C ILE A 294 18.10 33.20 1.52
N LEU A 295 17.60 32.01 1.14
CA LEU A 295 18.35 30.77 0.98
C LEU A 295 18.50 30.52 -0.52
N HIS A 296 19.61 30.99 -1.07
CA HIS A 296 19.93 30.89 -2.49
C HIS A 296 20.23 29.44 -2.87
N ASN A 297 19.51 28.89 -3.84
CA ASN A 297 19.69 27.51 -4.29
C ASN A 297 20.83 27.41 -5.30
N LEU A 298 21.85 26.62 -4.96
CA LEU A 298 22.97 26.31 -5.84
C LEU A 298 22.56 25.30 -6.92
N ASP A 299 23.43 25.07 -7.90
CA ASP A 299 23.20 24.08 -8.96
C ASP A 299 23.29 22.63 -8.45
N GLU A 300 24.08 22.38 -7.39
CA GLU A 300 24.29 21.05 -6.81
C GLU A 300 23.06 20.52 -6.03
N ASN A 301 22.88 19.21 -6.02
CA ASN A 301 21.74 18.54 -5.38
C ASN A 301 22.08 18.11 -3.95
N TYR A 302 21.23 18.48 -2.99
CA TYR A 302 21.43 18.17 -1.57
C TYR A 302 21.19 16.68 -1.28
N SER A 303 22.26 15.96 -0.92
CA SER A 303 22.21 14.51 -0.65
C SER A 303 21.88 14.15 0.82
N GLY A 304 21.55 15.13 1.66
CA GLY A 304 21.29 14.94 3.09
C GLY A 304 19.85 14.58 3.45
N THR A 305 19.60 14.25 4.72
CA THR A 305 18.24 13.91 5.21
C THR A 305 17.51 15.11 5.79
N THR A 306 16.24 15.30 5.45
CA THR A 306 15.33 16.30 6.07
C THR A 306 14.58 15.77 7.30
N ASN A 307 14.63 14.47 7.57
CA ASN A 307 13.97 13.77 8.69
C ASN A 307 14.48 14.14 10.10
N LYS A 308 15.28 15.21 10.23
CA LYS A 308 15.82 15.72 11.49
C LYS A 308 15.75 17.24 11.45
N TYR A 309 14.98 17.84 12.34
CA TYR A 309 14.73 19.28 12.32
C TYR A 309 14.41 19.84 13.70
N LEU A 310 14.46 21.18 13.79
CA LEU A 310 13.82 21.99 14.83
C LEU A 310 13.13 23.16 14.13
N LYS A 311 11.82 23.27 14.29
CA LYS A 311 11.01 24.36 13.76
C LYS A 311 10.46 25.23 14.88
N ILE A 312 10.26 26.51 14.57
CA ILE A 312 9.36 27.41 15.31
C ILE A 312 8.18 27.71 14.39
N LEU A 313 6.97 27.64 14.94
CA LEU A 313 5.70 27.98 14.31
C LEU A 313 5.19 29.28 14.93
N ALA A 314 4.71 30.22 14.12
CA ALA A 314 4.20 31.51 14.61
C ALA A 314 3.09 32.03 13.69
N ASP A 315 1.84 31.84 14.12
CA ASP A 315 0.67 32.00 13.27
C ASP A 315 -0.32 33.02 13.85
N TYR A 316 -1.08 33.64 12.95
CA TYR A 316 -2.17 34.56 13.23
C TYR A 316 -3.42 34.15 12.45
N TYR A 317 -4.58 34.25 13.10
CA TYR A 317 -5.89 33.91 12.55
C TYR A 317 -6.85 35.04 12.92
N SER A 318 -7.53 35.67 11.96
CA SER A 318 -8.38 36.84 12.24
C SER A 318 -9.50 36.56 13.23
N ASN A 319 -10.05 35.34 13.19
CA ASN A 319 -11.16 34.93 14.05
C ASN A 319 -10.64 34.29 15.34
N LEU A 320 -9.73 33.31 15.25
CA LEU A 320 -9.23 32.59 16.41
C LEU A 320 -8.29 33.44 17.28
N GLY A 321 -7.24 34.06 16.74
CA GLY A 321 -6.20 34.74 17.53
C GLY A 321 -4.77 34.39 17.09
N TYR A 322 -3.90 34.02 18.03
CA TYR A 322 -2.48 33.74 17.77
C TYR A 322 -2.09 32.31 18.16
N PHE A 323 -1.07 31.77 17.51
CA PHE A 323 -0.47 30.48 17.86
C PHE A 323 1.05 30.55 17.77
N VAL A 324 1.75 29.96 18.74
CA VAL A 324 3.21 29.83 18.75
C VAL A 324 3.57 28.41 19.15
N GLY A 325 4.41 27.75 18.35
CA GLY A 325 4.78 26.36 18.58
C GLY A 325 6.26 26.07 18.32
N PHE A 326 6.75 24.98 18.91
CA PHE A 326 8.05 24.38 18.65
C PHE A 326 7.82 22.93 18.22
N ASP A 327 8.44 22.49 17.12
CA ASP A 327 8.37 21.10 16.66
C ASP A 327 9.78 20.58 16.35
N GLY A 328 10.18 19.47 16.97
CA GLY A 328 11.55 18.99 16.97
C GLY A 328 11.64 17.48 16.79
N VAL A 329 12.36 17.03 15.77
CA VAL A 329 12.60 15.61 15.48
C VAL A 329 14.11 15.36 15.42
N PHE A 330 14.60 14.53 16.34
CA PHE A 330 16.02 14.29 16.56
C PHE A 330 16.34 12.79 16.69
N GLN A 331 17.51 12.40 16.17
CA GLN A 331 18.08 11.06 16.32
C GLN A 331 19.54 11.20 16.78
N PRO A 332 19.79 11.53 18.06
CA PRO A 332 21.11 11.97 18.51
C PRO A 332 22.12 10.83 18.72
N SER A 333 21.70 9.61 19.08
CA SER A 333 22.64 8.49 19.22
C SER A 333 21.98 7.11 19.13
N GLN A 334 22.40 6.29 18.15
CA GLN A 334 22.00 4.88 18.04
C GLN A 334 22.34 4.02 19.28
N LYS A 335 23.16 4.51 20.22
CA LYS A 335 23.61 3.74 21.40
C LYS A 335 22.72 3.90 22.64
N THR A 336 22.01 5.02 22.77
CA THR A 336 21.25 5.35 24.00
C THR A 336 19.90 5.98 23.66
N LEU A 337 19.87 7.22 23.19
CA LEU A 337 18.66 7.93 22.76
C LEU A 337 18.56 7.90 21.23
N THR A 338 17.80 6.94 20.71
CA THR A 338 17.74 6.65 19.27
C THR A 338 16.79 7.58 18.51
N ASN A 339 15.74 8.04 19.19
CA ASN A 339 14.69 8.88 18.64
C ASN A 339 14.12 9.77 19.77
N LEU A 340 14.02 11.06 19.48
CA LEU A 340 13.35 12.08 20.28
C LEU A 340 12.50 12.91 19.31
N LYS A 341 11.19 12.78 19.38
CA LYS A 341 10.28 13.79 18.84
C LYS A 341 9.68 14.56 20.00
N PHE A 342 9.61 15.87 19.90
CA PHE A 342 8.84 16.68 20.83
C PHE A 342 8.14 17.82 20.09
N ASN A 343 7.02 18.22 20.63
CA ASN A 343 6.31 19.41 20.20
C ASN A 343 5.68 20.10 21.42
N VAL A 344 5.69 21.44 21.41
CA VAL A 344 5.08 22.29 22.44
C VAL A 344 4.44 23.48 21.74
N ASP A 345 3.14 23.63 21.90
CA ASP A 345 2.26 24.58 21.22
C ASP A 345 1.46 25.41 22.23
N LEU A 346 1.31 26.70 21.95
CA LEU A 346 0.52 27.67 22.72
C LEU A 346 -0.47 28.36 21.77
N GLY A 347 -1.77 28.23 22.04
CA GLY A 347 -2.86 28.85 21.28
C GLY A 347 -3.58 29.92 22.10
N PHE A 348 -3.40 31.18 21.75
CA PHE A 348 -4.10 32.32 22.34
C PHE A 348 -5.38 32.56 21.53
N SER A 349 -6.49 31.91 21.91
CA SER A 349 -7.72 31.91 21.11
C SER A 349 -8.90 32.65 21.72
N LYS A 350 -9.88 32.95 20.87
CA LYS A 350 -11.19 33.49 21.21
C LYS A 350 -12.29 32.46 20.96
N THR A 351 -13.33 32.50 21.79
CA THR A 351 -14.51 31.67 21.63
C THR A 351 -15.19 31.99 20.29
N LEU A 352 -15.40 30.96 19.45
CA LEU A 352 -16.08 31.11 18.16
C LEU A 352 -17.54 30.66 18.24
N PHE A 353 -18.44 31.63 18.23
CA PHE A 353 -19.88 31.45 18.11
C PHE A 353 -20.23 31.05 16.68
N SER A 354 -21.15 30.12 16.49
CA SER A 354 -21.61 29.71 15.16
C SER A 354 -23.11 29.94 14.98
N SER A 355 -23.48 30.67 13.92
CA SER A 355 -24.87 30.90 13.54
C SER A 355 -25.16 30.31 12.16
N THR A 356 -26.22 29.51 12.02
CA THR A 356 -26.73 29.10 10.71
C THR A 356 -27.44 30.28 10.06
N GLY A 357 -26.95 30.72 8.89
CA GLY A 357 -27.58 31.79 8.13
C GLY A 357 -28.87 31.34 7.44
N SER A 358 -29.63 32.30 6.89
CA SER A 358 -30.81 32.04 6.05
C SER A 358 -30.48 31.30 4.74
N ASP A 359 -29.20 31.19 4.41
CA ASP A 359 -28.60 30.43 3.32
C ASP A 359 -28.21 28.99 3.71
N GLY A 360 -28.48 28.58 4.96
CA GLY A 360 -28.09 27.27 5.50
C GLY A 360 -26.60 27.13 5.82
N LYS A 361 -25.74 28.12 5.49
CA LYS A 361 -24.31 28.07 5.79
C LYS A 361 -24.05 28.40 7.27
N ILE A 362 -23.14 27.66 7.89
CA ILE A 362 -22.68 27.92 9.27
C ILE A 362 -21.63 29.03 9.23
N LYS A 363 -21.94 30.19 9.82
CA LYS A 363 -21.04 31.35 9.87
C LYS A 363 -20.46 31.46 11.28
N TYR A 364 -19.14 31.68 11.38
CA TYR A 364 -18.44 31.83 12.65
C TYR A 364 -18.13 33.29 12.97
N SER A 365 -18.31 33.68 14.24
CA SER A 365 -17.99 35.00 14.78
C SER A 365 -17.20 34.86 16.08
N PHE A 366 -16.23 35.76 16.31
CA PHE A 366 -15.55 35.91 17.60
C PHE A 366 -16.25 36.89 18.55
N ILE A 367 -17.33 37.52 18.07
CA ILE A 367 -18.25 38.38 18.83
C ILE A 367 -19.55 37.59 19.04
N SER A 368 -20.07 37.56 20.27
CA SER A 368 -21.36 36.95 20.58
C SER A 368 -22.53 37.70 19.90
N SER A 369 -23.69 37.03 19.82
CA SER A 369 -24.93 37.62 19.32
C SER A 369 -26.01 37.48 20.41
N PRO A 370 -26.14 38.45 21.33
CA PRO A 370 -27.08 38.35 22.45
C PRO A 370 -28.53 38.20 21.98
N SER A 371 -29.29 37.33 22.66
CA SER A 371 -30.69 37.03 22.30
C SER A 371 -31.67 38.19 22.52
N ASP A 372 -31.26 39.26 23.20
CA ASP A 372 -32.04 40.47 23.48
C ASP A 372 -31.61 41.70 22.67
N GLY A 373 -30.64 41.57 21.76
CA GLY A 373 -30.16 42.66 20.92
C GLY A 373 -29.21 43.65 21.60
N SER A 374 -28.62 43.28 22.74
CA SER A 374 -27.52 44.03 23.37
C SER A 374 -26.19 43.93 22.60
N GLU A 375 -25.19 44.74 22.97
CA GLU A 375 -23.88 44.75 22.30
C GLU A 375 -23.09 43.46 22.57
N GLY A 376 -22.74 42.74 21.50
CA GLY A 376 -22.00 41.48 21.59
C GLY A 376 -20.58 41.62 22.13
N HIS A 377 -20.12 40.59 22.86
CA HIS A 377 -18.83 40.56 23.52
C HIS A 377 -17.84 39.59 22.85
N THR A 378 -16.54 39.86 23.01
CA THR A 378 -15.45 38.95 22.62
C THR A 378 -14.88 38.27 23.86
N TYR A 379 -14.88 36.94 23.87
CA TYR A 379 -14.34 36.13 24.96
C TYR A 379 -13.02 35.48 24.53
N TRP A 380 -11.97 35.60 25.35
CA TRP A 380 -10.74 34.83 25.19
C TRP A 380 -10.86 33.49 25.92
N ASP A 381 -10.41 32.42 25.27
CA ASP A 381 -10.43 31.07 25.81
C ASP A 381 -9.23 30.84 26.73
N LYS A 382 -9.49 30.25 27.90
CA LYS A 382 -8.46 29.88 28.87
C LYS A 382 -8.19 28.37 28.84
N SER A 383 -7.27 27.92 29.69
CA SER A 383 -7.15 26.50 30.03
C SER A 383 -6.65 26.29 31.47
N ASN A 384 -6.60 25.04 31.94
CA ASN A 384 -6.10 24.67 33.26
C ASN A 384 -4.94 23.67 33.15
N PHE A 385 -3.74 24.07 33.56
CA PHE A 385 -2.58 23.19 33.70
C PHE A 385 -2.37 22.85 35.18
N MET A 386 -2.78 21.64 35.60
CA MET A 386 -2.51 21.10 36.94
C MET A 386 -3.02 21.99 38.10
N GLY A 387 -4.20 22.61 37.96
CA GLY A 387 -4.77 23.54 38.95
C GLY A 387 -4.30 25.00 38.79
N VAL A 388 -3.59 25.33 37.71
CA VAL A 388 -3.19 26.69 37.36
C VAL A 388 -3.97 27.14 36.12
N GLU A 389 -4.74 28.23 36.25
CA GLU A 389 -5.40 28.87 35.12
C GLU A 389 -4.36 29.52 34.19
N MET A 390 -4.40 29.17 32.91
CA MET A 390 -3.47 29.63 31.88
C MET A 390 -4.21 30.54 30.88
N PRO A 391 -3.68 31.72 30.51
CA PRO A 391 -4.32 32.68 29.59
C PRO A 391 -4.17 32.28 28.11
N PHE A 392 -4.03 30.99 27.85
CA PHE A 392 -3.90 30.37 26.53
C PHE A 392 -4.27 28.89 26.64
N ARG A 393 -4.66 28.28 25.53
CA ARG A 393 -4.75 26.83 25.36
C ARG A 393 -3.38 26.29 24.97
N TYR A 394 -3.12 25.00 25.14
CA TYR A 394 -1.83 24.40 24.83
C TYR A 394 -1.94 22.96 24.32
N GLY A 395 -0.93 22.56 23.55
CA GLY A 395 -0.69 21.19 23.13
C GLY A 395 0.77 20.83 23.36
N ALA A 396 1.04 19.61 23.82
CA ALA A 396 2.38 19.09 23.94
C ALA A 396 2.41 17.62 23.52
N ASN A 397 3.54 17.18 22.96
CA ASN A 397 3.76 15.78 22.67
C ASN A 397 5.24 15.46 22.87
N LEU A 398 5.54 14.32 23.50
CA LEU A 398 6.89 13.81 23.67
C LEU A 398 6.92 12.32 23.31
N GLU A 399 7.69 11.98 22.28
CA GLU A 399 8.00 10.61 21.89
C GLU A 399 9.50 10.36 22.09
N LEU A 400 9.85 9.61 23.13
CA LEU A 400 11.23 9.28 23.48
C LEU A 400 11.48 7.78 23.28
N THR A 401 12.57 7.40 22.60
CA THR A 401 13.04 6.00 22.53
C THR A 401 14.46 5.86 23.08
N LEU A 402 14.55 5.22 24.24
CA LEU A 402 15.80 4.75 24.83
C LEU A 402 16.04 3.29 24.43
N ALA A 403 17.27 2.93 24.07
CA ALA A 403 17.59 1.60 23.53
C ALA A 403 18.48 0.74 24.45
N LYS A 404 19.08 1.31 25.50
CA LYS A 404 19.96 0.61 26.46
C LYS A 404 19.86 1.24 27.86
N PRO A 405 20.00 0.46 28.95
CA PRO A 405 20.18 -1.01 28.98
C PRO A 405 18.88 -1.78 28.75
N ILE A 406 17.74 -1.14 28.99
CA ILE A 406 16.38 -1.59 28.66
C ILE A 406 15.93 -0.74 27.46
N ARG A 407 15.12 -1.31 26.55
CA ARG A 407 14.48 -0.53 25.50
C ARG A 407 13.18 0.06 26.04
N THR A 408 13.23 1.33 26.42
CA THR A 408 12.11 2.09 26.99
C THR A 408 11.60 3.09 25.96
N THR A 409 10.31 3.01 25.63
CA THR A 409 9.62 3.97 24.76
C THR A 409 8.62 4.75 25.60
N ILE A 410 8.68 6.07 25.57
CA ILE A 410 7.78 6.97 26.30
C ILE A 410 6.99 7.78 25.28
N GLN A 411 5.67 7.87 25.46
CA GLN A 411 4.75 8.69 24.68
C GLN A 411 3.90 9.51 25.64
N LEU A 412 4.01 10.84 25.61
CA LEU A 412 3.23 11.76 26.46
C LEU A 412 2.57 12.85 25.59
N PRO A 413 1.49 12.51 24.84
CA PRO A 413 0.60 13.52 24.27
C PRO A 413 -0.22 14.19 25.38
N LEU A 414 -0.38 15.51 25.32
CA LEU A 414 -1.17 16.31 26.26
C LEU A 414 -1.81 17.47 25.49
N TYR A 415 -3.10 17.70 25.72
CA TYR A 415 -3.86 18.80 25.12
C TYR A 415 -4.79 19.38 26.18
N THR A 416 -5.16 20.65 26.04
CA THR A 416 -6.12 21.32 26.95
C THR A 416 -7.54 20.82 26.77
N ASP A 417 -7.96 20.70 25.51
CA ASP A 417 -9.35 20.50 25.12
C ASP A 417 -9.43 19.74 23.78
N PRO A 418 -10.59 19.14 23.45
CA PRO A 418 -10.73 18.27 22.27
C PRO A 418 -10.66 18.99 20.93
N PHE A 419 -10.71 20.32 20.94
CA PHE A 419 -10.77 21.16 19.75
C PHE A 419 -9.40 21.72 19.37
N PHE A 420 -8.44 21.77 20.31
CA PHE A 420 -7.10 22.36 20.10
C PHE A 420 -6.38 21.79 18.89
N TYR A 421 -6.42 20.46 18.70
CA TYR A 421 -5.78 19.81 17.57
C TYR A 421 -6.38 20.27 16.23
N TYR A 422 -7.71 20.33 16.12
CA TYR A 422 -8.40 20.78 14.91
C TYR A 422 -8.21 22.28 14.64
N ASP A 423 -8.28 23.11 15.70
CA ASP A 423 -8.06 24.56 15.62
C ASP A 423 -6.64 24.91 15.15
N PHE A 424 -5.60 24.20 15.59
CA PHE A 424 -4.20 24.61 15.38
C PHE A 424 -3.30 23.66 14.61
N LYS A 425 -3.48 22.33 14.70
CA LYS A 425 -2.61 21.38 13.98
C LYS A 425 -2.92 21.23 12.50
N VAL A 426 -4.11 21.64 12.06
CA VAL A 426 -4.45 21.75 10.63
C VAL A 426 -3.89 23.07 10.09
N ARG A 427 -2.65 23.01 9.60
CA ARG A 427 -1.83 24.14 9.09
C ARG A 427 -0.84 23.66 8.02
N ASP A 428 -0.40 24.57 7.16
CA ASP A 428 0.50 24.32 6.02
C ASP A 428 1.90 24.95 6.21
N GLU A 429 2.86 24.51 5.39
CA GLU A 429 4.24 25.06 5.35
C GLU A 429 4.66 25.54 3.94
N SER A 430 3.74 25.53 2.97
CA SER A 430 3.99 25.92 1.57
C SER A 430 2.83 26.73 0.99
N MET A 431 3.14 27.91 0.48
CA MET A 431 2.17 28.90 0.00
C MET A 431 1.63 28.56 -1.39
N ASP A 432 0.34 28.20 -1.47
CA ASP A 432 -0.40 28.22 -2.72
C ASP A 432 -0.95 29.64 -3.00
N TRP A 433 -0.07 30.51 -3.50
CA TRP A 433 -0.44 31.87 -3.91
C TRP A 433 -1.58 31.89 -4.92
N ILE A 434 -1.69 30.85 -5.75
CA ILE A 434 -2.63 30.79 -6.86
C ILE A 434 -4.01 30.41 -6.31
N SER A 435 -4.15 29.30 -5.57
CA SER A 435 -5.41 28.95 -4.93
C SER A 435 -5.88 30.03 -3.94
N TYR A 436 -4.96 30.68 -3.21
CA TYR A 436 -5.31 31.78 -2.30
C TYR A 436 -5.95 32.99 -3.01
N LEU A 437 -5.47 33.34 -4.20
CA LEU A 437 -6.01 34.46 -5.00
C LEU A 437 -7.32 34.12 -5.73
N LEU A 438 -7.68 32.83 -5.81
CA LEU A 438 -8.82 32.33 -6.59
C LEU A 438 -9.97 31.79 -5.72
N GLN A 439 -9.75 31.64 -4.42
CA GLN A 439 -10.72 30.99 -3.53
C GLN A 439 -12.04 31.76 -3.39
N GLY A 440 -13.12 31.13 -3.84
CA GLY A 440 -14.45 31.34 -3.28
C GLY A 440 -14.60 30.66 -1.91
N ASP A 441 -15.73 30.89 -1.24
CA ASP A 441 -15.99 30.35 0.10
C ASP A 441 -16.44 28.88 0.08
N ASP A 442 -15.44 28.00 -0.06
CA ASP A 442 -15.55 26.53 0.05
C ASP A 442 -15.97 26.10 1.46
N THR A 443 -16.83 25.08 1.53
CA THR A 443 -17.82 24.96 2.61
C THR A 443 -17.53 23.90 3.68
N THR A 444 -17.89 24.26 4.93
CA THR A 444 -18.43 23.33 5.95
C THR A 444 -17.63 22.06 6.25
N SER A 445 -16.40 22.21 6.78
CA SER A 445 -15.76 21.10 7.50
C SER A 445 -16.50 20.81 8.81
N THR A 446 -16.88 19.55 9.07
CA THR A 446 -17.36 19.11 10.39
C THR A 446 -16.25 19.17 11.44
N GLN A 447 -16.58 19.55 12.68
CA GLN A 447 -15.60 19.64 13.77
C GLN A 447 -15.23 18.22 14.25
N SER A 448 -13.97 17.83 14.10
CA SER A 448 -13.45 16.55 14.56
C SER A 448 -12.84 16.66 15.97
N GLU A 449 -13.57 16.19 16.98
CA GLU A 449 -13.09 16.17 18.36
C GLU A 449 -12.00 15.11 18.57
N TYR A 450 -10.85 15.51 19.14
CA TYR A 450 -9.79 14.59 19.54
C TYR A 450 -10.12 13.93 20.90
N SER A 451 -11.20 13.14 20.95
CA SER A 451 -11.91 12.75 22.19
C SER A 451 -11.14 11.84 23.17
N ASN A 452 -9.94 11.36 22.82
CA ASN A 452 -9.12 10.54 23.70
C ASN A 452 -7.64 10.58 23.30
N PHE A 453 -6.77 10.40 24.29
CA PHE A 453 -5.35 10.10 24.10
C PHE A 453 -4.84 9.21 25.23
N ALA A 454 -3.60 8.73 25.13
CA ALA A 454 -2.99 7.91 26.17
C ALA A 454 -1.50 8.20 26.33
N TRP A 455 -1.08 8.42 27.57
CA TRP A 455 0.32 8.34 27.97
C TRP A 455 0.74 6.88 28.01
N LYS A 456 1.92 6.54 27.49
CA LYS A 456 2.42 5.16 27.42
C LYS A 456 3.90 5.09 27.75
N ILE A 457 4.28 4.10 28.55
CA ILE A 457 5.65 3.77 28.89
C ILE A 457 5.85 2.27 28.62
N SER A 458 6.44 1.95 27.48
CA SER A 458 6.71 0.57 27.04
C SER A 458 8.17 0.19 27.31
N ASN A 459 8.40 -0.64 28.32
CA ASN A 459 9.73 -1.17 28.64
C ASN A 459 9.87 -2.60 28.10
N SER A 460 10.97 -2.87 27.39
CA SER A 460 11.28 -4.20 26.89
C SER A 460 12.76 -4.55 27.10
N TRP A 461 13.00 -5.73 27.67
CA TRP A 461 14.32 -6.25 27.99
C TRP A 461 14.46 -7.68 27.49
N SER A 462 15.39 -7.90 26.56
CA SER A 462 15.69 -9.20 25.97
C SER A 462 17.21 -9.39 25.95
N PRO A 463 17.82 -9.87 27.07
CA PRO A 463 19.26 -9.97 27.21
C PRO A 463 19.85 -11.03 26.26
N THR A 464 21.06 -10.76 25.75
CA THR A 464 21.83 -11.73 24.96
C THR A 464 22.33 -12.86 25.86
N LEU A 465 21.69 -14.02 25.79
CA LEU A 465 22.00 -15.17 26.65
C LEU A 465 23.40 -15.75 26.34
N PRO A 466 24.23 -16.05 27.36
CA PRO A 466 25.52 -16.71 27.18
C PRO A 466 25.42 -18.05 26.47
N ALA A 467 26.45 -18.41 25.69
CA ALA A 467 26.49 -19.66 24.92
C ALA A 467 26.33 -20.94 25.77
N VAL A 468 26.68 -20.88 27.06
CA VAL A 468 26.50 -21.99 28.02
C VAL A 468 25.02 -22.22 28.38
N ILE A 469 24.21 -21.16 28.43
CA ILE A 469 22.80 -21.19 28.84
C ILE A 469 21.90 -21.39 27.61
N LYS A 470 22.33 -20.90 26.43
CA LYS A 470 21.58 -20.92 25.17
C LYS A 470 20.99 -22.27 24.72
N PRO A 471 21.59 -23.45 25.02
CA PRO A 471 20.97 -24.75 24.72
C PRO A 471 19.70 -25.01 25.54
N TYR A 472 19.67 -24.56 26.80
CA TYR A 472 18.59 -24.80 27.75
C TYR A 472 17.52 -23.70 27.75
N ILE A 473 17.94 -22.45 27.49
CA ILE A 473 17.06 -21.30 27.31
C ILE A 473 17.38 -20.68 25.95
N SER A 474 16.51 -20.88 24.98
CA SER A 474 16.69 -20.34 23.62
C SER A 474 16.30 -18.86 23.54
N SER A 475 15.33 -18.44 24.36
CA SER A 475 14.97 -17.03 24.52
C SER A 475 14.42 -16.72 25.91
N PHE A 476 14.74 -15.51 26.38
CA PHE A 476 14.15 -14.90 27.56
C PHE A 476 13.87 -13.42 27.24
N SER A 477 12.67 -12.95 27.57
CA SER A 477 12.33 -11.53 27.48
C SER A 477 11.33 -11.13 28.56
N VAL A 478 11.43 -9.88 29.00
CA VAL A 478 10.49 -9.23 29.90
C VAL A 478 9.96 -7.99 29.21
N LYS A 479 8.64 -7.79 29.27
CA LYS A 479 7.97 -6.54 28.92
C LYS A 479 7.24 -6.01 30.15
N LEU A 480 7.30 -4.70 30.31
CA LEU A 480 6.53 -3.95 31.30
C LEU A 480 5.97 -2.72 30.59
N ASP A 481 4.72 -2.84 30.17
CA ASP A 481 3.96 -1.79 29.51
C ASP A 481 3.04 -1.13 30.54
N SER A 482 3.13 0.20 30.66
CA SER A 482 2.28 1.03 31.52
C SER A 482 1.56 2.07 30.67
N SER A 483 0.29 2.37 30.96
CA SER A 483 -0.44 3.43 30.26
C SER A 483 -1.43 4.17 31.15
N LEU A 484 -1.66 5.44 30.83
CA LEU A 484 -2.71 6.27 31.40
C LEU A 484 -3.55 6.84 30.26
N ASN A 485 -4.79 6.39 30.16
CA ASN A 485 -5.73 6.80 29.13
C ASN A 485 -6.53 8.00 29.64
N PHE A 486 -6.70 8.99 28.77
CA PHE A 486 -7.49 10.20 29.01
C PHE A 486 -8.69 10.21 28.06
N GLY A 487 -9.87 10.49 28.60
CA GLY A 487 -11.10 10.75 27.84
C GLY A 487 -11.66 12.12 28.19
N THR A 488 -12.72 12.52 27.49
CA THR A 488 -13.33 13.85 27.64
C THR A 488 -14.55 13.83 28.54
N ALA A 489 -14.58 14.71 29.53
CA ALA A 489 -15.79 15.08 30.25
C ALA A 489 -16.34 16.40 29.67
N THR A 490 -17.65 16.59 29.77
CA THR A 490 -18.29 17.91 29.54
C THR A 490 -18.27 18.69 30.85
N ALA A 491 -17.84 19.95 30.81
CA ALA A 491 -17.89 20.82 31.99
C ALA A 491 -19.34 21.17 32.35
N ALA A 492 -19.65 21.15 33.65
CA ALA A 492 -20.97 21.51 34.17
C ALA A 492 -20.94 22.89 34.87
N TYR A 493 -22.12 23.51 34.95
CA TYR A 493 -22.28 24.96 34.97
C TYR A 493 -23.64 25.40 35.67
N GLU A 494 -23.67 26.36 36.63
CA GLU A 494 -24.81 26.84 37.50
C GLU A 494 -25.38 28.18 37.08
N LYS A 495 -26.66 28.24 36.72
CA LYS A 495 -27.31 29.54 36.52
C LYS A 495 -27.66 30.18 37.87
N LYS A 496 -27.27 31.42 38.11
CA LYS A 496 -27.77 32.21 39.26
C LYS A 496 -28.99 33.04 38.87
N ASP A 497 -29.92 33.23 39.81
CA ASP A 497 -31.03 34.15 39.66
C ASP A 497 -30.57 35.62 39.85
N ASP A 498 -31.45 36.57 39.53
CA ASP A 498 -31.16 38.01 39.67
C ASP A 498 -30.95 38.46 41.14
N ASN A 499 -31.19 37.57 42.11
CA ASN A 499 -30.96 37.78 43.55
C ASN A 499 -29.68 37.07 44.05
N GLY A 500 -28.95 36.35 43.20
CA GLY A 500 -27.71 35.64 43.51
C GLY A 500 -27.85 34.18 43.96
N ASN A 501 -29.04 33.59 43.93
CA ASN A 501 -29.29 32.20 44.33
C ASN A 501 -29.00 31.20 43.19
N THR A 502 -28.48 30.03 43.54
CA THR A 502 -28.29 28.86 42.66
C THR A 502 -29.63 28.35 42.11
N ILE A 503 -29.89 28.47 40.81
CA ILE A 503 -31.04 27.84 40.15
C ILE A 503 -30.69 26.38 39.87
N THR A 504 -31.41 25.46 40.50
CA THR A 504 -31.19 24.01 40.34
C THR A 504 -32.26 23.41 39.43
N THR A 505 -31.89 22.97 38.22
CA THR A 505 -32.79 22.21 37.33
C THR A 505 -32.55 20.71 37.46
N THR A 506 -33.64 19.92 37.38
CA THR A 506 -33.60 18.46 37.47
C THR A 506 -33.87 17.81 36.12
N ASP A 507 -33.09 16.80 35.78
CA ASP A 507 -33.30 15.92 34.62
C ASP A 507 -34.55 15.03 34.78
N VAL A 508 -35.01 14.41 33.69
CA VAL A 508 -36.15 13.46 33.69
C VAL A 508 -35.98 12.28 34.66
N ASN A 509 -34.74 11.92 35.01
CA ASN A 509 -34.41 10.89 36.00
C ASN A 509 -34.26 11.43 37.43
N ASN A 510 -34.65 12.69 37.67
CA ASN A 510 -34.58 13.40 38.94
C ASN A 510 -33.13 13.60 39.49
N ASN A 511 -32.15 13.69 38.58
CA ASN A 511 -30.78 14.11 38.87
C ASN A 511 -30.63 15.64 38.80
N VAL A 512 -29.93 16.23 39.77
CA VAL A 512 -29.58 17.66 39.78
C VAL A 512 -28.59 18.00 38.65
N ILE A 513 -28.88 19.05 37.86
CA ILE A 513 -28.01 19.56 36.80
C ILE A 513 -28.06 21.11 36.76
N THR A 514 -27.20 21.77 37.56
CA THR A 514 -26.64 23.13 37.34
C THR A 514 -25.59 23.52 38.43
N GLU A 515 -24.26 23.47 38.18
CA GLU A 515 -23.14 23.78 39.14
C GLU A 515 -21.92 24.50 38.47
N TYR A 516 -21.61 25.79 38.71
CA TYR A 516 -20.64 26.67 37.97
C TYR A 516 -19.41 27.01 38.81
N ARG A 517 -18.52 27.78 38.16
CA ARG A 517 -17.63 28.73 38.82
C ARG A 517 -17.47 30.08 38.09
N ASP A 518 -18.28 30.36 37.05
CA ASP A 518 -17.97 31.41 36.06
C ASP A 518 -19.12 32.40 35.78
N GLU A 519 -18.85 33.69 36.00
CA GLU A 519 -19.78 34.80 35.77
C GLU A 519 -20.05 35.06 34.28
N ARG A 520 -19.11 34.74 33.37
CA ARG A 520 -19.21 34.95 31.90
C ARG A 520 -20.48 34.37 31.29
N ALA A 521 -21.06 33.40 31.99
CA ALA A 521 -21.96 32.42 31.43
C ALA A 521 -23.32 32.35 32.16
N ASN A 522 -23.54 33.27 33.11
CA ASN A 522 -24.87 33.82 33.39
C ASN A 522 -25.32 34.80 32.29
N ASN A 523 -24.42 35.23 31.40
CA ASN A 523 -24.73 36.16 30.32
C ASN A 523 -25.55 35.50 29.19
N LYS A 524 -26.34 36.29 28.45
CA LYS A 524 -27.40 35.82 27.52
C LYS A 524 -26.90 35.30 26.16
N ASP A 525 -25.61 34.95 26.11
CA ASP A 525 -24.79 34.88 24.88
C ASP A 525 -24.54 33.45 24.38
N SER A 526 -25.03 32.42 25.09
CA SER A 526 -24.78 31.00 24.82
C SER A 526 -23.28 30.58 24.83
N TRP A 527 -22.40 31.37 25.45
CA TRP A 527 -20.94 31.15 25.48
C TRP A 527 -20.54 29.72 25.90
N SER A 528 -21.19 29.14 26.90
CA SER A 528 -20.92 27.78 27.40
C SER A 528 -21.17 26.67 26.36
N SER A 529 -21.99 26.92 25.33
CA SER A 529 -22.19 25.98 24.21
C SER A 529 -21.05 26.01 23.18
N TYR A 530 -20.26 27.09 23.13
CA TYR A 530 -19.26 27.33 22.09
C TYR A 530 -17.81 27.37 22.59
N THR A 531 -17.58 27.74 23.84
CA THR A 531 -16.24 27.79 24.46
C THR A 531 -15.53 26.43 24.39
N PRO A 532 -14.23 26.36 24.04
CA PRO A 532 -13.44 25.14 24.15
C PRO A 532 -13.41 24.59 25.58
N GLU A 533 -13.51 25.47 26.59
CA GLU A 533 -13.54 25.15 28.02
C GLU A 533 -14.68 24.21 28.41
N ARG A 534 -15.72 24.06 27.57
CA ARG A 534 -16.88 23.17 27.80
C ARG A 534 -16.55 21.68 27.78
N LYS A 535 -15.36 21.27 27.35
CA LYS A 535 -14.87 19.89 27.46
C LYS A 535 -13.40 19.88 27.90
N PHE A 536 -13.08 19.08 28.90
CA PHE A 536 -11.73 18.87 29.41
C PHE A 536 -11.36 17.39 29.42
N TYR A 537 -10.06 17.11 29.47
CA TYR A 537 -9.56 15.74 29.58
C TYR A 537 -9.42 15.32 31.05
N TYR A 538 -9.83 14.09 31.34
CA TYR A 538 -9.61 13.45 32.64
C TYR A 538 -9.12 12.01 32.45
N PRO A 539 -8.36 11.46 33.42
CA PRO A 539 -8.00 10.04 33.41
C PRO A 539 -9.24 9.14 33.42
N THR A 540 -9.37 8.26 32.43
CA THR A 540 -10.48 7.28 32.34
C THR A 540 -10.05 5.87 32.73
N GLU A 541 -8.81 5.49 32.42
CA GLU A 541 -8.26 4.19 32.78
C GLU A 541 -6.75 4.29 32.95
N ILE A 542 -6.23 3.82 34.08
CA ILE A 542 -4.79 3.56 34.26
C ILE A 542 -4.53 2.05 34.21
N THR A 543 -3.51 1.67 33.44
CA THR A 543 -2.88 0.34 33.49
C THR A 543 -1.47 0.54 34.07
N PRO A 544 -1.28 0.43 35.41
CA PRO A 544 0.02 0.68 36.02
C PRO A 544 1.09 -0.31 35.56
N ALA A 545 0.70 -1.57 35.34
CA ALA A 545 1.54 -2.60 34.76
C ALA A 545 0.71 -3.64 33.98
N THR A 546 1.05 -3.81 32.71
CA THR A 546 1.03 -5.11 32.02
C THR A 546 2.45 -5.66 32.04
N ALA A 547 2.69 -6.65 32.90
CA ALA A 547 3.97 -7.34 33.00
C ALA A 547 3.88 -8.70 32.32
N SER A 548 4.62 -8.88 31.22
CA SER A 548 4.73 -10.14 30.48
C SER A 548 6.16 -10.66 30.54
N VAL A 549 6.33 -11.90 30.97
CA VAL A 549 7.59 -12.64 30.82
C VAL A 549 7.39 -13.68 29.73
N SER A 550 8.39 -13.89 28.89
CA SER A 550 8.41 -15.01 27.93
C SER A 550 9.74 -15.74 28.06
N LEU A 551 9.66 -17.02 28.38
CA LEU A 551 10.78 -17.94 28.56
C LEU A 551 10.53 -19.17 27.69
N SER A 552 11.47 -19.51 26.81
CA SER A 552 11.42 -20.76 26.05
C SER A 552 12.81 -21.36 25.85
N GLY A 553 12.86 -22.66 25.58
CA GLY A 553 14.11 -23.40 25.47
C GLY A 553 13.93 -24.88 25.17
N THR A 554 15.00 -25.63 25.35
CA THR A 554 15.06 -27.06 25.01
C THR A 554 15.60 -27.83 26.21
N LEU A 555 14.77 -28.70 26.78
CA LEU A 555 15.12 -29.56 27.92
C LEU A 555 16.08 -30.67 27.49
N PHE A 556 15.89 -31.20 26.29
CA PHE A 556 16.70 -32.29 25.73
C PHE A 556 16.70 -32.24 24.21
N GLN A 557 17.86 -32.52 23.59
CA GLN A 557 18.00 -32.67 22.15
C GLN A 557 18.94 -33.84 21.82
N TRP A 558 18.53 -34.66 20.84
CA TRP A 558 19.32 -35.72 20.24
C TRP A 558 19.41 -35.53 18.71
N PRO A 559 20.56 -35.77 18.07
CA PRO A 559 21.88 -35.85 18.69
C PRO A 559 22.20 -34.56 19.45
N LEU A 560 23.02 -34.65 20.50
CA LEU A 560 23.48 -33.46 21.22
C LEU A 560 24.15 -32.50 20.22
N ALA A 561 23.87 -31.20 20.35
CA ALA A 561 24.32 -30.20 19.39
C ALA A 561 25.86 -30.03 19.45
N SER A 562 26.58 -30.77 18.60
CA SER A 562 28.03 -30.63 18.46
C SER A 562 28.38 -29.27 17.88
N SER A 563 29.37 -28.63 18.49
CA SER A 563 30.04 -27.48 17.86
C SER A 563 30.89 -28.01 16.70
N SER A 564 30.47 -27.67 15.47
CA SER A 564 31.19 -27.93 14.21
C SER A 564 31.72 -29.36 13.98
N THR A 565 30.95 -30.17 13.25
CA THR A 565 31.50 -31.24 12.40
C THR A 565 31.06 -31.03 10.96
N LYS A 566 31.98 -31.20 10.01
CA LYS A 566 31.65 -31.23 8.57
C LYS A 566 30.77 -32.46 8.30
N LYS A 567 29.84 -32.34 7.35
CA LYS A 567 29.14 -33.51 6.80
C LYS A 567 29.98 -34.12 5.69
N ASP A 568 30.53 -35.29 5.93
CA ASP A 568 31.26 -36.03 4.90
C ASP A 568 30.30 -36.56 3.83
N LYS A 569 30.69 -36.42 2.56
CA LYS A 569 29.98 -37.03 1.43
C LYS A 569 30.38 -38.50 1.32
N VAL A 570 29.51 -39.41 1.76
CA VAL A 570 29.60 -40.82 1.35
C VAL A 570 29.20 -40.91 -0.13
N THR A 571 30.04 -41.54 -0.95
CA THR A 571 29.79 -41.79 -2.38
C THR A 571 29.59 -43.28 -2.61
N TYR A 572 28.51 -43.66 -3.28
CA TYR A 572 28.23 -45.05 -3.64
C TYR A 572 28.65 -45.33 -5.09
N PRO A 573 29.46 -46.36 -5.35
CA PRO A 573 29.84 -46.75 -6.71
C PRO A 573 28.78 -47.69 -7.31
N VAL A 574 27.83 -47.11 -8.05
CA VAL A 574 27.16 -47.67 -9.25
C VAL A 574 26.27 -46.56 -9.80
N GLN A 575 26.39 -46.25 -11.10
CA GLN A 575 25.39 -45.49 -11.83
C GLN A 575 24.71 -46.42 -12.83
N LEU A 576 23.38 -46.41 -12.88
CA LEU A 576 22.63 -47.11 -13.94
C LEU A 576 22.76 -46.29 -15.22
N ILE A 577 23.55 -46.79 -16.17
CA ILE A 577 23.73 -46.19 -17.49
C ILE A 577 22.46 -46.44 -18.31
N GLN A 578 21.93 -45.41 -18.95
CA GLN A 578 20.79 -45.51 -19.86
C GLN A 578 21.19 -46.29 -21.12
N PRO A 579 20.39 -47.26 -21.61
CA PRO A 579 20.68 -47.99 -22.84
C PRO A 579 20.89 -47.08 -24.04
N GLU A 580 21.88 -47.38 -24.88
CA GLU A 580 22.31 -46.50 -25.97
C GLU A 580 21.24 -46.30 -27.05
N GLU A 581 20.32 -47.25 -27.18
CA GLU A 581 19.14 -47.21 -28.07
C GLU A 581 18.18 -46.04 -27.78
N LEU A 582 18.31 -45.38 -26.62
CA LEU A 582 17.49 -44.23 -26.20
C LEU A 582 18.24 -42.88 -26.28
N MET A 583 19.43 -42.84 -26.88
CA MET A 583 20.22 -41.61 -27.07
C MET A 583 20.04 -41.08 -28.50
N SER A 584 19.88 -39.76 -28.66
CA SER A 584 19.81 -39.16 -30.00
C SER A 584 21.17 -39.22 -30.71
N GLU A 585 21.17 -39.24 -32.05
CA GLU A 585 22.41 -39.28 -32.86
C GLU A 585 23.43 -38.21 -32.46
N LYS A 586 22.95 -37.01 -32.09
CA LYS A 586 23.80 -35.90 -31.66
C LYS A 586 24.46 -36.14 -30.28
N GLN A 587 23.77 -36.84 -29.38
CA GLN A 587 24.35 -37.30 -28.12
C GLN A 587 25.32 -38.47 -28.35
N LEU A 588 25.01 -39.37 -29.29
CA LEU A 588 25.91 -40.45 -29.73
C LEU A 588 27.16 -39.93 -30.47
N ALA A 589 27.09 -38.76 -31.11
CA ALA A 589 28.25 -38.06 -31.66
C ALA A 589 29.10 -37.45 -30.51
N GLN A 590 28.50 -36.64 -29.64
CA GLN A 590 29.22 -36.00 -28.52
C GLN A 590 29.78 -37.00 -27.50
N LYS A 591 29.11 -38.15 -27.31
CA LYS A 591 29.64 -39.26 -26.50
C LYS A 591 30.90 -39.83 -27.17
N ARG A 592 30.85 -40.15 -28.47
CA ARG A 592 32.02 -40.66 -29.21
C ARG A 592 33.16 -39.65 -29.30
N GLU A 593 32.89 -38.36 -29.43
CA GLU A 593 33.93 -37.32 -29.36
C GLU A 593 34.62 -37.30 -27.98
N LYS A 594 33.85 -37.37 -26.88
CA LYS A 594 34.41 -37.46 -25.53
C LYS A 594 35.18 -38.77 -25.29
N GLU A 595 34.65 -39.90 -25.74
CA GLU A 595 35.35 -41.18 -25.65
C GLU A 595 36.64 -41.17 -26.48
N LEU A 596 36.70 -40.43 -27.60
CA LEU A 596 37.91 -40.23 -28.38
C LEU A 596 38.91 -39.29 -27.69
N GLU A 597 38.45 -38.25 -26.98
CA GLU A 597 39.31 -37.40 -26.13
C GLU A 597 39.84 -38.16 -24.90
N GLU A 598 39.01 -38.97 -24.24
CA GLU A 598 39.41 -39.78 -23.09
C GLU A 598 40.32 -40.94 -23.51
N GLN A 599 40.10 -41.56 -24.68
CA GLN A 599 41.04 -42.55 -25.23
C GLN A 599 42.37 -41.91 -25.66
N LYS A 600 42.38 -40.67 -26.18
CA LYS A 600 43.64 -39.94 -26.42
C LYS A 600 44.40 -39.67 -25.12
N LYS A 601 43.73 -39.14 -24.10
CA LYS A 601 44.34 -38.88 -22.78
C LYS A 601 44.80 -40.17 -22.09
N ALA A 602 44.08 -41.28 -22.28
CA ALA A 602 44.49 -42.59 -21.78
C ALA A 602 45.69 -43.17 -22.54
N ALA A 603 45.80 -42.94 -23.85
CA ALA A 603 46.98 -43.33 -24.64
C ALA A 603 48.21 -42.49 -24.27
N GLU A 604 48.06 -41.17 -24.14
CA GLU A 604 49.09 -40.24 -23.67
C GLU A 604 49.57 -40.59 -22.24
N ALA A 605 48.67 -41.04 -21.36
CA ALA A 605 49.02 -41.57 -20.05
C ALA A 605 49.74 -42.95 -20.12
N ALA A 606 49.33 -43.84 -21.02
CA ALA A 606 49.88 -45.18 -21.15
C ALA A 606 51.32 -45.22 -21.71
N GLU A 607 51.71 -44.24 -22.54
CA GLU A 607 53.11 -44.10 -22.97
C GLU A 607 54.03 -43.57 -21.86
N ALA A 608 53.47 -42.89 -20.82
CA ALA A 608 54.24 -42.35 -19.71
C ALA A 608 54.66 -43.39 -18.63
N GLU A 609 54.00 -44.55 -18.55
CA GLU A 609 54.22 -45.53 -17.46
C GLU A 609 55.37 -46.53 -17.70
N LYS A 610 56.11 -46.46 -18.83
CA LYS A 610 57.31 -47.29 -19.07
C LYS A 610 58.61 -46.53 -18.76
N GLY A 611 58.74 -46.06 -17.51
CA GLY A 611 59.76 -45.12 -17.06
C GLY A 611 60.46 -45.42 -15.72
N GLU A 612 60.57 -46.70 -15.34
CA GLU A 612 61.50 -47.23 -14.31
C GLU A 612 61.35 -46.77 -12.82
N LYS A 613 61.99 -47.51 -11.90
CA LYS A 613 62.05 -47.23 -10.44
C LYS A 613 63.50 -47.26 -9.94
N ALA A 614 63.94 -46.22 -9.24
CA ALA A 614 64.63 -46.32 -7.93
C ALA A 614 65.06 -44.94 -7.38
N ASP A 615 64.78 -44.72 -6.09
CA ASP A 615 65.44 -43.89 -5.07
C ASP A 615 65.93 -42.44 -5.35
N GLY A 616 65.58 -41.51 -4.44
CA GLY A 616 66.20 -40.17 -4.29
C GLY A 616 65.25 -39.07 -3.80
N GLU A 617 65.37 -38.63 -2.54
CA GLU A 617 64.40 -37.74 -1.88
C GLU A 617 64.27 -36.31 -2.45
N ASN A 618 63.11 -36.06 -3.06
CA ASN A 618 62.04 -35.15 -2.58
C ASN A 618 62.16 -33.59 -2.66
N THR A 619 61.11 -33.03 -3.29
CA THR A 619 60.44 -31.71 -3.10
C THR A 619 60.94 -30.39 -3.73
N GLU A 620 59.99 -29.76 -4.44
CA GLU A 620 59.77 -28.31 -4.72
C GLU A 620 60.72 -27.56 -5.68
N LYS A 621 60.88 -28.14 -6.87
CA LYS A 621 60.85 -27.42 -8.17
C LYS A 621 59.41 -26.92 -8.49
N THR A 622 59.11 -25.93 -9.35
CA THR A 622 59.86 -25.00 -10.24
C THR A 622 58.94 -23.77 -10.51
N GLU A 623 59.45 -22.54 -10.61
CA GLU A 623 59.72 -21.77 -11.86
C GLU A 623 58.48 -21.45 -12.74
N LYS A 624 58.23 -20.20 -13.20
CA LYS A 624 59.04 -19.33 -14.10
C LYS A 624 59.17 -19.97 -15.51
N GLU A 625 59.11 -19.26 -16.64
CA GLU A 625 59.00 -17.82 -16.90
C GLU A 625 58.72 -17.52 -18.39
N ASN A 626 58.38 -16.26 -18.73
CA ASN A 626 58.71 -15.57 -20.00
C ASN A 626 58.06 -16.08 -21.34
N ASN A 627 57.81 -15.25 -22.36
CA ASN A 627 57.63 -13.78 -22.45
C ASN A 627 56.98 -13.38 -23.79
N THR A 628 56.78 -12.06 -23.98
CA THR A 628 56.63 -11.32 -25.26
C THR A 628 55.29 -11.47 -26.02
N GLU A 629 54.72 -10.46 -26.68
CA GLU A 629 55.12 -9.05 -26.88
C GLU A 629 53.88 -8.11 -27.05
N ASN A 630 54.07 -6.85 -27.49
CA ASN A 630 53.00 -5.88 -27.81
C ASN A 630 52.04 -6.42 -28.90
N LYS A 631 50.72 -6.15 -28.99
CA LYS A 631 49.86 -5.02 -28.58
C LYS A 631 49.97 -3.73 -29.43
N GLU A 632 49.37 -3.72 -30.64
CA GLU A 632 48.61 -2.54 -31.14
C GLU A 632 47.71 -2.80 -32.39
N THR A 633 46.77 -1.85 -32.63
CA THR A 633 46.08 -1.43 -33.89
C THR A 633 45.35 -2.39 -34.87
N THR A 634 44.01 -2.28 -34.84
CA THR A 634 43.04 -1.95 -35.95
C THR A 634 42.92 -2.70 -37.29
N SER A 635 41.65 -2.76 -37.76
CA SER A 635 41.14 -2.82 -39.16
C SER A 635 41.40 -4.11 -39.99
N GLU A 636 40.52 -4.57 -40.90
CA GLU A 636 39.25 -3.99 -41.40
C GLU A 636 38.24 -5.03 -41.95
N ALA A 637 36.99 -4.56 -42.09
CA ALA A 637 35.96 -4.98 -43.07
C ALA A 637 35.27 -6.37 -42.98
N SER A 638 33.97 -6.35 -43.27
CA SER A 638 33.15 -7.51 -43.65
C SER A 638 32.93 -7.53 -45.17
N PRO A 639 32.41 -8.63 -45.72
CA PRO A 639 31.30 -8.49 -46.65
C PRO A 639 30.02 -9.19 -46.17
N VAL A 640 28.90 -8.83 -46.81
CA VAL A 640 27.56 -9.37 -46.60
C VAL A 640 27.38 -10.67 -47.38
N GLU A 641 26.58 -11.60 -46.87
CA GLU A 641 25.90 -12.60 -47.70
C GLU A 641 24.41 -12.74 -47.29
N GLU A 642 23.59 -13.29 -48.17
CA GLU A 642 22.18 -12.91 -48.33
C GLU A 642 21.17 -13.84 -47.63
N ILE A 643 19.99 -13.32 -47.27
CA ILE A 643 18.95 -14.07 -46.55
C ILE A 643 17.92 -14.62 -47.54
N ASP A 644 17.96 -15.94 -47.78
CA ASP A 644 16.88 -16.74 -48.37
C ASP A 644 15.62 -16.69 -47.47
N PRO A 645 14.50 -16.08 -47.91
CA PRO A 645 13.32 -15.90 -47.07
C PRO A 645 12.55 -17.20 -46.76
N GLU A 646 12.63 -18.23 -47.61
CA GLU A 646 11.76 -19.41 -47.48
C GLU A 646 12.25 -20.38 -46.39
N LYS A 647 13.57 -20.46 -46.16
CA LYS A 647 14.14 -21.31 -45.08
C LYS A 647 13.91 -20.77 -43.67
N ALA A 648 13.41 -19.55 -43.50
CA ALA A 648 13.03 -19.02 -42.19
C ALA A 648 11.73 -19.66 -41.67
N LEU A 649 10.70 -19.76 -42.53
CA LEU A 649 9.34 -20.15 -42.12
C LEU A 649 9.21 -21.62 -41.68
N LEU A 650 10.05 -22.52 -42.23
CA LEU A 650 10.08 -23.93 -41.83
C LEU A 650 10.76 -24.19 -40.47
N LYS A 651 11.48 -23.21 -39.90
CA LYS A 651 12.18 -23.36 -38.62
C LYS A 651 11.26 -23.19 -37.40
N ASP A 652 10.23 -22.35 -37.51
CA ASP A 652 9.28 -22.06 -36.43
C ASP A 652 8.15 -23.10 -36.31
N LEU A 653 8.01 -24.01 -37.28
CA LEU A 653 6.97 -25.05 -37.32
C LEU A 653 7.40 -26.41 -36.73
N ILE A 654 8.68 -26.60 -36.41
CA ILE A 654 9.14 -27.82 -35.72
C ILE A 654 8.86 -27.68 -34.23
N VAL A 655 7.84 -28.41 -33.76
CA VAL A 655 7.54 -28.56 -32.33
C VAL A 655 8.69 -29.28 -31.64
N LYS A 656 9.64 -28.52 -31.08
CA LYS A 656 10.67 -29.06 -30.20
C LYS A 656 10.00 -29.64 -28.95
N LEU A 657 9.95 -30.96 -28.87
CA LEU A 657 9.77 -31.67 -27.60
C LEU A 657 10.82 -31.17 -26.59
N PRO A 658 10.45 -30.96 -25.32
CA PRO A 658 11.38 -30.44 -24.32
C PRO A 658 12.49 -31.46 -24.06
N GLU A 659 13.74 -31.07 -24.30
CA GLU A 659 14.90 -31.95 -24.16
C GLU A 659 14.97 -32.55 -22.74
N PHE A 660 15.03 -33.89 -22.67
CA PHE A 660 14.96 -34.66 -21.43
C PHE A 660 16.35 -34.80 -20.81
N THR A 661 16.85 -33.75 -20.15
CA THR A 661 18.05 -33.87 -19.31
C THR A 661 17.71 -34.59 -18.00
N PRO A 662 18.22 -35.80 -17.71
CA PRO A 662 18.02 -36.44 -16.42
C PRO A 662 18.78 -35.67 -15.35
N ALA A 663 18.05 -34.96 -14.48
CA ALA A 663 18.65 -34.26 -13.36
C ALA A 663 19.11 -35.28 -12.31
N VAL A 664 20.43 -35.58 -12.29
CA VAL A 664 21.05 -36.49 -11.32
C VAL A 664 21.06 -35.83 -9.94
N SER A 665 19.91 -35.86 -9.27
CA SER A 665 19.72 -35.31 -7.93
C SER A 665 20.36 -36.24 -6.89
N SER A 666 21.56 -35.89 -6.43
CA SER A 666 22.27 -36.62 -5.37
C SER A 666 21.55 -36.47 -4.02
N VAL A 667 20.60 -37.37 -3.75
CA VAL A 667 19.79 -37.38 -2.52
C VAL A 667 20.70 -37.55 -1.30
N THR A 668 20.91 -36.45 -0.57
CA THR A 668 21.70 -36.46 0.67
C THR A 668 20.82 -36.96 1.81
N VAL A 669 20.79 -38.28 2.00
CA VAL A 669 20.04 -38.96 3.07
C VAL A 669 20.47 -38.41 4.45
N PRO A 670 19.56 -37.82 5.26
CA PRO A 670 19.87 -37.41 6.62
C PRO A 670 19.90 -38.65 7.53
N THR A 671 21.05 -39.33 7.58
CA THR A 671 21.26 -40.54 8.39
C THR A 671 21.21 -40.22 9.88
N GLY A 672 20.03 -40.33 10.49
CA GLY A 672 19.89 -40.19 11.93
C GLY A 672 18.46 -40.19 12.46
N LEU A 673 18.34 -40.52 13.75
CA LEU A 673 17.24 -40.13 14.61
C LEU A 673 17.53 -38.74 15.16
N SER A 674 16.59 -37.81 15.06
CA SER A 674 16.67 -36.51 15.74
C SER A 674 15.44 -36.32 16.64
N TYR A 675 15.66 -35.91 17.88
CA TYR A 675 14.59 -35.67 18.85
C TYR A 675 14.82 -34.36 19.59
N THR A 676 13.77 -33.60 19.85
CA THR A 676 13.82 -32.36 20.63
C THR A 676 12.63 -32.28 21.58
N LEU A 677 12.90 -32.05 22.86
CA LEU A 677 11.90 -31.72 23.88
C LEU A 677 12.04 -30.24 24.25
N GLY A 678 11.19 -29.40 23.65
CA GLY A 678 11.13 -27.96 23.89
C GLY A 678 10.07 -27.59 24.93
N TYR A 679 10.24 -26.42 25.56
CA TYR A 679 9.24 -25.83 26.47
C TYR A 679 9.05 -24.34 26.19
N SER A 680 7.87 -23.83 26.52
CA SER A 680 7.55 -22.39 26.47
C SER A 680 6.63 -22.04 27.64
N ILE A 681 6.95 -20.97 28.36
CA ILE A 681 6.24 -20.45 29.52
C ILE A 681 6.15 -18.93 29.33
N ALA A 682 4.92 -18.38 29.25
CA ALA A 682 4.73 -16.96 28.97
C ALA A 682 3.67 -16.27 29.86
N PRO A 683 3.89 -16.18 31.19
CA PRO A 683 2.97 -15.50 32.09
C PRO A 683 2.81 -14.02 31.74
N THR A 684 1.59 -13.53 31.86
CA THR A 684 1.22 -12.12 31.73
C THR A 684 0.23 -11.76 32.81
N ILE A 685 0.55 -10.72 33.59
CA ILE A 685 -0.39 -10.05 34.49
C ILE A 685 -0.67 -8.65 33.96
N THR A 686 -1.94 -8.27 33.95
CA THR A 686 -2.42 -6.91 33.63
C THR A 686 -3.27 -6.42 34.78
N THR A 687 -2.99 -5.23 35.29
CA THR A 687 -3.82 -4.54 36.30
C THR A 687 -4.41 -3.27 35.71
N LYS A 688 -5.72 -3.05 35.89
CA LYS A 688 -6.42 -1.84 35.43
C LYS A 688 -7.20 -1.19 36.57
N PHE A 689 -7.19 0.13 36.63
CA PHE A 689 -8.11 0.92 37.46
C PHE A 689 -8.89 1.87 36.53
N SER A 690 -10.21 1.81 36.61
CA SER A 690 -11.14 2.61 35.83
C SER A 690 -11.61 3.82 36.63
N TYR A 691 -11.89 4.93 35.96
CA TYR A 691 -12.42 6.15 36.53
C TYR A 691 -13.61 6.65 35.69
N GLY A 692 -14.60 7.27 36.33
CA GLY A 692 -15.79 7.84 35.67
C GLY A 692 -16.11 9.22 36.21
N THR A 693 -17.00 9.95 35.53
CA THR A 693 -17.47 11.29 35.93
C THR A 693 -18.46 11.27 37.11
N THR A 694 -19.02 10.09 37.39
CA THR A 694 -20.09 9.85 38.37
C THR A 694 -19.68 8.84 39.42
N GLU A 695 -20.31 8.94 40.59
CA GLU A 695 -20.18 8.00 41.71
C GLU A 695 -21.58 7.52 42.16
N ALA A 696 -21.66 6.24 42.52
CA ALA A 696 -22.86 5.66 43.13
C ALA A 696 -22.90 5.98 44.64
N TYR A 697 -24.08 6.27 45.17
CA TYR A 697 -24.30 6.52 46.59
C TYR A 697 -25.67 6.02 47.04
N PHE A 698 -25.82 5.72 48.32
CA PHE A 698 -27.12 5.40 48.91
C PHE A 698 -27.77 6.67 49.45
N GLU A 699 -29.02 6.91 49.11
CA GLU A 699 -29.77 8.07 49.61
C GLU A 699 -30.04 7.94 51.11
N THR A 700 -29.91 9.04 51.85
CA THR A 700 -30.23 9.12 53.29
C THR A 700 -31.37 10.09 53.55
N ASP A 701 -32.09 9.88 54.65
CA ASP A 701 -33.06 10.83 55.19
C ASP A 701 -32.37 12.03 55.89
N THR A 702 -33.20 12.90 56.47
CA THR A 702 -32.76 14.11 57.19
C THR A 702 -32.05 13.84 58.52
N GLU A 703 -32.08 12.61 59.02
CA GLU A 703 -31.36 12.18 60.24
C GLU A 703 -30.10 11.36 59.89
N GLY A 704 -29.84 11.13 58.60
CA GLY A 704 -28.67 10.40 58.09
C GLY A 704 -28.86 8.88 57.96
N SER A 705 -30.08 8.37 58.20
CA SER A 705 -30.36 6.94 58.02
C SER A 705 -30.62 6.62 56.54
N PRO A 706 -30.27 5.41 56.04
CA PRO A 706 -30.48 5.09 54.63
C PRO A 706 -31.97 4.99 54.27
N LYS A 707 -32.40 5.69 53.21
CA LYS A 707 -33.75 5.52 52.67
C LYS A 707 -33.91 4.14 52.04
N LEU A 708 -35.07 3.54 52.25
CA LEU A 708 -35.43 2.24 51.69
C LEU A 708 -36.51 2.40 50.60
N ASP A 709 -36.49 1.52 49.61
CA ASP A 709 -37.56 1.35 48.62
C ASP A 709 -38.78 0.64 49.23
N SER A 710 -39.83 0.45 48.42
CA SER A 710 -41.06 -0.28 48.83
C SER A 710 -40.83 -1.73 49.24
N ASN A 711 -39.65 -2.29 48.95
CA ASN A 711 -39.28 -3.68 49.13
C ASN A 711 -38.23 -3.85 50.25
N GLY A 712 -37.82 -2.75 50.92
CA GLY A 712 -36.85 -2.73 52.01
C GLY A 712 -35.37 -2.62 51.58
N ASN A 713 -35.07 -2.43 50.29
CA ASN A 713 -33.70 -2.25 49.80
C ASN A 713 -33.26 -0.78 49.92
N ARG A 714 -31.97 -0.53 50.15
CA ARG A 714 -31.42 0.84 50.16
C ARG A 714 -31.52 1.48 48.78
N ILE A 715 -32.05 2.70 48.70
CA ILE A 715 -32.16 3.44 47.44
C ILE A 715 -30.76 3.84 46.95
N GLU A 716 -30.29 3.22 45.88
CA GLU A 716 -29.04 3.55 45.19
C GLU A 716 -29.31 4.65 44.14
N LYS A 717 -28.52 5.72 44.17
CA LYS A 717 -28.53 6.84 43.22
C LYS A 717 -27.13 7.09 42.68
N THR A 718 -27.05 7.81 41.57
CA THR A 718 -25.80 8.22 40.94
C THR A 718 -25.72 9.74 40.97
N ARG A 719 -24.57 10.31 41.38
CA ARG A 719 -24.29 11.74 41.25
C ARG A 719 -23.04 11.98 40.42
N THR A 720 -23.04 13.05 39.64
CA THR A 720 -21.80 13.56 39.04
C THR A 720 -20.95 14.16 40.14
N TYR A 721 -19.63 13.97 40.07
CA TYR A 721 -18.68 14.64 40.96
C TYR A 721 -17.57 15.37 40.19
N LEU A 722 -17.39 15.04 38.90
CA LEU A 722 -16.33 15.60 38.06
C LEU A 722 -16.92 16.65 37.10
N TYR A 723 -16.93 17.91 37.53
CA TYR A 723 -17.47 19.04 36.77
C TYR A 723 -16.39 19.88 36.08
N THR A 724 -15.19 19.87 36.63
CA THR A 724 -13.97 20.49 36.12
C THR A 724 -12.80 19.52 36.25
N GLN A 725 -11.64 19.85 35.66
CA GLN A 725 -10.43 19.04 35.79
C GLN A 725 -9.87 19.03 37.23
N GLU A 726 -10.27 19.98 38.08
CA GLU A 726 -9.79 20.09 39.47
C GLU A 726 -10.50 19.12 40.42
N ASP A 727 -11.71 18.67 40.08
CA ASP A 727 -12.52 17.76 40.91
C ASP A 727 -12.11 16.28 40.75
N PHE A 728 -11.03 16.02 40.00
CA PHE A 728 -10.53 14.66 39.76
C PHE A 728 -9.70 14.14 40.94
N GLU A 729 -10.23 13.15 41.64
CA GLU A 729 -9.57 12.46 42.74
C GLU A 729 -9.11 11.04 42.35
N TRP A 730 -7.81 10.76 42.44
CA TRP A 730 -7.26 9.40 42.23
C TRP A 730 -7.82 8.33 43.20
N SER A 731 -8.38 8.76 44.34
CA SER A 731 -9.10 7.93 45.31
C SER A 731 -10.46 7.41 44.81
N LYS A 732 -11.11 8.11 43.86
CA LYS A 732 -12.46 7.78 43.37
C LYS A 732 -12.41 6.76 42.22
N ILE A 733 -11.85 5.59 42.52
CA ILE A 733 -11.76 4.46 41.60
C ILE A 733 -13.17 3.94 41.28
N LYS A 734 -13.56 3.92 39.99
CA LYS A 734 -14.83 3.33 39.54
C LYS A 734 -14.81 1.80 39.63
N SER A 735 -13.71 1.18 39.20
CA SER A 735 -13.45 -0.25 39.40
C SER A 735 -11.95 -0.57 39.34
N PHE A 736 -11.53 -1.65 39.99
CA PHE A 736 -10.20 -2.24 39.83
C PHE A 736 -10.33 -3.67 39.28
N MET A 737 -9.56 -3.99 38.25
CA MET A 737 -9.51 -5.31 37.60
C MET A 737 -8.07 -5.83 37.58
N TYR A 738 -7.91 -7.15 37.71
CA TYR A 738 -6.69 -7.83 37.23
C TYR A 738 -7.04 -8.94 36.25
N THR A 739 -6.11 -9.21 35.32
CA THR A 739 -6.11 -10.39 34.46
C THR A 739 -4.78 -11.11 34.59
N TYR A 740 -4.81 -12.40 34.89
CA TYR A 740 -3.63 -13.27 34.89
C TYR A 740 -3.78 -14.35 33.81
N LYS A 741 -2.76 -14.50 32.97
CA LYS A 741 -2.69 -15.54 31.93
C LYS A 741 -1.35 -16.25 32.06
N MET A 742 -1.34 -17.58 32.02
CA MET A 742 -0.08 -18.35 32.08
C MET A 742 -0.03 -19.45 31.00
N PRO A 743 -0.06 -19.09 29.71
CA PRO A 743 0.14 -20.05 28.63
C PRO A 743 1.48 -20.77 28.80
N THR A 744 1.41 -22.09 28.93
CA THR A 744 2.55 -23.00 29.06
C THR A 744 2.43 -24.13 28.05
N SER A 745 3.54 -24.62 27.51
CA SER A 745 3.52 -25.84 26.71
C SER A 745 4.85 -26.60 26.72
N LEU A 746 4.73 -27.92 26.59
CA LEU A 746 5.79 -28.89 26.40
C LEU A 746 5.64 -29.49 25.00
N SER A 747 6.68 -29.35 24.17
CA SER A 747 6.66 -29.72 22.75
C SER A 747 7.72 -30.76 22.45
N SER A 748 7.30 -31.99 22.23
CA SER A 748 8.10 -33.15 21.84
C SER A 748 8.07 -33.29 20.31
N SER A 749 9.23 -33.32 19.66
CA SER A 749 9.34 -33.61 18.22
C SER A 749 10.40 -34.67 17.97
N LEU A 750 9.99 -35.75 17.32
CA LEU A 750 10.82 -36.84 16.83
C LEU A 750 10.83 -36.82 15.31
N LYS A 751 12.00 -36.96 14.69
CA LYS A 751 12.14 -37.22 13.26
C LYS A 751 13.15 -38.34 13.05
N TYR A 752 12.89 -39.18 12.06
CA TYR A 752 13.78 -40.27 11.66
C TYR A 752 13.92 -40.23 10.15
N GLY A 753 15.16 -40.18 9.66
CA GLY A 753 15.42 -40.10 8.23
C GLY A 753 14.94 -38.78 7.59
N GLY A 754 15.20 -37.65 8.26
CA GLY A 754 14.74 -36.32 7.81
C GLY A 754 13.22 -36.19 7.84
N ASN A 755 12.57 -36.40 6.69
CA ASN A 755 11.12 -36.34 6.51
C ASN A 755 10.46 -37.73 6.34
N TYR A 756 11.23 -38.82 6.36
CA TYR A 756 10.70 -40.19 6.20
C TYR A 756 9.71 -40.57 7.31
N PHE A 757 10.01 -40.22 8.56
CA PHE A 757 9.04 -40.25 9.66
C PHE A 757 9.20 -39.02 10.55
N THR A 758 8.09 -38.36 10.88
CA THR A 758 8.05 -37.24 11.81
C THR A 758 6.87 -37.39 12.76
N MET A 759 7.12 -37.37 14.05
CA MET A 759 6.09 -37.33 15.10
C MET A 759 6.27 -36.07 15.93
N THR A 760 5.17 -35.36 16.18
CA THR A 760 5.13 -34.24 17.11
C THR A 760 3.99 -34.46 18.10
N ASN A 761 4.27 -34.11 19.35
CA ASN A 761 3.32 -34.07 20.45
C ASN A 761 3.52 -32.73 21.18
N LYS A 762 2.44 -31.99 21.38
CA LYS A 762 2.43 -30.73 22.14
C LYS A 762 1.34 -30.79 23.19
N VAL A 763 1.75 -30.84 24.45
CA VAL A 763 0.85 -30.59 25.59
C VAL A 763 0.92 -29.10 25.91
N SER A 764 -0.22 -28.43 25.98
CA SER A 764 -0.36 -27.01 26.34
C SER A 764 -1.33 -26.87 27.51
N TRP A 765 -1.02 -26.01 28.48
CA TRP A 765 -1.93 -25.60 29.55
C TRP A 765 -2.03 -24.08 29.54
N ASP A 766 -3.25 -23.61 29.31
CA ASP A 766 -3.58 -22.22 29.05
C ASP A 766 -4.70 -21.77 30.03
N PRO A 767 -4.32 -21.33 31.25
CA PRO A 767 -5.22 -20.70 32.21
C PRO A 767 -5.34 -19.19 31.96
N ILE A 768 -6.55 -18.69 32.13
CA ILE A 768 -6.94 -17.28 32.14
C ILE A 768 -7.78 -17.05 33.40
N LEU A 769 -7.34 -16.16 34.27
CA LEU A 769 -8.09 -15.63 35.40
C LEU A 769 -8.33 -14.14 35.18
N GLN A 770 -9.54 -13.67 35.48
CA GLN A 770 -9.93 -12.27 35.44
C GLN A 770 -10.97 -12.02 36.54
N ASP A 771 -10.88 -10.89 37.22
CA ASP A 771 -11.69 -10.57 38.40
C ASP A 771 -11.59 -9.06 38.69
N HIS A 772 -12.63 -8.49 39.32
CA HIS A 772 -12.71 -7.09 39.75
C HIS A 772 -12.81 -6.96 41.29
N PRO A 773 -11.69 -6.99 42.04
CA PRO A 773 -11.70 -6.92 43.51
C PRO A 773 -12.25 -5.61 44.11
N ASN A 774 -12.37 -4.54 43.33
CA ASN A 774 -13.11 -3.35 43.74
C ASN A 774 -14.16 -2.99 42.68
N THR A 775 -15.40 -2.86 43.13
CA THR A 775 -16.57 -2.43 42.35
C THR A 775 -17.43 -1.45 43.16
N ASP A 776 -16.80 -0.59 43.96
CA ASP A 776 -17.50 0.31 44.88
C ASP A 776 -18.07 1.53 44.13
N GLY A 777 -17.37 2.02 43.09
CA GLY A 777 -17.80 3.14 42.25
C GLY A 777 -18.71 2.77 41.07
N VAL A 778 -19.26 1.54 41.04
CA VAL A 778 -20.27 1.11 40.06
C VAL A 778 -21.61 0.80 40.75
N THR A 779 -22.70 1.04 40.03
CA THR A 779 -24.05 0.67 40.47
C THR A 779 -24.20 -0.85 40.63
N THR A 780 -25.17 -1.30 41.42
CA THR A 780 -25.45 -2.73 41.62
C THR A 780 -25.75 -3.49 40.32
N SER A 781 -26.33 -2.82 39.33
CA SER A 781 -26.58 -3.38 37.99
C SER A 781 -25.30 -3.52 37.16
N GLU A 782 -24.44 -2.49 37.13
CA GLU A 782 -23.12 -2.56 36.50
C GLU A 782 -22.24 -3.64 37.17
N ARG A 783 -22.26 -3.73 38.50
CA ARG A 783 -21.50 -4.73 39.28
C ARG A 783 -21.84 -6.16 38.86
N LYS A 784 -23.13 -6.48 38.69
CA LYS A 784 -23.57 -7.79 38.16
C LYS A 784 -23.06 -8.04 36.74
N SER A 785 -23.05 -7.00 35.89
CA SER A 785 -22.52 -7.09 34.51
C SER A 785 -21.01 -7.36 34.48
N LEU A 786 -20.22 -6.68 35.33
CA LEU A 786 -18.77 -6.90 35.46
C LEU A 786 -18.44 -8.31 35.96
N ILE A 787 -19.09 -8.78 37.03
CA ILE A 787 -18.88 -10.14 37.57
C ILE A 787 -19.23 -11.21 36.51
N LEU A 788 -20.29 -10.99 35.72
CA LEU A 788 -20.66 -11.87 34.62
C LEU A 788 -19.62 -11.86 33.49
N ALA A 789 -19.03 -10.70 33.17
CA ALA A 789 -17.95 -10.57 32.19
C ALA A 789 -16.66 -11.25 32.67
N ASP A 790 -16.31 -11.14 33.95
CA ASP A 790 -15.16 -11.81 34.55
C ASP A 790 -15.32 -13.33 34.52
N LYS A 791 -16.46 -13.86 35.00
CA LYS A 791 -16.78 -15.28 34.92
C LYS A 791 -16.67 -15.81 33.47
N LYS A 792 -17.17 -15.05 32.48
CA LYS A 792 -17.08 -15.40 31.05
C LYS A 792 -15.67 -15.26 30.45
N ALA A 793 -14.80 -14.44 31.03
CA ALA A 793 -13.39 -14.31 30.63
C ALA A 793 -12.49 -15.40 31.27
N GLN A 794 -12.85 -15.87 32.46
CA GLN A 794 -12.14 -16.96 33.15
C GLN A 794 -12.27 -18.28 32.40
N SER A 795 -11.13 -18.93 32.14
CA SER A 795 -11.10 -20.27 31.54
C SER A 795 -9.79 -20.99 31.83
N GLN A 796 -9.82 -22.31 31.82
CA GLN A 796 -8.61 -23.14 31.94
C GLN A 796 -8.70 -24.29 30.95
N THR A 797 -7.77 -24.35 29.99
CA THR A 797 -7.71 -25.45 29.01
C THR A 797 -6.39 -26.20 29.11
N ILE A 798 -6.44 -27.54 29.04
CA ILE A 798 -5.28 -28.40 28.81
C ILE A 798 -5.51 -29.13 27.48
N SER A 799 -4.66 -28.88 26.49
CA SER A 799 -4.75 -29.45 25.14
C SER A 799 -3.54 -30.33 24.83
N ASN A 800 -3.77 -31.45 24.15
CA ASN A 800 -2.75 -32.35 23.63
C ASN A 800 -2.93 -32.48 22.11
N THR A 801 -2.06 -31.81 21.35
CA THR A 801 -2.00 -31.88 19.89
C THR A 801 -0.93 -32.87 19.45
N ASN A 802 -1.29 -33.80 18.59
CA ASN A 802 -0.39 -34.78 18.00
C ASN A 802 -0.45 -34.65 16.47
N SER A 803 0.71 -34.68 15.82
CA SER A 803 0.82 -34.81 14.37
C SER A 803 1.91 -35.82 14.06
N ILE A 804 1.51 -36.95 13.45
CA ILE A 804 2.40 -38.01 12.97
C ILE A 804 2.35 -37.97 11.45
N SER A 805 3.50 -38.08 10.78
CA SER A 805 3.57 -38.29 9.34
C SER A 805 4.67 -39.29 8.99
N PHE A 806 4.40 -40.08 7.95
CA PHE A 806 5.24 -41.15 7.46
C PHE A 806 5.27 -41.08 5.93
N LYS A 807 6.44 -40.76 5.36
CA LYS A 807 6.68 -40.68 3.91
C LYS A 807 7.63 -41.83 3.50
N PRO A 808 7.11 -43.04 3.20
CA PRO A 808 7.94 -44.22 2.94
C PRO A 808 8.92 -44.04 1.77
N PHE A 809 8.56 -43.19 0.81
CA PHE A 809 9.37 -42.92 -0.38
C PHE A 809 10.10 -41.56 -0.35
N ALA A 810 10.31 -40.95 0.83
CA ALA A 810 10.96 -39.64 0.99
C ALA A 810 12.35 -39.49 0.32
N TYR A 811 13.01 -40.61 -0.02
CA TYR A 811 14.31 -40.65 -0.69
C TYR A 811 14.25 -40.99 -2.19
N VAL A 812 13.08 -41.38 -2.71
CA VAL A 812 12.86 -41.62 -4.14
C VAL A 812 12.31 -40.33 -4.72
N PRO A 813 13.07 -39.54 -5.53
CA PRO A 813 12.65 -38.20 -5.93
C PRO A 813 11.28 -38.15 -6.61
N MET A 814 10.94 -39.21 -7.36
CA MET A 814 9.61 -39.40 -7.94
C MET A 814 8.51 -39.45 -6.89
N PHE A 815 8.64 -40.31 -5.86
CA PHE A 815 7.56 -40.57 -4.90
C PHE A 815 7.69 -39.81 -3.57
N ALA A 816 8.59 -38.82 -3.48
CA ALA A 816 8.91 -38.12 -2.23
C ALA A 816 7.75 -37.36 -1.56
N ASP A 817 6.63 -37.15 -2.27
CA ASP A 817 5.39 -36.62 -1.69
C ASP A 817 4.43 -37.68 -1.17
N THR A 818 4.61 -38.94 -1.54
CA THR A 818 3.81 -40.07 -1.06
C THR A 818 4.05 -40.33 0.43
N GLY A 819 2.96 -40.38 1.20
CA GLY A 819 2.96 -40.65 2.62
C GLY A 819 1.60 -40.55 3.28
N VAL A 820 1.57 -40.81 4.59
CA VAL A 820 0.39 -40.67 5.44
C VAL A 820 0.67 -39.60 6.49
N SER A 821 -0.36 -38.91 6.94
CA SER A 821 -0.35 -38.10 8.15
C SER A 821 -1.60 -38.36 8.99
N TRP A 822 -1.46 -38.29 10.31
CA TRP A 822 -2.55 -38.29 11.27
C TRP A 822 -2.37 -37.12 12.23
N ASN A 823 -3.40 -36.28 12.34
CA ASN A 823 -3.38 -35.08 13.17
C ASN A 823 -4.59 -35.12 14.11
N THR A 824 -4.35 -35.01 15.42
CA THR A 824 -5.42 -34.93 16.42
C THR A 824 -5.14 -33.86 17.48
N THR A 825 -6.18 -33.15 17.92
CA THR A 825 -6.13 -32.17 19.00
C THR A 825 -7.21 -32.52 20.03
N LEU A 826 -6.75 -32.97 21.20
CA LEU A 826 -7.56 -33.42 22.32
C LEU A 826 -7.54 -32.37 23.42
N LYS A 827 -8.69 -31.80 23.80
CA LYS A 827 -8.82 -31.04 25.05
C LYS A 827 -8.94 -32.04 26.20
N LEU A 828 -7.83 -32.31 26.89
CA LEU A 828 -7.80 -33.25 28.01
C LEU A 828 -8.60 -32.74 29.21
N PHE A 829 -8.60 -31.42 29.38
CA PHE A 829 -9.40 -30.69 30.36
C PHE A 829 -9.83 -29.33 29.79
N ARG A 830 -11.06 -28.89 30.09
CA ARG A 830 -11.49 -27.50 29.93
C ARG A 830 -12.46 -27.12 31.05
N LYS A 831 -12.21 -26.00 31.73
CA LYS A 831 -13.21 -25.30 32.55
C LYS A 831 -13.54 -23.96 31.89
N GLU A 832 -14.82 -23.65 31.72
CA GLU A 832 -15.30 -22.34 31.27
C GLU A 832 -16.71 -22.06 31.82
N PHE A 833 -17.07 -20.79 31.98
CA PHE A 833 -18.40 -20.39 32.44
C PHE A 833 -19.38 -20.27 31.26
N LYS A 834 -20.63 -20.70 31.45
CA LYS A 834 -21.70 -20.54 30.44
C LYS A 834 -22.91 -19.73 30.87
N GLY A 835 -23.04 -19.43 32.16
CA GLY A 835 -24.26 -18.86 32.72
C GLY A 835 -24.76 -17.58 32.06
N ALA A 836 -26.09 -17.47 32.01
CA ALA A 836 -26.77 -16.24 31.64
C ALA A 836 -26.69 -15.22 32.79
N SER A 837 -26.77 -15.72 34.04
CA SER A 837 -26.73 -14.97 35.29
C SER A 837 -25.37 -15.07 36.00
N THR A 838 -25.28 -14.52 37.22
CA THR A 838 -24.09 -14.55 38.08
C THR A 838 -23.94 -15.85 38.90
N ASP A 839 -24.72 -16.89 38.61
CA ASP A 839 -24.80 -18.12 39.43
C ASP A 839 -23.66 -19.11 39.10
N GLU A 840 -23.70 -20.37 39.54
CA GLU A 840 -22.55 -21.29 39.50
C GLU A 840 -22.44 -22.18 38.24
N ASP A 841 -22.86 -21.66 37.08
CA ASP A 841 -22.87 -22.33 35.77
C ASP A 841 -21.47 -22.58 35.14
N TRP A 842 -20.64 -23.36 35.84
CA TRP A 842 -19.30 -23.77 35.41
C TRP A 842 -19.32 -25.10 34.66
N GLU A 843 -19.21 -25.07 33.33
CA GLU A 843 -18.99 -26.29 32.56
C GLU A 843 -17.56 -26.80 32.73
N THR A 844 -17.41 -28.05 33.19
CA THR A 844 -16.14 -28.78 33.23
C THR A 844 -16.17 -29.97 32.28
N TYR A 845 -15.19 -29.99 31.37
CA TYR A 845 -14.96 -31.05 30.40
C TYR A 845 -13.67 -31.78 30.76
N TRP A 846 -13.71 -33.11 30.85
CA TRP A 846 -12.55 -33.94 31.10
C TRP A 846 -12.63 -35.22 30.26
N LYS A 847 -11.46 -35.78 29.91
CA LYS A 847 -11.39 -37.08 29.23
C LYS A 847 -11.35 -38.23 30.25
N THR A 848 -12.48 -38.50 30.91
CA THR A 848 -12.72 -39.80 31.56
C THR A 848 -12.96 -40.89 30.51
N SER A 849 -12.78 -42.16 30.88
CA SER A 849 -13.31 -43.31 30.14
C SER A 849 -14.84 -43.31 30.11
N ASP A 850 -15.43 -42.79 31.18
CA ASP A 850 -16.83 -42.96 31.50
C ASP A 850 -17.57 -41.63 31.33
N ALA A 851 -18.44 -41.60 30.32
CA ALA A 851 -19.43 -40.53 30.09
C ALA A 851 -20.75 -40.81 30.84
N TRP A 852 -20.75 -41.82 31.71
CA TRP A 852 -21.91 -42.30 32.47
C TRP A 852 -22.23 -41.39 33.67
N ASP A 853 -21.21 -40.89 34.37
CA ASP A 853 -21.39 -40.14 35.63
C ASP A 853 -22.03 -38.75 35.43
N SER A 854 -21.80 -38.12 34.27
CA SER A 854 -22.40 -36.80 33.95
C SER A 854 -23.91 -36.83 33.71
N TYR A 855 -24.52 -38.02 33.58
CA TYR A 855 -25.97 -38.16 33.43
C TYR A 855 -26.72 -38.05 34.76
N TRP A 856 -26.12 -38.51 35.87
CA TRP A 856 -26.77 -38.59 37.19
C TRP A 856 -26.77 -37.26 37.97
N LEU A 857 -26.09 -36.23 37.45
CA LEU A 857 -26.02 -34.88 38.04
C LEU A 857 -27.00 -33.88 37.41
N HIS A 858 -27.81 -34.32 36.43
CA HIS A 858 -28.81 -33.48 35.76
C HIS A 858 -30.26 -33.98 35.92
N ASP A 859 -30.53 -34.88 36.87
CA ASP A 859 -31.86 -35.10 37.44
C ASP A 859 -32.28 -33.90 38.31
N TYR A 860 -32.41 -32.72 37.67
CA TYR A 860 -33.05 -31.57 38.29
C TYR A 860 -34.56 -31.85 38.35
N TRP A 861 -35.14 -31.79 39.55
CA TRP A 861 -36.57 -32.00 39.74
C TRP A 861 -37.38 -30.94 39.01
N ASP A 862 -38.17 -31.38 38.04
CA ASP A 862 -39.12 -30.56 37.28
C ASP A 862 -40.47 -30.56 38.02
N GLU A 863 -40.53 -29.84 39.15
CA GLU A 863 -41.69 -29.84 40.07
C GLU A 863 -42.99 -29.39 39.39
N ASP A 864 -42.91 -28.58 38.34
CA ASP A 864 -44.06 -28.06 37.58
C ASP A 864 -44.84 -29.14 36.80
N LYS A 865 -44.33 -30.38 36.69
CA LYS A 865 -45.04 -31.48 36.02
C LYS A 865 -46.03 -32.26 36.90
N TRP A 866 -46.20 -31.92 38.18
CA TRP A 866 -47.06 -32.68 39.11
C TRP A 866 -48.52 -32.19 39.23
N ILE A 867 -49.02 -31.42 38.26
CA ILE A 867 -50.38 -30.83 38.30
C ILE A 867 -51.41 -31.54 37.38
N ASN A 868 -50.98 -32.23 36.32
CA ASN A 868 -51.88 -33.01 35.43
C ASN A 868 -51.53 -34.51 35.50
N GLY A 869 -52.47 -35.31 36.01
CA GLY A 869 -52.22 -36.68 36.49
C GLY A 869 -52.13 -37.80 35.45
N ASP A 870 -51.46 -37.59 34.32
CA ASP A 870 -51.26 -38.61 33.28
C ASP A 870 -49.86 -39.26 33.38
N THR A 871 -49.74 -40.33 34.17
CA THR A 871 -48.52 -41.13 34.28
C THR A 871 -48.35 -42.10 33.11
N GLN A 872 -47.85 -41.61 31.97
CA GLN A 872 -47.22 -42.50 30.97
C GLN A 872 -45.72 -42.62 31.21
N TRP A 873 -45.24 -43.86 31.36
CA TRP A 873 -43.82 -44.18 31.32
C TRP A 873 -43.31 -44.07 29.88
N SER A 874 -42.66 -42.95 29.54
CA SER A 874 -41.85 -42.89 28.32
C SER A 874 -40.71 -43.89 28.44
N SER A 875 -40.61 -44.84 27.50
CA SER A 875 -39.49 -45.78 27.43
C SER A 875 -38.16 -45.03 27.30
N TYR A 876 -37.12 -45.56 27.93
CA TYR A 876 -35.81 -44.92 27.96
C TYR A 876 -35.18 -44.95 26.57
N ASP A 877 -35.08 -43.80 25.91
CA ASP A 877 -34.57 -43.69 24.54
C ASP A 877 -33.03 -43.63 24.52
N ASP A 878 -32.41 -44.80 24.33
CA ASP A 878 -30.96 -44.94 24.25
C ASP A 878 -30.32 -44.16 23.08
N ASN A 879 -31.09 -43.74 22.05
CA ASN A 879 -30.55 -42.89 20.98
C ASN A 879 -30.10 -41.53 21.51
N LYS A 880 -30.80 -40.98 22.52
CA LYS A 880 -30.48 -39.66 23.11
C LYS A 880 -29.20 -39.70 23.94
N LYS A 881 -28.94 -40.79 24.67
CA LYS A 881 -27.64 -41.05 25.33
C LYS A 881 -26.50 -40.97 24.32
N ASP A 882 -26.65 -41.71 23.23
CA ASP A 882 -25.62 -41.90 22.21
C ASP A 882 -25.29 -40.58 21.47
N GLU A 883 -26.30 -39.74 21.22
CA GLU A 883 -26.14 -38.40 20.65
C GLU A 883 -25.49 -37.38 21.61
N ILE A 884 -25.89 -37.38 22.89
CA ILE A 884 -25.29 -36.53 23.93
C ILE A 884 -23.83 -36.92 24.18
N GLN A 885 -23.53 -38.23 24.24
CA GLN A 885 -22.17 -38.74 24.35
C GLN A 885 -21.29 -38.33 23.17
N LYS A 886 -21.79 -38.47 21.93
CA LYS A 886 -21.09 -37.99 20.71
C LYS A 886 -20.85 -36.48 20.75
N THR A 887 -21.80 -35.70 21.23
CA THR A 887 -21.69 -34.24 21.36
C THR A 887 -20.64 -33.82 22.40
N TYR A 888 -20.58 -34.49 23.55
CA TYR A 888 -19.53 -34.29 24.55
C TYR A 888 -18.14 -34.66 23.99
N GLN A 889 -18.04 -35.80 23.31
CA GLN A 889 -16.80 -36.24 22.66
C GLN A 889 -16.33 -35.28 21.56
N ARG A 890 -17.23 -34.65 20.78
CA ARG A 890 -16.90 -33.58 19.80
C ARG A 890 -16.32 -32.33 20.47
N LYS A 891 -16.85 -31.91 21.63
CA LYS A 891 -16.32 -30.76 22.39
C LYS A 891 -14.88 -31.02 22.88
N ILE A 892 -14.53 -32.28 23.17
CA ILE A 892 -13.20 -32.74 23.60
C ILE A 892 -12.23 -32.93 22.41
N ILE A 893 -12.62 -33.70 21.39
CA ILE A 893 -11.75 -34.08 20.26
C ILE A 893 -11.96 -33.09 19.12
N THR A 894 -11.41 -31.88 19.27
CA THR A 894 -11.55 -30.78 18.31
C THR A 894 -10.88 -31.01 16.95
N THR A 895 -10.02 -32.02 16.82
CA THR A 895 -9.46 -32.45 15.54
C THR A 895 -9.14 -33.94 15.61
N ASN A 896 -9.51 -34.70 14.59
CA ASN A 896 -9.05 -36.07 14.36
C ASN A 896 -9.09 -36.33 12.85
N THR A 897 -7.95 -36.24 12.18
CA THR A 897 -7.86 -36.27 10.70
C THR A 897 -6.73 -37.17 10.25
N VAL A 898 -7.00 -38.03 9.25
CA VAL A 898 -6.00 -38.82 8.54
C VAL A 898 -5.94 -38.32 7.10
N ASN A 899 -4.75 -37.97 6.62
CA ASN A 899 -4.51 -37.66 5.21
C ASN A 899 -3.54 -38.69 4.62
N PHE A 900 -4.00 -39.48 3.67
CA PHE A 900 -3.17 -40.30 2.79
C PHE A 900 -2.87 -39.49 1.53
N THR A 901 -1.61 -39.45 1.11
CA THR A 901 -1.15 -38.78 -0.11
C THR A 901 -0.32 -39.77 -0.93
N LEU A 902 -0.67 -39.95 -2.20
CA LEU A 902 0.07 -40.67 -3.22
C LEU A 902 0.50 -39.65 -4.28
N GLY A 903 1.72 -39.16 -4.13
CA GLY A 903 2.34 -38.14 -4.98
C GLY A 903 3.51 -38.71 -5.76
N ALA A 904 3.40 -38.70 -7.09
CA ALA A 904 4.45 -39.01 -8.05
C ALA A 904 4.82 -37.75 -8.87
N ASN A 905 6.09 -37.34 -8.85
CA ASN A 905 6.63 -36.14 -9.48
C ASN A 905 7.80 -36.52 -10.42
N GLU A 906 7.59 -36.58 -11.73
CA GLU A 906 8.67 -36.88 -12.69
C GLU A 906 9.24 -35.62 -13.36
N LEU A 907 10.45 -35.76 -13.92
CA LEU A 907 11.07 -34.82 -14.85
C LEU A 907 11.08 -33.35 -14.37
N ASN A 908 11.62 -33.11 -13.17
CA ASN A 908 11.65 -31.79 -12.52
C ASN A 908 10.27 -31.12 -12.48
N ASN A 909 9.28 -31.80 -11.89
CA ASN A 909 7.91 -31.30 -11.68
C ASN A 909 7.08 -31.09 -12.97
N LYS A 910 7.56 -31.49 -14.16
CA LYS A 910 6.81 -31.40 -15.43
C LYS A 910 5.64 -32.38 -15.53
N PHE A 911 5.76 -33.52 -14.83
CA PHE A 911 4.67 -34.47 -14.65
C PHE A 911 4.43 -34.62 -13.14
N LYS A 912 3.18 -34.47 -12.71
CA LYS A 912 2.75 -34.69 -11.33
C LYS A 912 1.45 -35.50 -11.32
N GLN A 913 1.38 -36.50 -10.45
CA GLN A 913 0.16 -37.22 -10.16
C GLN A 913 0.05 -37.27 -8.63
N ASN A 914 -0.82 -36.43 -8.07
CA ASN A 914 -0.97 -36.29 -6.63
C ASN A 914 -2.42 -36.55 -6.21
N PHE A 915 -2.69 -37.79 -5.80
CA PHE A 915 -3.93 -38.18 -5.15
C PHE A 915 -3.80 -37.96 -3.64
N THR A 916 -4.74 -37.25 -3.01
CA THR A 916 -4.83 -37.10 -1.56
C THR A 916 -6.24 -37.47 -1.10
N TRP A 917 -6.33 -38.37 -0.14
CA TRP A 917 -7.54 -38.73 0.57
C TRP A 917 -7.40 -38.26 2.02
N SER A 918 -8.21 -37.26 2.38
CA SER A 918 -8.41 -36.81 3.76
C SER A 918 -9.67 -37.46 4.33
N MET A 919 -9.61 -37.85 5.60
CA MET A 919 -10.74 -38.37 6.38
C MET A 919 -10.72 -37.75 7.78
N THR A 920 -11.77 -37.01 8.11
CA THR A 920 -12.13 -36.68 9.49
C THR A 920 -12.73 -37.92 10.14
N LEU A 921 -12.15 -38.36 11.26
CA LEU A 921 -12.57 -39.53 12.03
C LEU A 921 -13.52 -39.14 13.18
N PRO A 922 -14.37 -40.08 13.64
CA PRO A 922 -15.16 -39.91 14.86
C PRO A 922 -14.30 -39.46 16.06
N PRO A 923 -14.88 -38.73 17.03
CA PRO A 923 -16.29 -38.37 17.21
C PRO A 923 -16.77 -37.16 16.38
N GLN A 924 -15.84 -36.48 15.69
CA GLN A 924 -16.20 -35.44 14.73
C GLN A 924 -17.06 -36.05 13.62
N GLN A 925 -17.95 -35.25 13.03
CA GLN A 925 -18.76 -35.66 11.87
C GLN A 925 -17.82 -36.25 10.81
N GLU A 926 -18.08 -37.47 10.35
CA GLU A 926 -17.20 -38.11 9.38
C GLU A 926 -17.24 -37.33 8.07
N LYS A 927 -16.08 -36.87 7.61
CA LYS A 927 -15.94 -36.13 6.34
C LYS A 927 -14.78 -36.72 5.55
N HIS A 928 -15.08 -37.23 4.37
CA HIS A 928 -14.08 -37.68 3.42
C HIS A 928 -13.87 -36.58 2.37
N SER A 929 -12.62 -36.31 2.02
CA SER A 929 -12.27 -35.36 0.97
C SER A 929 -11.17 -35.96 0.12
N LEU A 930 -11.53 -36.35 -1.10
CA LEU A 930 -10.61 -36.87 -2.10
C LEU A 930 -10.20 -35.70 -3.00
N SER A 931 -8.94 -35.63 -3.38
CA SER A 931 -8.46 -34.72 -4.42
C SER A 931 -7.44 -35.44 -5.30
N LEU A 932 -7.62 -35.35 -6.62
CA LEU A 932 -6.73 -35.95 -7.62
C LEU A 932 -6.19 -34.83 -8.50
N ASN A 933 -4.90 -34.51 -8.33
CA ASN A 933 -4.23 -33.45 -9.07
C ASN A 933 -3.28 -34.09 -10.09
N LEU A 934 -3.68 -34.11 -11.35
CA LEU A 934 -2.89 -34.55 -12.48
C LEU A 934 -2.29 -33.33 -13.18
N VAL A 935 -0.99 -33.38 -13.47
CA VAL A 935 -0.26 -32.38 -14.25
C VAL A 935 0.62 -33.12 -15.25
N PHE A 936 0.44 -32.80 -16.51
CA PHE A 936 1.22 -33.22 -17.67
C PHE A 936 1.71 -31.94 -18.37
N PRO A 937 2.74 -32.00 -19.24
CA PRO A 937 3.35 -30.80 -19.85
C PRO A 937 2.38 -29.83 -20.56
N TYR A 938 1.23 -30.33 -21.03
CA TYR A 938 0.19 -29.53 -21.69
C TYR A 938 -1.21 -29.69 -21.06
N VAL A 939 -1.40 -30.46 -19.99
CA VAL A 939 -2.72 -30.70 -19.37
C VAL A 939 -2.57 -30.74 -17.86
N SER A 940 -3.27 -29.89 -17.14
CA SER A 940 -3.52 -30.06 -15.70
C SER A 940 -5.00 -30.34 -15.47
N ASN A 941 -5.34 -31.37 -14.72
CA ASN A 941 -6.71 -31.62 -14.28
C ASN A 941 -6.71 -31.92 -12.78
N SER A 942 -7.38 -31.06 -12.01
CA SER A 942 -7.60 -31.25 -10.58
C SER A 942 -9.05 -31.56 -10.31
N PHE A 943 -9.32 -32.75 -9.80
CA PHE A 943 -10.61 -33.13 -9.25
C PHE A 943 -10.59 -33.03 -7.73
N SER A 944 -11.73 -32.73 -7.12
CA SER A 944 -11.98 -32.86 -5.69
C SER A 944 -13.42 -33.32 -5.43
N TRP A 945 -13.58 -34.28 -4.54
CA TRP A 945 -14.87 -34.84 -4.13
C TRP A 945 -14.95 -34.76 -2.61
N SER A 946 -16.08 -34.28 -2.08
CA SER A 946 -16.33 -34.32 -0.63
C SER A 946 -17.63 -35.06 -0.31
N PHE A 947 -17.55 -35.89 0.72
CA PHE A 947 -18.67 -36.67 1.28
C PHE A 947 -18.69 -36.41 2.78
N GLN A 948 -19.87 -36.26 3.37
CA GLN A 948 -20.01 -36.17 4.82
C GLN A 948 -21.11 -37.09 5.32
N GLU A 949 -20.96 -37.59 6.55
CA GLU A 949 -22.03 -38.31 7.24
C GLU A 949 -23.22 -37.37 7.43
N LYS A 950 -24.43 -37.79 7.03
CA LYS A 950 -25.65 -37.00 7.20
C LYS A 950 -25.80 -36.59 8.66
N ALA A 951 -26.00 -35.30 8.92
CA ALA A 951 -26.35 -34.84 10.25
C ALA A 951 -27.74 -35.38 10.59
N LYS A 952 -27.84 -36.26 11.60
CA LYS A 952 -29.13 -36.58 12.21
C LYS A 952 -29.70 -35.31 12.82
N SER A 953 -30.89 -34.91 12.40
CA SER A 953 -31.62 -33.79 13.00
C SER A 953 -32.30 -34.27 14.28
N SER A 954 -32.03 -33.59 15.39
CA SER A 954 -32.60 -33.88 16.72
C SER A 954 -34.05 -33.39 16.82
N SER A 955 -34.91 -33.90 15.94
CA SER A 955 -36.32 -33.49 15.77
C SER A 955 -37.19 -34.74 15.54
N SER A 956 -37.78 -35.25 16.61
CA SER A 956 -38.57 -36.49 16.58
C SER A 956 -40.05 -36.23 16.33
N THR A 957 -40.60 -36.85 15.30
CA THR A 957 -41.99 -37.35 15.34
C THR A 957 -41.96 -38.80 14.87
N SER A 958 -42.53 -39.70 15.67
CA SER A 958 -42.72 -41.10 15.31
C SER A 958 -43.95 -41.24 14.44
N ASP A 959 -43.81 -41.68 13.19
CA ASP A 959 -44.89 -42.40 12.49
C ASP A 959 -44.41 -43.16 11.24
N SER A 960 -45.23 -44.10 10.80
CA SER A 960 -45.09 -44.93 9.59
C SER A 960 -43.88 -45.90 9.50
N GLU A 961 -44.08 -47.12 9.99
CA GLU A 961 -43.52 -48.29 9.33
C GLU A 961 -44.09 -48.37 7.90
N ASN A 962 -43.32 -47.99 6.87
CA ASN A 962 -43.27 -48.57 5.51
C ASN A 962 -42.59 -47.64 4.48
N THR A 963 -41.26 -47.64 4.41
CA THR A 963 -40.56 -47.60 3.11
C THR A 963 -39.10 -48.04 3.25
N GLU A 964 -38.78 -49.26 2.81
CA GLU A 964 -37.39 -49.62 2.50
C GLU A 964 -36.98 -48.90 1.19
N LYS A 965 -36.52 -47.66 1.32
CA LYS A 965 -35.70 -46.99 0.30
C LYS A 965 -34.29 -46.81 0.85
N ASN A 966 -33.29 -47.06 0.01
CA ASN A 966 -31.87 -47.02 0.36
C ASN A 966 -31.39 -45.59 0.68
N ASP A 967 -31.66 -45.10 1.88
CA ASP A 967 -31.21 -43.77 2.31
C ASP A 967 -29.73 -43.82 2.74
N SER A 968 -28.85 -43.20 1.95
CA SER A 968 -27.40 -43.34 2.09
C SER A 968 -26.86 -42.71 3.38
N LYS A 969 -26.02 -43.43 4.15
CA LYS A 969 -25.40 -42.91 5.39
C LYS A 969 -24.63 -41.60 5.18
N TYR A 970 -23.96 -41.49 4.03
CA TYR A 970 -23.24 -40.30 3.61
C TYR A 970 -24.08 -39.51 2.60
N GLU A 971 -24.08 -38.20 2.76
CA GLU A 971 -24.49 -37.26 1.72
C GLU A 971 -23.26 -36.85 0.90
N PHE A 972 -23.44 -36.71 -0.42
CA PHE A 972 -22.48 -36.01 -1.24
C PHE A 972 -22.57 -34.51 -0.89
N ASN A 973 -21.43 -33.85 -0.77
CA ASN A 973 -21.38 -32.43 -0.44
C ASN A 973 -21.04 -31.65 -1.71
N THR A 974 -19.79 -31.73 -2.18
CA THR A 974 -19.36 -31.06 -3.42
C THR A 974 -18.50 -31.94 -4.32
N LEU A 975 -18.78 -31.87 -5.62
CA LEU A 975 -17.81 -32.12 -6.68
C LEU A 975 -17.17 -30.78 -7.06
N SER A 976 -15.88 -30.77 -7.31
CA SER A 976 -15.29 -29.76 -8.19
C SER A 976 -14.24 -30.38 -9.10
N GLN A 977 -14.30 -30.02 -10.38
CA GLN A 977 -13.34 -30.39 -11.41
C GLN A 977 -12.82 -29.10 -12.03
N ALA A 978 -11.50 -28.96 -12.10
CA ALA A 978 -10.83 -27.90 -12.86
C ALA A 978 -9.84 -28.53 -13.85
N LEU A 979 -10.25 -28.61 -15.11
CA LEU A 979 -9.41 -29.01 -16.24
C LEU A 979 -8.78 -27.75 -16.86
N SER A 980 -7.50 -27.83 -17.24
CA SER A 980 -6.83 -26.83 -18.08
C SER A 980 -5.88 -27.49 -19.09
N LEU A 981 -6.08 -27.18 -20.36
CA LEU A 981 -5.29 -27.64 -21.51
C LEU A 981 -4.44 -26.48 -22.03
N SER A 982 -3.12 -26.56 -21.84
CA SER A 982 -2.10 -25.53 -22.10
C SER A 982 -1.23 -25.89 -23.31
N LEU A 983 -1.76 -25.68 -24.51
CA LEU A 983 -1.11 -25.96 -25.80
C LEU A 983 -0.19 -24.83 -26.28
N PHE A 984 0.63 -25.13 -27.30
CA PHE A 984 1.53 -24.20 -28.00
C PHE A 984 2.39 -23.35 -27.04
N ASN A 985 3.23 -24.01 -26.22
CA ASN A 985 4.05 -23.37 -25.18
C ASN A 985 3.24 -22.44 -24.26
N SER A 986 2.08 -22.93 -23.80
CA SER A 986 1.11 -22.20 -22.96
C SER A 986 0.46 -20.97 -23.60
N SER A 987 0.60 -20.78 -24.93
CA SER A 987 -0.06 -19.68 -25.65
C SER A 987 -1.50 -19.98 -26.06
N LEU A 988 -1.99 -21.22 -25.93
CA LEU A 988 -3.41 -21.55 -25.90
C LEU A 988 -3.73 -22.27 -24.58
N LYS A 989 -4.58 -21.67 -23.77
CA LYS A 989 -5.13 -22.28 -22.55
C LYS A 989 -6.63 -22.42 -22.70
N LEU A 990 -7.15 -23.63 -22.82
CA LEU A 990 -8.54 -23.90 -22.45
C LEU A 990 -8.57 -24.22 -20.96
N SER A 991 -9.66 -23.89 -20.28
CA SER A 991 -10.00 -24.45 -18.98
C SER A 991 -11.50 -24.57 -18.78
N GLU A 992 -11.87 -25.52 -17.95
CA GLU A 992 -13.24 -25.86 -17.58
C GLU A 992 -13.25 -26.02 -16.06
N SER A 993 -14.15 -25.32 -15.40
CA SER A 993 -14.40 -25.42 -13.96
C SER A 993 -15.85 -25.81 -13.75
N LEU A 994 -16.08 -27.03 -13.27
CA LEU A 994 -17.40 -27.57 -12.95
C LEU A 994 -17.48 -27.77 -11.43
N THR A 995 -18.50 -27.20 -10.79
CA THR A 995 -18.84 -27.44 -9.39
C THR A 995 -20.27 -27.96 -9.29
N LEU A 996 -20.43 -29.15 -8.73
CA LEU A 996 -21.72 -29.68 -8.31
C LEU A 996 -21.80 -29.52 -6.80
N ASN A 997 -22.89 -28.94 -6.30
CA ASN A 997 -23.19 -28.87 -4.88
C ASN A 997 -24.57 -29.48 -4.65
N THR A 998 -24.62 -30.61 -3.93
CA THR A 998 -25.84 -31.39 -3.66
C THR A 998 -26.37 -31.08 -2.27
N ASP A 999 -26.80 -29.83 -2.05
CA ASP A 999 -27.66 -29.49 -0.93
C ASP A 999 -28.88 -30.43 -0.92
N LYS A 1000 -29.23 -31.00 0.23
CA LYS A 1000 -30.23 -32.10 0.36
C LYS A 1000 -31.51 -31.87 -0.44
N TYR A 1001 -32.04 -30.64 -0.41
CA TYR A 1001 -33.26 -30.24 -1.11
C TYR A 1001 -33.17 -30.39 -2.64
N LYS A 1002 -32.02 -30.07 -3.25
CA LYS A 1002 -31.84 -30.11 -4.71
C LYS A 1002 -32.03 -31.51 -5.29
N LEU A 1003 -31.72 -32.57 -4.55
CA LEU A 1003 -31.91 -33.96 -5.01
C LEU A 1003 -33.40 -34.33 -5.02
N GLU A 1004 -34.11 -33.97 -3.95
CA GLU A 1004 -35.56 -34.19 -3.82
C GLU A 1004 -36.43 -33.30 -4.75
N GLU A 1005 -35.88 -32.19 -5.23
CA GLU A 1005 -36.45 -31.34 -6.28
C GLU A 1005 -36.05 -31.83 -7.69
N ALA A 1006 -34.80 -32.25 -7.91
CA ALA A 1006 -34.33 -32.78 -9.18
C ALA A 1006 -35.10 -34.02 -9.65
N GLU A 1007 -35.40 -34.97 -8.75
CA GLU A 1007 -36.23 -36.14 -9.07
C GLU A 1007 -37.72 -35.80 -9.33
N ARG A 1008 -38.19 -34.61 -8.92
CA ARG A 1008 -39.60 -34.19 -9.03
C ARG A 1008 -39.90 -33.31 -10.24
N GLU A 1009 -39.05 -32.32 -10.54
CA GLU A 1009 -39.27 -31.36 -11.64
C GLU A 1009 -38.13 -31.30 -12.67
N GLY A 1010 -37.09 -32.13 -12.54
CA GLY A 1010 -36.01 -32.23 -13.53
C GLY A 1010 -34.96 -31.11 -13.43
N ILE A 1011 -34.64 -30.70 -12.21
CA ILE A 1011 -33.77 -29.56 -11.89
C ILE A 1011 -32.28 -29.96 -11.89
N ASP A 1012 -31.43 -29.07 -12.42
CA ASP A 1012 -29.99 -29.30 -12.58
C ASP A 1012 -29.21 -29.36 -11.26
N ILE A 1013 -28.42 -30.44 -11.08
CA ILE A 1013 -27.48 -30.63 -9.97
C ILE A 1013 -26.20 -29.77 -10.05
N VAL A 1014 -26.08 -28.93 -11.09
CA VAL A 1014 -24.88 -28.11 -11.35
C VAL A 1014 -25.00 -26.77 -10.65
N ASP A 1015 -24.03 -26.44 -9.79
CA ASP A 1015 -24.05 -25.20 -8.99
C ASP A 1015 -23.31 -24.07 -9.71
N ASN A 1016 -22.18 -24.39 -10.35
CA ASN A 1016 -21.46 -23.50 -11.25
C ASN A 1016 -20.78 -24.30 -12.37
N LEU A 1017 -20.83 -23.79 -13.61
CA LEU A 1017 -20.06 -24.29 -14.74
C LEU A 1017 -19.45 -23.11 -15.49
N LYS A 1018 -18.13 -23.08 -15.55
CA LYS A 1018 -17.35 -22.05 -16.23
C LYS A 1018 -16.39 -22.66 -17.22
N PHE A 1019 -16.69 -22.48 -18.50
CA PHE A 1019 -15.71 -22.67 -19.58
C PHE A 1019 -14.95 -21.37 -19.79
N SER A 1020 -13.64 -21.45 -19.98
CA SER A 1020 -12.82 -20.31 -20.40
C SER A 1020 -11.74 -20.68 -21.40
N LEU A 1021 -11.76 -20.00 -22.54
CA LEU A 1021 -10.75 -20.00 -23.60
C LEU A 1021 -9.79 -18.84 -23.34
N SER A 1022 -8.49 -19.06 -23.46
CA SER A 1022 -7.45 -18.03 -23.38
C SER A 1022 -6.39 -18.31 -24.46
N TRP A 1023 -6.60 -17.77 -25.65
CA TRP A 1023 -5.73 -17.98 -26.82
C TRP A 1023 -4.92 -16.73 -27.14
N LYS A 1024 -3.63 -16.78 -26.75
CA LYS A 1024 -2.60 -15.73 -26.77
C LYS A 1024 -2.99 -14.49 -25.97
N ARG A 1025 -4.06 -13.85 -26.43
CA ARG A 1025 -4.53 -12.50 -26.14
C ARG A 1025 -6.05 -12.35 -26.20
N ILE A 1026 -6.76 -13.32 -26.77
CA ILE A 1026 -8.22 -13.45 -26.62
C ILE A 1026 -8.45 -14.24 -25.33
N THR A 1027 -9.31 -13.76 -24.43
CA THR A 1027 -9.87 -14.58 -23.35
C THR A 1027 -11.39 -14.54 -23.38
N ALA A 1028 -12.06 -15.67 -23.63
CA ALA A 1028 -13.50 -15.79 -23.45
C ALA A 1028 -13.79 -16.62 -22.20
N ALA A 1029 -14.81 -16.27 -21.42
CA ALA A 1029 -15.35 -17.16 -20.40
C ALA A 1029 -16.88 -17.09 -20.35
N TYR A 1030 -17.51 -18.24 -20.50
CA TYR A 1030 -18.95 -18.44 -20.34
C TYR A 1030 -19.19 -19.09 -18.98
N THR A 1031 -20.16 -18.58 -18.22
CA THR A 1031 -20.48 -19.07 -16.88
C THR A 1031 -21.98 -19.27 -16.74
N MET A 1032 -22.36 -20.49 -16.37
CA MET A 1032 -23.69 -20.85 -15.87
C MET A 1032 -23.62 -21.01 -14.34
N SER A 1033 -24.70 -20.68 -13.64
CA SER A 1033 -24.76 -20.80 -12.17
C SER A 1033 -26.17 -21.09 -11.70
N TYR A 1034 -26.30 -21.79 -10.58
CA TYR A 1034 -27.58 -22.04 -9.91
C TYR A 1034 -28.05 -20.78 -9.15
N THR A 1035 -29.10 -20.12 -9.63
CA THR A 1035 -29.43 -18.74 -9.27
C THR A 1035 -30.90 -18.40 -9.51
N GLN A 1036 -31.40 -17.39 -8.80
CA GLN A 1036 -32.75 -16.86 -9.02
C GLN A 1036 -32.81 -16.03 -10.31
N GLY A 1037 -33.92 -16.15 -11.04
CA GLY A 1037 -34.24 -15.28 -12.17
C GLY A 1037 -34.81 -13.93 -11.73
N TYR A 1038 -34.86 -12.98 -12.65
CA TYR A 1038 -35.47 -11.65 -12.45
C TYR A 1038 -36.36 -11.29 -13.64
N TRP A 1039 -37.34 -10.42 -13.39
CA TRP A 1039 -38.15 -9.75 -14.40
C TRP A 1039 -38.09 -8.23 -14.17
N LEU A 1040 -38.37 -7.44 -15.20
CA LEU A 1040 -38.39 -5.98 -15.09
C LEU A 1040 -39.83 -5.54 -14.80
N ASP A 1041 -40.05 -4.88 -13.66
CA ASP A 1041 -41.35 -4.28 -13.35
C ASP A 1041 -41.36 -2.82 -13.81
N GLU A 1042 -42.21 -2.55 -14.81
CA GLU A 1042 -42.34 -1.25 -15.47
C GLU A 1042 -43.30 -0.28 -14.75
N LYS A 1043 -44.06 -0.74 -13.74
CA LYS A 1043 -45.28 -0.03 -13.28
C LYS A 1043 -45.26 0.53 -11.86
N ASN A 1044 -44.08 0.64 -11.23
CA ASN A 1044 -43.95 1.23 -9.90
C ASN A 1044 -43.79 2.77 -9.93
N GLU A 1045 -44.55 3.47 -9.07
CA GLU A 1045 -44.61 4.95 -8.97
C GLU A 1045 -43.29 5.63 -8.57
N LYS A 1046 -42.23 4.87 -8.25
CA LYS A 1046 -40.89 5.37 -7.90
C LYS A 1046 -39.84 5.11 -8.98
N GLY A 1047 -40.28 4.69 -10.17
CA GLY A 1047 -39.42 4.19 -11.24
C GLY A 1047 -39.29 2.67 -11.20
N GLY A 1048 -39.41 2.03 -12.36
CA GLY A 1048 -39.34 0.58 -12.51
C GLY A 1048 -37.97 -0.03 -12.23
N GLY A 1049 -37.92 -1.34 -11.99
CA GLY A 1049 -36.68 -2.04 -11.60
C GLY A 1049 -36.76 -3.56 -11.67
N TRP A 1050 -35.62 -4.22 -11.48
CA TRP A 1050 -35.53 -5.69 -11.52
C TRP A 1050 -36.09 -6.34 -10.25
N VAL A 1051 -37.24 -7.00 -10.37
CA VAL A 1051 -37.89 -7.77 -9.32
C VAL A 1051 -37.49 -9.24 -9.47
N PRO A 1052 -37.17 -9.98 -8.39
CA PRO A 1052 -36.90 -11.42 -8.49
C PRO A 1052 -38.14 -12.18 -9.01
N ASN A 1053 -37.91 -13.26 -9.76
CA ASN A 1053 -38.98 -14.12 -10.26
C ASN A 1053 -39.47 -15.05 -9.14
N THR A 1054 -40.34 -14.53 -8.27
CA THR A 1054 -40.96 -15.25 -7.17
C THR A 1054 -42.06 -16.20 -7.65
N LYS A 1055 -41.64 -17.33 -8.25
CA LYS A 1055 -42.36 -18.59 -8.04
C LYS A 1055 -42.12 -19.01 -6.60
N THR A 1056 -43.06 -18.68 -5.72
CA THR A 1056 -43.01 -19.03 -4.31
C THR A 1056 -43.46 -20.48 -4.12
N ILE A 1057 -42.58 -21.35 -3.65
CA ILE A 1057 -42.98 -22.64 -3.08
C ILE A 1057 -43.27 -22.39 -1.60
N THR A 1058 -44.56 -22.33 -1.24
CA THR A 1058 -45.00 -22.23 0.15
C THR A 1058 -44.78 -23.57 0.84
N THR A 1059 -43.71 -23.66 1.64
CA THR A 1059 -43.51 -24.77 2.59
C THR A 1059 -43.91 -24.31 3.98
N ASP A 1060 -44.94 -24.93 4.53
CA ASP A 1060 -45.42 -24.70 5.89
C ASP A 1060 -44.65 -25.59 6.87
N GLU A 1061 -43.47 -25.12 7.29
CA GLU A 1061 -42.67 -25.80 8.32
C GLU A 1061 -43.25 -25.47 9.71
N LEU A 1062 -43.50 -26.47 10.55
CA LEU A 1062 -43.96 -26.24 11.93
C LEU A 1062 -42.81 -25.71 12.79
N ASP A 1063 -42.94 -24.48 13.28
CA ASP A 1063 -41.95 -23.85 14.15
C ASP A 1063 -42.00 -24.48 15.55
N THR A 1064 -40.93 -25.20 15.92
CA THR A 1064 -40.90 -26.04 17.13
C THR A 1064 -40.82 -25.27 18.45
N GLU A 1065 -40.51 -23.96 18.42
CA GLU A 1065 -40.51 -23.10 19.63
C GLU A 1065 -41.88 -22.45 19.87
N THR A 1066 -42.65 -22.21 18.80
CA THR A 1066 -43.93 -21.48 18.86
C THR A 1066 -45.17 -22.33 18.53
N ASN A 1067 -44.97 -23.55 18.02
CA ASN A 1067 -45.99 -24.52 17.64
C ASN A 1067 -47.00 -23.99 16.58
N GLN A 1068 -46.52 -23.10 15.71
CA GLN A 1068 -47.28 -22.51 14.59
C GLN A 1068 -46.65 -22.86 13.24
N TYR A 1069 -47.48 -22.99 12.20
CA TYR A 1069 -46.99 -23.20 10.84
C TYR A 1069 -46.37 -21.91 10.30
N LYS A 1070 -45.09 -22.00 9.92
CA LYS A 1070 -44.27 -20.90 9.43
C LYS A 1070 -44.10 -21.03 7.93
N THR A 1071 -45.05 -20.47 7.18
CA THR A 1071 -45.00 -20.41 5.72
C THR A 1071 -43.71 -19.73 5.27
N THR A 1072 -42.75 -20.53 4.81
CA THR A 1072 -41.41 -20.04 4.48
C THR A 1072 -41.29 -19.85 2.97
N GLU A 1073 -41.46 -18.61 2.53
CA GLU A 1073 -41.36 -18.23 1.12
C GLU A 1073 -39.92 -18.39 0.59
N LYS A 1074 -39.63 -19.53 -0.04
CA LYS A 1074 -38.34 -19.80 -0.68
C LYS A 1074 -38.42 -19.38 -2.16
N SER A 1075 -37.52 -18.48 -2.57
CA SER A 1075 -37.41 -18.05 -3.97
C SER A 1075 -36.71 -19.13 -4.81
N TYR A 1076 -37.41 -19.60 -5.82
CA TYR A 1076 -36.97 -20.65 -6.73
C TYR A 1076 -35.71 -20.24 -7.54
N LYS A 1077 -34.78 -21.20 -7.69
CA LYS A 1077 -33.50 -21.03 -8.41
C LYS A 1077 -33.37 -22.09 -9.50
N ASP A 1078 -32.70 -21.74 -10.58
CA ASP A 1078 -32.36 -22.66 -11.66
C ASP A 1078 -30.88 -22.53 -12.03
N PHE A 1079 -30.31 -23.57 -12.63
CA PHE A 1079 -29.04 -23.47 -13.33
C PHE A 1079 -29.22 -22.71 -14.65
N ARG A 1080 -28.86 -21.43 -14.65
CA ARG A 1080 -29.07 -20.53 -15.80
C ARG A 1080 -27.74 -20.01 -16.36
N PRO A 1081 -27.69 -19.64 -17.65
CA PRO A 1081 -26.65 -18.77 -18.18
C PRO A 1081 -26.55 -17.52 -17.29
N TYR A 1082 -25.43 -17.35 -16.60
CA TYR A 1082 -25.23 -16.27 -15.64
C TYR A 1082 -24.52 -15.10 -16.31
N SER A 1083 -23.38 -15.38 -16.95
CA SER A 1083 -22.62 -14.37 -17.66
C SER A 1083 -21.83 -14.91 -18.84
N LEU A 1084 -21.77 -14.14 -19.92
CA LEU A 1084 -20.80 -14.30 -20.99
C LEU A 1084 -19.78 -13.17 -20.93
N SER A 1085 -18.49 -13.51 -20.88
CA SER A 1085 -17.39 -12.55 -20.92
C SER A 1085 -16.46 -12.84 -22.09
N PHE A 1086 -15.99 -11.78 -22.75
CA PHE A 1086 -15.04 -11.85 -23.86
C PHE A 1086 -14.09 -10.65 -23.77
N SER A 1087 -12.81 -10.91 -23.55
CA SER A 1087 -11.74 -9.93 -23.65
C SER A 1087 -10.80 -10.23 -24.80
N TRP A 1088 -10.22 -9.19 -25.37
CA TRP A 1088 -9.21 -9.25 -26.42
C TRP A 1088 -8.18 -8.15 -26.17
N SER A 1089 -6.98 -8.57 -25.76
CA SER A 1089 -5.86 -7.74 -25.34
C SER A 1089 -4.60 -8.07 -26.16
N PRO A 1090 -4.58 -7.81 -27.48
CA PRO A 1090 -3.50 -8.15 -28.42
C PRO A 1090 -2.08 -7.80 -27.94
N GLU A 1091 -1.09 -8.53 -28.47
CA GLU A 1091 0.31 -8.20 -28.21
C GLU A 1091 0.62 -6.84 -28.81
N THR A 1092 1.19 -5.98 -27.96
CA THR A 1092 1.66 -4.66 -28.34
C THR A 1092 2.92 -4.81 -29.20
N LYS A 1093 2.74 -5.21 -30.47
CA LYS A 1093 3.83 -5.43 -31.42
C LYS A 1093 4.63 -4.14 -31.54
N THR A 1094 5.85 -4.15 -31.01
CA THR A 1094 6.75 -3.01 -31.11
C THR A 1094 7.29 -2.91 -32.54
N TYR A 1095 6.73 -2.00 -33.33
CA TYR A 1095 7.21 -1.67 -34.67
C TYR A 1095 8.47 -0.81 -34.56
N TYR A 1096 9.61 -1.35 -35.00
CA TYR A 1096 10.89 -0.65 -34.96
C TYR A 1096 11.13 0.10 -36.28
N LYS A 1097 11.54 1.36 -36.17
CA LYS A 1097 11.96 2.22 -37.29
C LYS A 1097 13.33 2.84 -36.98
N TRP A 1098 14.02 3.31 -38.02
CA TRP A 1098 15.31 4.03 -37.92
C TRP A 1098 16.37 3.24 -37.13
N SER A 1099 16.86 2.14 -37.72
CA SER A 1099 17.91 1.27 -37.15
C SER A 1099 17.65 0.80 -35.71
N LYS A 1100 16.38 0.43 -35.42
CA LYS A 1100 15.86 0.04 -34.10
C LYS A 1100 15.87 1.15 -33.02
N LYS A 1101 16.27 2.38 -33.34
CA LYS A 1101 16.26 3.51 -32.39
C LYS A 1101 14.85 4.01 -32.05
N ILE A 1102 13.87 3.90 -32.96
CA ILE A 1102 12.47 4.25 -32.67
C ILE A 1102 11.64 2.97 -32.61
N SER A 1103 10.75 2.86 -31.62
CA SER A 1103 9.93 1.68 -31.40
C SER A 1103 8.51 2.09 -30.96
N PHE A 1104 7.48 1.51 -31.58
CA PHE A 1104 6.07 1.89 -31.37
C PHE A 1104 5.20 0.65 -31.17
N ALA A 1105 4.66 0.47 -29.97
CA ALA A 1105 3.88 -0.69 -29.55
C ALA A 1105 2.43 -0.28 -29.21
N PRO A 1106 1.54 -0.18 -30.21
CA PRO A 1106 0.13 0.09 -29.98
C PRO A 1106 -0.53 -1.12 -29.32
N GLY A 1107 -1.37 -0.84 -28.32
CA GLY A 1107 -2.16 -1.82 -27.62
C GLY A 1107 -3.65 -1.51 -27.71
N LEU A 1108 -4.45 -2.54 -27.50
CA LEU A 1108 -5.89 -2.44 -27.35
C LEU A 1108 -6.28 -3.52 -26.36
N SER A 1109 -7.21 -3.22 -25.46
CA SER A 1109 -7.76 -4.19 -24.51
C SER A 1109 -9.27 -3.98 -24.41
N THR A 1110 -9.99 -4.71 -25.26
CA THR A 1110 -11.45 -4.72 -25.31
C THR A 1110 -11.98 -5.80 -24.37
N SER A 1111 -13.08 -5.57 -23.65
CA SER A 1111 -13.72 -6.55 -22.76
C SER A 1111 -15.24 -6.35 -22.68
N VAL A 1112 -16.00 -7.27 -23.23
CA VAL A 1112 -17.45 -7.43 -23.03
C VAL A 1112 -17.70 -8.30 -21.80
N ILE A 1113 -18.65 -7.89 -20.95
CA ILE A 1113 -19.25 -8.70 -19.89
C ILE A 1113 -20.77 -8.53 -19.99
N ALA A 1114 -21.47 -9.58 -20.41
CA ALA A 1114 -22.92 -9.66 -20.39
C ALA A 1114 -23.39 -10.41 -19.14
N ASP A 1115 -24.14 -9.73 -18.27
CA ASP A 1115 -25.02 -10.33 -17.25
C ASP A 1115 -26.29 -10.80 -17.98
N LEU A 1116 -26.44 -12.11 -18.11
CA LEU A 1116 -27.51 -12.75 -18.90
C LEU A 1116 -28.84 -12.85 -18.13
N ILE A 1117 -28.86 -12.44 -16.86
CA ILE A 1117 -30.02 -12.49 -15.97
C ILE A 1117 -30.61 -11.10 -15.76
N ARG A 1118 -29.75 -10.07 -15.68
CA ARG A 1118 -30.13 -8.65 -15.63
C ARG A 1118 -29.36 -7.89 -16.72
N PRO A 1119 -29.83 -7.93 -17.98
CA PRO A 1119 -29.25 -7.24 -19.12
C PRO A 1119 -28.73 -5.81 -18.88
N THR A 1120 -29.37 -4.99 -18.04
CA THR A 1120 -28.90 -3.61 -17.74
C THR A 1120 -27.58 -3.53 -16.95
N ASN A 1121 -27.14 -4.62 -16.33
CA ASN A 1121 -25.82 -4.69 -15.69
C ASN A 1121 -24.70 -4.97 -16.69
N SER A 1122 -25.04 -5.32 -17.94
CA SER A 1122 -24.09 -5.71 -18.97
C SER A 1122 -23.35 -4.52 -19.53
N TYR A 1123 -22.06 -4.72 -19.81
CA TYR A 1123 -21.20 -3.66 -20.27
C TYR A 1123 -20.11 -4.13 -21.23
N LEU A 1124 -19.73 -3.22 -22.11
CA LEU A 1124 -18.55 -3.34 -22.96
C LEU A 1124 -17.55 -2.26 -22.54
N THR A 1125 -16.33 -2.68 -22.25
CA THR A 1125 -15.20 -1.80 -22.00
C THR A 1125 -14.23 -1.85 -23.19
N VAL A 1126 -13.75 -0.72 -23.66
CA VAL A 1126 -12.72 -0.62 -24.71
C VAL A 1126 -11.58 0.21 -24.16
N SER A 1127 -10.37 -0.37 -24.11
CA SER A 1127 -9.21 0.28 -23.50
C SER A 1127 -8.03 0.33 -24.47
N PRO A 1128 -7.94 1.34 -25.36
CA PRO A 1128 -6.78 1.52 -26.25
C PRO A 1128 -5.55 1.96 -25.45
N SER A 1129 -4.36 1.53 -25.86
CA SER A 1129 -3.09 1.89 -25.23
C SER A 1129 -1.96 2.06 -26.26
N LEU A 1130 -0.84 2.68 -25.87
CA LEU A 1130 0.21 3.07 -26.81
C LEU A 1130 1.57 3.21 -26.13
N ASN A 1131 2.49 2.27 -26.33
CA ASN A 1131 3.85 2.33 -25.77
C ASN A 1131 4.87 2.70 -26.86
N PHE A 1132 5.29 3.96 -26.92
CA PHE A 1132 6.25 4.49 -27.89
C PHE A 1132 7.61 4.75 -27.22
N LYS A 1133 8.60 3.88 -27.46
CA LYS A 1133 9.96 3.97 -26.90
C LYS A 1133 10.99 4.31 -27.96
N ILE A 1134 11.71 5.43 -27.80
CA ILE A 1134 12.86 5.84 -28.62
C ILE A 1134 14.15 5.44 -27.87
N ASN A 1135 14.72 4.28 -28.23
CA ASN A 1135 15.89 3.68 -27.59
C ASN A 1135 15.74 3.70 -26.06
N ASP A 1136 16.83 3.69 -25.28
CA ASP A 1136 16.72 3.97 -23.83
C ASP A 1136 16.49 5.45 -23.50
N LEU A 1137 16.38 6.33 -24.51
CA LEU A 1137 16.05 7.75 -24.34
C LEU A 1137 14.60 7.90 -23.86
N LEU A 1138 13.60 7.94 -24.74
CA LEU A 1138 12.19 8.23 -24.37
C LEU A 1138 11.32 6.98 -24.37
N THR A 1139 10.29 6.92 -23.52
CA THR A 1139 9.23 5.90 -23.45
C THR A 1139 7.91 6.58 -23.08
N LEU A 1140 7.11 6.96 -24.08
CA LEU A 1140 5.72 7.37 -23.87
C LEU A 1140 4.83 6.12 -23.75
N SER A 1141 3.84 6.19 -22.89
CA SER A 1141 2.81 5.19 -22.62
C SER A 1141 1.47 5.91 -22.54
N PHE A 1142 0.46 5.44 -23.23
CA PHE A 1142 -0.92 5.92 -23.14
C PHE A 1142 -1.86 4.76 -22.84
N SER A 1143 -2.96 5.01 -22.15
CA SER A 1143 -4.05 4.06 -21.95
C SER A 1143 -5.35 4.79 -21.62
N ALA A 1144 -6.36 4.67 -22.47
CA ALA A 1144 -7.73 5.08 -22.17
C ALA A 1144 -8.60 3.87 -21.82
N THR A 1145 -9.79 4.10 -21.26
CA THR A 1145 -10.82 3.10 -20.94
C THR A 1145 -12.19 3.76 -21.08
N SER A 1146 -12.98 3.38 -22.10
CA SER A 1146 -14.38 3.79 -22.26
C SER A 1146 -15.31 2.60 -22.00
N ARG A 1147 -16.44 2.83 -21.33
CA ARG A 1147 -17.40 1.78 -20.94
C ARG A 1147 -18.83 2.12 -21.38
N ASN A 1148 -19.40 1.27 -22.21
CA ASN A 1148 -20.83 1.24 -22.49
C ASN A 1148 -21.54 0.40 -21.43
N SER A 1149 -22.53 0.95 -20.75
CA SER A 1149 -23.38 0.22 -19.78
C SER A 1149 -24.80 -0.05 -20.29
N THR A 1150 -25.06 0.24 -21.57
CA THR A 1150 -26.37 0.09 -22.22
C THR A 1150 -26.25 -0.85 -23.42
N LEU A 1151 -25.46 -1.92 -23.25
CA LEU A 1151 -24.98 -2.78 -24.33
C LEU A 1151 -26.09 -3.37 -25.22
N TYR A 1152 -27.27 -3.64 -24.64
CA TYR A 1152 -28.39 -4.22 -25.37
C TYR A 1152 -29.10 -3.23 -26.32
N TRP A 1153 -28.92 -1.92 -26.18
CA TRP A 1153 -29.51 -0.92 -27.09
C TRP A 1153 -29.01 -1.05 -28.54
N TYR A 1154 -27.86 -1.68 -28.78
CA TYR A 1154 -27.27 -1.89 -30.11
C TYR A 1154 -27.75 -3.19 -30.77
N PHE A 1155 -28.52 -4.02 -30.07
CA PHE A 1155 -29.03 -5.32 -30.54
C PHE A 1155 -30.56 -5.32 -30.68
N GLN A 1156 -31.15 -4.15 -30.96
CA GLN A 1156 -32.58 -4.01 -31.21
C GLN A 1156 -32.98 -4.70 -32.52
N GLY A 1157 -33.91 -5.65 -32.41
CA GLY A 1157 -34.61 -6.27 -33.53
C GLY A 1157 -36.13 -6.12 -33.38
N ASN A 1158 -36.89 -6.47 -34.41
CA ASN A 1158 -38.35 -6.27 -34.47
C ASN A 1158 -39.12 -6.91 -33.30
N ASP A 1159 -38.59 -7.98 -32.68
CA ASP A 1159 -39.19 -8.69 -31.55
C ASP A 1159 -38.34 -8.58 -30.25
N SER A 1160 -37.57 -7.50 -30.11
CA SER A 1160 -36.75 -7.26 -28.91
C SER A 1160 -37.53 -6.67 -27.74
N LEU A 1161 -37.14 -7.06 -26.51
CA LEU A 1161 -37.75 -6.63 -25.23
C LEU A 1161 -37.69 -5.12 -24.91
N TYR A 1162 -37.13 -4.31 -25.81
CA TYR A 1162 -36.94 -2.87 -25.63
C TYR A 1162 -37.67 -2.03 -26.70
N LYS A 1163 -38.64 -2.63 -27.40
CA LYS A 1163 -39.36 -2.05 -28.54
C LYS A 1163 -40.06 -0.72 -28.24
N ASP A 1164 -40.54 -0.54 -27.01
CA ASP A 1164 -41.24 0.68 -26.58
C ASP A 1164 -40.28 1.77 -26.02
N CYS A 1165 -38.98 1.49 -25.93
CA CYS A 1165 -37.95 2.43 -25.46
C CYS A 1165 -37.51 3.45 -26.54
N GLY A 1166 -38.48 4.11 -27.20
CA GLY A 1166 -38.32 5.37 -27.93
C GLY A 1166 -37.27 5.44 -29.06
N SER A 1167 -37.71 5.50 -30.31
CA SER A 1167 -36.87 5.49 -31.54
C SER A 1167 -36.06 6.77 -31.82
N TRP A 1168 -35.46 7.41 -30.81
CA TRP A 1168 -34.80 8.72 -30.91
C TRP A 1168 -33.32 8.67 -31.30
N PHE A 1169 -32.66 7.50 -31.26
CA PHE A 1169 -31.26 7.33 -31.68
C PHE A 1169 -31.06 6.07 -32.53
N ALA A 1170 -30.34 6.20 -33.65
CA ALA A 1170 -29.98 5.06 -34.50
C ALA A 1170 -28.73 4.34 -33.95
N PRO A 1171 -28.71 3.00 -33.83
CA PRO A 1171 -27.66 2.25 -33.13
C PRO A 1171 -26.35 2.10 -33.95
N GLN A 1172 -25.60 3.19 -34.14
CA GLN A 1172 -24.29 3.18 -34.81
C GLN A 1172 -23.14 2.87 -33.83
N PHE A 1173 -23.02 1.60 -33.41
CA PHE A 1173 -22.03 1.12 -32.42
C PHE A 1173 -20.60 1.70 -32.59
N PHE A 1174 -20.02 1.65 -33.79
CA PHE A 1174 -18.66 2.16 -34.03
C PHE A 1174 -18.57 3.69 -34.05
N GLY A 1175 -19.59 4.36 -34.61
CA GLY A 1175 -19.69 5.82 -34.56
C GLY A 1175 -19.79 6.33 -33.13
N ASP A 1176 -20.53 5.60 -32.29
CA ASP A 1176 -20.70 5.93 -30.87
C ASP A 1176 -19.45 5.66 -30.03
N LEU A 1177 -18.78 4.52 -30.27
CA LEU A 1177 -17.48 4.22 -29.67
C LEU A 1177 -16.45 5.33 -29.97
N LEU A 1178 -16.40 5.80 -31.23
CA LEU A 1178 -15.52 6.90 -31.63
C LEU A 1178 -15.91 8.23 -30.98
N ARG A 1179 -17.21 8.55 -30.87
CA ARG A 1179 -17.70 9.73 -30.13
C ARG A 1179 -17.28 9.71 -28.65
N SER A 1180 -17.22 8.54 -28.02
CA SER A 1180 -16.81 8.42 -26.61
C SER A 1180 -15.34 8.73 -26.33
N PHE A 1181 -14.48 8.66 -27.36
CA PHE A 1181 -13.09 9.12 -27.33
C PHE A 1181 -12.88 10.45 -28.08
N GLY A 1182 -13.96 11.04 -28.62
CA GLY A 1182 -13.92 12.31 -29.35
C GLY A 1182 -13.67 13.48 -28.39
N ILE A 1183 -12.49 14.09 -28.50
CA ILE A 1183 -12.14 15.31 -27.75
C ILE A 1183 -12.34 16.56 -28.63
N ALA A 1184 -12.18 16.47 -29.95
CA ALA A 1184 -12.29 17.61 -30.88
C ALA A 1184 -12.82 17.23 -32.28
N TRP A 1185 -13.91 16.46 -32.38
CA TRP A 1185 -14.47 16.01 -33.68
C TRP A 1185 -15.96 16.38 -33.82
N GLY A 1186 -16.24 17.54 -34.42
CA GLY A 1186 -17.60 18.01 -34.75
C GLY A 1186 -17.64 19.49 -35.13
N ASP A 1187 -18.57 19.89 -35.98
CA ASP A 1187 -18.79 21.29 -36.37
C ASP A 1187 -19.42 22.08 -35.20
N ALA A 1188 -18.80 23.21 -34.85
CA ALA A 1188 -19.25 24.08 -33.76
C ALA A 1188 -20.63 24.73 -34.01
N ALA A 1189 -21.07 24.83 -35.26
CA ALA A 1189 -22.29 25.55 -35.66
C ALA A 1189 -23.61 24.95 -35.12
N GLN A 1190 -23.59 23.76 -34.49
CA GLN A 1190 -24.77 23.13 -33.87
C GLN A 1190 -24.63 22.84 -32.37
N GLY A 1191 -23.68 23.47 -31.66
CA GLY A 1191 -23.72 23.59 -30.19
C GLY A 1191 -23.71 22.27 -29.39
N SER A 1192 -23.10 21.21 -29.92
CA SER A 1192 -23.38 19.82 -29.50
C SER A 1192 -22.14 18.98 -29.19
N PHE A 1193 -21.06 19.56 -28.63
CA PHE A 1193 -19.98 18.71 -28.07
C PHE A 1193 -20.48 17.92 -26.86
N THR A 1194 -21.12 18.61 -25.91
CA THR A 1194 -21.76 18.00 -24.74
C THR A 1194 -22.83 17.02 -25.17
N ALA A 1195 -23.77 17.44 -26.03
CA ALA A 1195 -24.88 16.59 -26.45
C ALA A 1195 -24.47 15.35 -27.28
N ASN A 1196 -23.36 15.38 -28.04
CA ASN A 1196 -22.80 14.16 -28.64
C ASN A 1196 -22.24 13.18 -27.58
N ARG A 1197 -21.66 13.68 -26.48
CA ARG A 1197 -21.17 12.85 -25.36
C ARG A 1197 -22.27 12.43 -24.39
N GLU A 1198 -23.36 13.20 -24.28
CA GLU A 1198 -24.57 12.85 -23.52
C GLU A 1198 -25.36 11.75 -24.23
N ALA A 1199 -25.58 11.88 -25.55
CA ALA A 1199 -26.24 10.89 -26.40
C ALA A 1199 -25.49 9.55 -26.50
N SER A 1200 -24.17 9.54 -26.23
CA SER A 1200 -23.35 8.34 -26.38
C SER A 1200 -23.61 7.30 -25.28
N GLY A 1201 -23.84 6.03 -25.63
CA GLY A 1201 -23.96 4.96 -24.64
C GLY A 1201 -22.62 4.57 -24.02
N PHE A 1202 -21.52 4.81 -24.75
CA PHE A 1202 -20.15 4.68 -24.24
C PHE A 1202 -19.77 5.91 -23.42
N LYS A 1203 -19.57 5.75 -22.10
CA LYS A 1203 -19.03 6.80 -21.23
C LYS A 1203 -17.57 6.50 -20.92
N LEU A 1204 -16.68 7.47 -21.15
CA LEU A 1204 -15.27 7.40 -20.73
C LEU A 1204 -15.19 7.11 -19.22
N LYS A 1205 -14.33 6.18 -18.80
CA LYS A 1205 -14.15 5.76 -17.39
C LYS A 1205 -12.74 5.96 -16.87
N SER A 1206 -11.73 5.87 -17.72
CA SER A 1206 -10.46 6.50 -17.42
C SER A 1206 -9.69 6.89 -18.68
N LEU A 1207 -8.76 7.81 -18.52
CA LEU A 1207 -7.79 8.23 -19.52
C LEU A 1207 -6.46 8.44 -18.79
N SER A 1208 -5.36 7.97 -19.34
CA SER A 1208 -4.06 7.98 -18.65
C SER A 1208 -2.92 8.05 -19.65
N MET A 1209 -1.87 8.78 -19.32
CA MET A 1209 -0.65 8.87 -20.14
C MET A 1209 0.57 8.99 -19.23
N THR A 1210 1.49 8.04 -19.36
CA THR A 1210 2.75 7.98 -18.64
C THR A 1210 3.90 8.24 -19.60
N ALA A 1211 4.81 9.17 -19.31
CA ALA A 1211 6.14 9.13 -19.92
C ALA A 1211 7.15 8.56 -18.92
N SER A 1212 8.20 7.95 -19.46
CA SER A 1212 9.42 7.59 -18.76
C SER A 1212 10.56 7.81 -19.75
N HIS A 1213 11.73 8.23 -19.30
CA HIS A 1213 12.86 8.51 -20.19
C HIS A 1213 14.14 8.42 -19.36
N ASP A 1214 15.22 7.87 -19.90
CA ASP A 1214 16.50 7.70 -19.22
C ASP A 1214 17.55 8.71 -19.73
N LEU A 1215 18.20 9.44 -18.82
CA LEU A 1215 19.33 10.35 -19.09
C LEU A 1215 20.63 9.77 -18.49
N HIS A 1216 20.79 8.44 -18.55
CA HIS A 1216 21.83 7.67 -17.85
C HIS A 1216 21.75 7.80 -16.32
N ASP A 1217 22.28 8.89 -15.78
CA ASP A 1217 22.36 9.16 -14.34
C ASP A 1217 20.98 9.52 -13.76
N TRP A 1218 20.09 10.10 -14.56
CA TRP A 1218 18.76 10.56 -14.12
C TRP A 1218 17.63 9.89 -14.88
N SER A 1219 16.68 9.31 -14.15
CA SER A 1219 15.44 8.76 -14.71
C SER A 1219 14.27 9.70 -14.39
N PHE A 1220 13.57 10.17 -15.42
CA PHE A 1220 12.37 11.01 -15.25
C PHE A 1220 11.15 10.19 -15.66
N ASN A 1221 10.13 10.25 -14.82
CA ASN A 1221 8.94 9.43 -14.88
C ASN A 1221 7.73 10.32 -14.56
N MET A 1222 6.62 10.05 -15.23
CA MET A 1222 5.65 11.09 -15.52
C MET A 1222 4.33 10.34 -15.74
N THR A 1223 3.29 10.50 -14.91
CA THR A 1223 1.97 9.81 -15.07
C THR A 1223 0.75 10.74 -14.91
N TRP A 1224 -0.09 10.84 -15.95
CA TRP A 1224 -1.37 11.56 -16.04
C TRP A 1224 -2.50 10.55 -15.97
N LYS A 1225 -3.60 10.90 -15.30
CA LYS A 1225 -4.84 10.16 -15.20
C LYS A 1225 -6.05 11.11 -15.19
N PHE A 1226 -7.20 10.60 -15.59
CA PHE A 1226 -8.52 11.22 -15.54
C PHE A 1226 -9.50 10.06 -15.30
N GLU A 1227 -10.41 10.18 -14.34
CA GLU A 1227 -11.29 9.08 -13.92
C GLU A 1227 -12.58 9.61 -13.26
N PRO A 1228 -13.75 9.48 -13.92
CA PRO A 1228 -15.02 9.98 -13.38
C PRO A 1228 -15.50 9.17 -12.16
N LYS A 1229 -15.74 9.85 -11.03
CA LYS A 1229 -16.20 9.26 -9.77
C LYS A 1229 -17.62 9.75 -9.47
N LEU A 1230 -18.52 8.89 -9.00
CA LEU A 1230 -19.85 9.35 -8.57
C LEU A 1230 -19.80 9.81 -7.10
N VAL A 1231 -20.32 10.99 -6.83
CA VAL A 1231 -20.36 11.70 -5.55
C VAL A 1231 -21.80 11.73 -5.05
N LYS A 1232 -22.03 11.99 -3.76
CA LYS A 1232 -23.37 12.23 -3.21
C LYS A 1232 -23.45 13.51 -2.36
N GLU A 1233 -23.79 14.62 -3.00
CA GLU A 1233 -24.10 15.89 -2.34
C GLU A 1233 -25.60 16.03 -2.06
N ASN A 1234 -25.99 16.56 -0.89
CA ASN A 1234 -27.36 16.98 -0.56
C ASN A 1234 -28.48 15.94 -0.86
N GLY A 1235 -28.12 14.65 -0.94
CA GLY A 1235 -29.03 13.55 -1.28
C GLY A 1235 -29.05 13.15 -2.76
N GLN A 1236 -28.60 14.01 -3.68
CA GLN A 1236 -28.48 13.74 -5.12
C GLN A 1236 -27.10 13.16 -5.47
N TYR A 1237 -26.95 12.64 -6.69
CA TYR A 1237 -25.68 12.08 -7.17
C TYR A 1237 -25.10 12.90 -8.33
N THR A 1238 -24.02 13.61 -8.06
CA THR A 1238 -23.17 14.33 -9.02
C THR A 1238 -21.99 13.43 -9.43
N TYR A 1239 -21.34 13.70 -10.56
CA TYR A 1239 -20.04 13.07 -10.86
C TYR A 1239 -18.89 13.96 -10.34
N ASN A 1240 -17.65 13.50 -10.45
CA ASN A 1240 -16.45 14.31 -10.44
C ASN A 1240 -15.44 13.79 -11.49
N PHE A 1241 -14.94 14.68 -12.36
CA PHE A 1241 -14.07 14.45 -13.50
C PHE A 1241 -12.57 14.76 -13.27
N ASP A 1242 -12.15 15.27 -12.10
CA ASP A 1242 -10.78 15.76 -11.80
C ASP A 1242 -9.62 14.91 -12.40
N PRO A 1243 -8.83 15.43 -13.38
CA PRO A 1243 -7.59 14.81 -13.85
C PRO A 1243 -6.44 14.89 -12.83
N TYR A 1244 -5.97 13.72 -12.39
CA TYR A 1244 -4.77 13.57 -11.56
C TYR A 1244 -3.48 13.59 -12.41
N ILE A 1245 -2.47 14.37 -12.02
CA ILE A 1245 -1.19 14.44 -12.75
C ILE A 1245 0.02 14.38 -11.79
N SER A 1246 1.09 13.67 -12.18
CA SER A 1246 2.32 13.49 -11.39
C SER A 1246 3.60 13.39 -12.24
N ILE A 1247 4.72 13.97 -11.79
CA ILE A 1247 6.10 13.67 -12.25
C ILE A 1247 6.98 13.32 -11.04
N GLY A 1248 7.99 12.48 -11.27
CA GLY A 1248 9.12 12.25 -10.38
C GLY A 1248 10.41 12.06 -11.18
N ILE A 1249 11.50 12.67 -10.69
CA ILE A 1249 12.83 12.62 -11.31
C ILE A 1249 13.80 12.04 -10.28
N VAL A 1250 14.53 10.99 -10.66
CA VAL A 1250 15.28 10.14 -9.72
C VAL A 1250 16.68 9.85 -10.25
N TRP A 1251 17.69 10.27 -9.48
CA TRP A 1251 19.10 9.99 -9.71
C TRP A 1251 19.46 8.53 -9.36
N LYS A 1252 20.42 7.97 -10.10
CA LYS A 1252 20.99 6.63 -9.89
C LYS A 1252 22.43 6.75 -9.36
N PRO A 1253 22.67 6.73 -8.03
CA PRO A 1253 24.03 6.77 -7.51
C PRO A 1253 24.82 5.52 -7.90
N MET A 1254 26.09 5.70 -8.29
CA MET A 1254 26.96 4.60 -8.73
C MET A 1254 27.34 3.67 -7.58
N ASP A 1255 27.34 2.36 -7.83
CA ASP A 1255 27.54 1.29 -6.83
C ASP A 1255 29.02 1.09 -6.41
N SER A 1256 29.89 2.08 -6.66
CA SER A 1256 31.36 1.90 -6.61
C SER A 1256 32.13 3.12 -6.10
N MET A 1257 32.27 3.25 -4.77
CA MET A 1257 33.44 3.91 -4.18
C MET A 1257 33.75 3.42 -2.76
N LYS A 1258 34.82 2.60 -2.64
CA LYS A 1258 35.48 2.24 -1.38
C LYS A 1258 36.99 2.13 -1.60
N THR A 1259 37.73 3.15 -1.21
CA THR A 1259 39.20 3.06 -1.14
C THR A 1259 39.72 3.95 -0.01
N THR A 1260 40.69 3.46 0.76
CA THR A 1260 41.27 4.19 1.90
C THR A 1260 42.75 4.41 1.63
N ILE A 1261 43.23 5.65 1.72
CA ILE A 1261 44.63 5.99 1.47
C ILE A 1261 45.45 5.84 2.77
N VAL A 1262 46.54 5.09 2.69
CA VAL A 1262 47.57 4.98 3.74
C VAL A 1262 48.92 5.38 3.11
N SER A 1263 49.80 6.04 3.87
CA SER A 1263 51.12 6.45 3.37
C SER A 1263 52.23 6.14 4.37
N GLU A 1264 53.22 5.36 3.94
CA GLU A 1264 54.53 5.30 4.58
C GLU A 1264 55.54 6.17 3.80
N TYR A 1265 56.65 6.54 4.43
CA TYR A 1265 57.65 7.46 3.87
C TYR A 1265 59.07 6.93 4.14
N ASN A 1266 59.78 6.58 3.07
CA ASN A 1266 61.15 6.06 3.13
C ASN A 1266 62.16 7.14 2.71
N LYS A 1267 63.25 7.28 3.46
CA LYS A 1267 64.05 8.52 3.56
C LYS A 1267 65.19 8.70 2.55
N THR A 1268 65.37 7.78 1.60
CA THR A 1268 66.57 7.76 0.72
C THR A 1268 66.29 7.92 -0.77
N LYS A 1269 65.03 8.00 -1.20
CA LYS A 1269 64.62 8.41 -2.56
C LYS A 1269 63.27 9.13 -2.51
N GLU A 1270 63.25 10.44 -2.67
CA GLU A 1270 62.00 11.23 -2.66
C GLU A 1270 61.22 11.10 -3.98
N LYS A 1271 60.55 9.97 -4.17
CA LYS A 1271 59.57 9.75 -5.24
C LYS A 1271 58.34 9.07 -4.64
N LYS A 1272 57.23 9.80 -4.51
CA LYS A 1272 55.92 9.18 -4.19
C LYS A 1272 55.44 8.41 -5.40
N VAL A 1273 55.43 7.08 -5.29
CA VAL A 1273 54.72 6.20 -6.21
C VAL A 1273 53.29 6.03 -5.69
N TRP A 1274 52.30 6.23 -6.56
CA TRP A 1274 50.91 5.89 -6.29
C TRP A 1274 50.58 4.66 -7.13
N GLU A 1275 50.31 3.53 -6.47
CA GLU A 1275 50.01 2.27 -7.14
C GLU A 1275 48.53 1.93 -6.93
N LEU A 1276 47.76 1.99 -8.03
CA LEU A 1276 46.34 1.62 -8.04
C LEU A 1276 46.21 0.12 -8.30
N ASN A 1277 45.96 -0.64 -7.24
CA ASN A 1277 45.81 -2.09 -7.30
C ASN A 1277 44.30 -2.46 -7.22
N PRO A 1278 43.68 -2.93 -8.32
CA PRO A 1278 42.23 -3.12 -8.39
C PRO A 1278 41.75 -4.40 -7.69
N LYS A 1279 40.59 -4.31 -7.03
CA LYS A 1279 39.77 -5.44 -6.53
C LYS A 1279 38.30 -5.06 -6.49
#